data_AF-A0A1I1LYU7-F1
#
_entry.id   AF-A0A1I1LYU7-F1
#
_cell.length_a   1.000
_cell.length_b   1.000
_cell.length_c   1.000
_cell.angle_alpha   90.00
_cell.angle_beta   90.00
_cell.angle_gamma   90.00
#
_symmetry.space_group_name_H-M   'P 1'
#
loop_
_entity.id
_entity.type
_entity.pdbx_description
1 polymer ?
#
loop_
_entity_poly.entity_id
_entity_poly.type
_entity_poly.pdbx_seq_one_letter_code
_entity_poly.pdbx_strand_id
1 'polypeptide(L)'
;SLTNEIYAIGQIQVRVSENLNPGNNKAGAILSNQIAYTTNLATGPIAPVITYLRKNNGISWKMLTDYTELKHYEYTNDKGLTWYPTISNPQHIGHLAYSKEEVGIRVKAQEKEEAIAAGSVAWASSHEDENYQFEFYPYTWLNKNHQTEALNTNASWDKTETSCMLDHNQAIPSFWIKIDSTTANKLDEKMNALLAKKPCGTLDWSLIPLNELISKSQAGIKSELADFSHTYNQFITKSDAGETVFVQNGAQLSSYSDGTALLQWQYPGVTSTLNTITAIVTKIQTQVTNDEPKYKNARTPADNLLTDYQNAKSINNYLLINDNLTSSKTVLETSLELIKQHQLIIEKDFEFAQVLANFVTHDPLADEIQKQNSTDAISTITTAVTIQNERITELAALIVQIESLAQVLANVEAIHTAQTELNALTTSLTHFATSYPALLTALNSAQTGSEQHKQAKLLLNEWHQLMDKYQTAIDKLNQYQVLLDALPSNLHADALAELLLVRNTLNTAKTHFNLNDLTTDYQTVKQAFEDAYQSGYQITIDNAVIGTHFAKLDIAGHYIEADTTFYQGWRCLTDLRYQERQRVWALLNKGTLGSIDNVAYSGGSDKNLMEAGGLLAQYNSDAICNYTDWQIPTIHLLGSLATTNISKEKLSIDPAVFPNHQGTNLDSYYYWSVQAPNSTQHRAYQYNSPVKTSFSNEQDLANIGEDNYFTFARVYRQQKQQLLDSTGNVTTDWDTATCVKESSGAIWHLPKTGEINTRYQTIAKLTGIAENGGIETDNIPHLMNTASAPLCGKTNWQLPTLAQLSDLYFYPLNKTYFQYWHTDSTENNDHNFYLSRDIKSSSSYRCLALNGDAADCNRKAYNGALINRYLYIMISEPTKDVPDAPINGVVNDGIELNTFGWDYATGFNQNNQYEYSINAGLSWKEVTDNPQNINDNDLAEGDVQVRVKGRAEIFLPTGKALKSTKAFTPSIACSGYFNNGFCYNLVADEKSHIDALTHCTELGSGLLTKETDTDLFSVITNGLSLDNSKNYWLNETRNEDAYTFHYSNDKWKVDNFPEDRNKTYPFVCIKLKAVADAPSNGTVVDTTDINTFGWDYVSGYITPIDYEYSINTGKNWIDVTTNPQSLSDINLEIGDVQVRVKAKPQEYLPAGEILKSTQKFSSLKNCTGYFENGNCYTLATPPKNHTDASNHCLAEGAGMVSKDATVDFTQIANYLSLESKNKYWLKEIDSWGYGYSLRDSSGWGADYASINISTSQPFICVK
;
A
#
# COMPACT_ATOMS: atom_id res chain seq x y z
N SER A 1 52.78 -40.55 -78.36
CA SER A 1 52.08 -39.31 -78.77
C SER A 1 51.30 -38.84 -77.56
N LEU A 2 51.60 -37.66 -77.02
CA LEU A 2 50.82 -37.08 -75.92
C LEU A 2 49.46 -36.60 -76.48
N THR A 3 48.37 -36.81 -75.75
CA THR A 3 47.01 -36.38 -76.14
C THR A 3 46.89 -34.85 -76.06
N ASN A 4 45.84 -34.27 -76.70
CA ASN A 4 45.53 -32.82 -76.73
C ASN A 4 45.08 -32.23 -75.36
N GLU A 5 45.70 -32.66 -74.26
CA GLU A 5 45.42 -32.19 -72.91
C GLU A 5 46.52 -31.24 -72.40
N ILE A 6 46.17 -30.41 -71.43
CA ILE A 6 47.09 -29.48 -70.76
C ILE A 6 47.84 -30.25 -69.67
N TYR A 7 49.17 -30.25 -69.73
CA TYR A 7 50.02 -30.88 -68.72
C TYR A 7 50.67 -29.82 -67.83
N ALA A 8 50.36 -29.85 -66.53
CA ALA A 8 50.91 -28.92 -65.54
C ALA A 8 52.42 -29.15 -65.33
N ILE A 9 53.09 -28.17 -64.70
CA ILE A 9 54.49 -28.29 -64.28
C ILE A 9 54.64 -29.55 -63.41
N GLY A 10 55.61 -30.40 -63.72
CA GLY A 10 55.87 -31.62 -62.96
C GLY A 10 55.09 -32.87 -63.41
N GLN A 11 54.07 -32.75 -64.27
CA GLN A 11 53.26 -33.89 -64.72
C GLN A 11 53.90 -34.71 -65.85
N ILE A 12 54.75 -34.09 -66.68
CA ILE A 12 55.57 -34.82 -67.64
C ILE A 12 56.90 -35.10 -66.98
N GLN A 13 57.14 -36.37 -66.64
CA GLN A 13 58.36 -36.82 -65.99
C GLN A 13 59.10 -37.84 -66.85
N VAL A 14 60.40 -37.64 -66.99
CA VAL A 14 61.29 -38.57 -67.70
C VAL A 14 62.44 -38.92 -66.77
N ARG A 15 62.73 -40.21 -66.66
CA ARG A 15 63.91 -40.73 -65.98
C ARG A 15 64.50 -41.90 -66.73
N VAL A 16 65.78 -42.17 -66.49
CA VAL A 16 66.45 -43.37 -66.98
C VAL A 16 65.92 -44.59 -66.20
N SER A 17 65.44 -45.63 -66.89
CA SER A 17 64.87 -46.83 -66.27
C SER A 17 65.92 -47.78 -65.68
N GLU A 18 65.55 -48.53 -64.64
CA GLU A 18 66.45 -49.42 -63.91
C GLU A 18 66.64 -50.79 -64.63
N ASN A 19 67.90 -51.12 -64.92
CA ASN A 19 68.52 -52.40 -65.33
C ASN A 19 68.36 -53.02 -66.74
N LEU A 20 69.51 -53.15 -67.41
CA LEU A 20 70.00 -54.40 -68.06
C LEU A 20 71.54 -54.54 -67.91
N ASN A 21 72.05 -54.79 -66.68
CA ASN A 21 73.20 -55.67 -66.33
C ASN A 21 73.76 -55.42 -64.90
N PRO A 22 74.34 -56.43 -64.22
CA PRO A 22 74.59 -56.39 -62.79
C PRO A 22 75.82 -55.57 -62.41
N GLY A 23 75.57 -54.42 -61.78
CA GLY A 23 76.60 -53.54 -61.21
C GLY A 23 76.00 -52.20 -60.76
N ASN A 24 75.39 -52.20 -59.57
CA ASN A 24 75.07 -51.05 -58.71
C ASN A 24 74.87 -49.68 -59.39
N ASN A 25 73.69 -49.40 -59.95
CA ASN A 25 73.27 -48.03 -60.31
C ASN A 25 71.79 -47.82 -59.94
N LYS A 26 71.52 -46.85 -59.07
CA LYS A 26 70.17 -46.39 -58.71
C LYS A 26 69.53 -45.69 -59.93
N ALA A 27 68.19 -45.68 -60.01
CA ALA A 27 67.46 -44.89 -61.02
C ALA A 27 67.97 -43.43 -61.07
N GLY A 28 68.15 -42.90 -62.29
CA GLY A 28 68.59 -41.52 -62.48
C GLY A 28 67.56 -40.50 -61.97
N ALA A 29 68.02 -39.28 -61.65
CA ALA A 29 67.16 -38.20 -61.21
C ALA A 29 66.01 -37.94 -62.20
N ILE A 30 64.83 -37.65 -61.66
CA ILE A 30 63.64 -37.36 -62.46
C ILE A 30 63.79 -35.96 -63.04
N LEU A 31 63.75 -35.86 -64.37
CA LEU A 31 63.61 -34.59 -65.07
C LEU A 31 62.14 -34.37 -65.39
N SER A 32 61.56 -33.30 -64.86
CA SER A 32 60.18 -32.93 -65.14
C SER A 32 60.09 -31.66 -65.98
N ASN A 33 58.98 -31.49 -66.70
CA ASN A 33 58.69 -30.22 -67.37
C ASN A 33 58.60 -29.10 -66.33
N GLN A 34 59.41 -28.05 -66.53
CA GLN A 34 59.50 -26.91 -65.62
C GLN A 34 58.48 -25.80 -65.96
N ILE A 35 57.77 -25.97 -67.08
CA ILE A 35 56.70 -25.10 -67.56
C ILE A 35 55.54 -25.96 -68.06
N ALA A 36 54.30 -25.47 -67.94
CA ALA A 36 53.13 -26.16 -68.45
C ALA A 36 53.19 -26.23 -69.98
N TYR A 37 52.79 -27.36 -70.58
CA TYR A 37 52.82 -27.53 -72.04
C TYR A 37 51.43 -27.19 -72.64
N THR A 38 51.36 -26.15 -73.49
CA THR A 38 50.13 -25.70 -74.19
C THR A 38 50.43 -25.40 -75.68
N THR A 39 49.49 -25.69 -76.59
CA THR A 39 49.76 -25.74 -78.05
C THR A 39 49.31 -24.54 -78.88
N ASN A 40 48.85 -23.41 -78.31
CA ASN A 40 48.52 -22.20 -79.07
C ASN A 40 48.86 -20.94 -78.28
N LEU A 41 49.96 -20.26 -78.62
CA LEU A 41 50.28 -18.91 -78.11
C LEU A 41 49.93 -17.86 -79.16
N ALA A 42 49.18 -16.82 -78.79
CA ALA A 42 49.01 -15.63 -79.63
C ALA A 42 50.34 -14.85 -79.72
N THR A 43 50.61 -14.19 -80.86
CA THR A 43 51.84 -13.39 -81.07
C THR A 43 51.94 -12.27 -80.05
N GLY A 44 53.11 -12.15 -79.40
CA GLY A 44 53.37 -11.15 -78.39
C GLY A 44 53.30 -9.70 -78.90
N PRO A 45 53.08 -8.72 -78.02
CA PRO A 45 52.94 -7.31 -78.38
C PRO A 45 54.25 -6.71 -78.92
N ILE A 46 54.13 -5.56 -79.61
CA ILE A 46 55.27 -4.80 -80.14
C ILE A 46 56.18 -4.27 -79.01
N ALA A 47 57.43 -3.95 -79.35
CA ALA A 47 58.40 -3.43 -78.39
C ALA A 47 57.98 -2.03 -77.89
N PRO A 48 58.10 -1.74 -76.57
CA PRO A 48 57.83 -0.40 -76.04
C PRO A 48 58.91 0.60 -76.49
N VAL A 49 58.58 1.89 -76.52
CA VAL A 49 59.56 2.94 -76.84
C VAL A 49 60.31 3.31 -75.56
N ILE A 50 61.63 3.11 -75.56
CA ILE A 50 62.49 3.37 -74.40
C ILE A 50 63.16 4.74 -74.48
N THR A 51 63.45 5.33 -73.31
CA THR A 51 64.22 6.56 -73.12
C THR A 51 65.24 6.34 -72.02
N TYR A 52 66.51 6.61 -72.31
CA TYR A 52 67.61 6.41 -71.37
C TYR A 52 67.74 7.58 -70.38
N LEU A 53 68.11 7.26 -69.13
CA LEU A 53 68.31 8.21 -68.05
C LEU A 53 69.72 8.14 -67.49
N ARG A 54 70.54 9.11 -67.88
CA ARG A 54 71.99 9.13 -67.68
C ARG A 54 72.49 9.11 -66.22
N LYS A 55 71.74 9.64 -65.25
CA LYS A 55 72.31 9.91 -63.91
C LYS A 55 72.51 8.67 -63.03
N ASN A 56 71.70 7.61 -63.20
CA ASN A 56 71.65 6.45 -62.31
C ASN A 56 71.38 5.14 -63.09
N ASN A 57 72.03 4.92 -64.25
CA ASN A 57 71.83 3.73 -65.08
C ASN A 57 70.35 3.33 -65.29
N GLY A 58 69.49 4.33 -65.54
CA GLY A 58 68.05 4.12 -65.63
C GLY A 58 67.58 3.99 -67.08
N ILE A 59 66.57 3.16 -67.31
CA ILE A 59 65.75 3.23 -68.53
C ILE A 59 64.32 3.55 -68.15
N SER A 60 63.64 4.36 -68.95
CA SER A 60 62.21 4.58 -68.87
C SER A 60 61.57 4.15 -70.18
N TRP A 61 60.27 3.87 -70.18
CA TRP A 61 59.57 3.52 -71.42
C TRP A 61 58.16 4.07 -71.43
N LYS A 62 57.64 4.30 -72.64
CA LYS A 62 56.21 4.57 -72.81
C LYS A 62 55.45 3.25 -72.67
N MET A 63 54.59 3.16 -71.66
CA MET A 63 53.69 2.01 -71.50
C MET A 63 52.75 1.89 -72.72
N LEU A 64 52.48 0.65 -73.12
CA LEU A 64 51.60 0.34 -74.24
C LEU A 64 50.15 0.40 -73.77
N THR A 65 49.22 0.75 -74.66
CA THR A 65 47.81 1.02 -74.33
C THR A 65 47.12 -0.15 -73.61
N ASP A 66 47.49 -1.39 -73.93
CA ASP A 66 46.92 -2.60 -73.33
C ASP A 66 47.77 -3.16 -72.16
N TYR A 67 48.94 -2.58 -71.92
CA TYR A 67 49.89 -3.01 -70.88
C TYR A 67 50.31 -1.79 -70.06
N THR A 68 49.39 -1.31 -69.20
CA THR A 68 49.50 -0.03 -68.50
C THR A 68 50.05 -0.13 -67.07
N GLU A 69 50.45 -1.32 -66.62
CA GLU A 69 51.03 -1.56 -65.30
C GLU A 69 52.47 -2.07 -65.41
N LEU A 70 53.33 -1.71 -64.43
CA LEU A 70 54.73 -2.15 -64.36
C LEU A 70 54.89 -3.67 -64.35
N LYS A 71 53.99 -4.38 -63.66
CA LYS A 71 54.00 -5.85 -63.57
C LYS A 71 53.93 -6.54 -64.94
N HIS A 72 53.48 -5.84 -65.98
CA HIS A 72 53.44 -6.36 -67.35
C HIS A 72 54.80 -6.33 -68.06
N TYR A 73 55.82 -5.69 -67.49
CA TYR A 73 57.13 -5.51 -68.10
C TYR A 73 58.23 -6.23 -67.33
N GLU A 74 59.22 -6.71 -68.08
CA GLU A 74 60.46 -7.29 -67.58
C GLU A 74 61.64 -6.75 -68.37
N TYR A 75 62.79 -6.62 -67.71
CA TYR A 75 64.03 -6.11 -68.31
C TYR A 75 65.16 -7.13 -68.20
N THR A 76 66.19 -6.94 -69.00
CA THR A 76 67.43 -7.72 -68.97
C THR A 76 68.62 -6.78 -69.01
N ASN A 77 69.74 -7.21 -68.43
CA ASN A 77 71.04 -6.54 -68.48
C ASN A 77 72.15 -7.49 -68.95
N ASP A 78 71.79 -8.68 -69.44
CA ASP A 78 72.68 -9.76 -69.85
C ASP A 78 72.28 -10.34 -71.22
N LYS A 79 71.71 -9.51 -72.08
CA LYS A 79 71.27 -9.86 -73.44
C LYS A 79 70.17 -10.93 -73.47
N GLY A 80 69.29 -10.91 -72.48
CA GLY A 80 68.09 -11.73 -72.42
C GLY A 80 68.34 -13.16 -71.93
N LEU A 81 69.51 -13.44 -71.35
CA LEU A 81 69.77 -14.69 -70.63
C LEU A 81 68.92 -14.75 -69.35
N THR A 82 68.80 -13.61 -68.65
CA THR A 82 67.97 -13.44 -67.47
C THR A 82 67.01 -12.28 -67.65
N TRP A 83 65.75 -12.48 -67.24
CA TRP A 83 64.71 -11.46 -67.26
C TRP A 83 64.24 -11.17 -65.84
N TYR A 84 64.33 -9.90 -65.46
CA TYR A 84 63.97 -9.39 -64.15
C TYR A 84 62.64 -8.63 -64.25
N PRO A 85 61.70 -8.83 -63.31
CA PRO A 85 60.47 -8.04 -63.29
C PRO A 85 60.81 -6.55 -63.10
N THR A 86 60.07 -5.68 -63.76
CA THR A 86 60.21 -4.23 -63.50
C THR A 86 59.45 -3.84 -62.24
N ILE A 87 60.05 -2.96 -61.46
CA ILE A 87 59.50 -2.47 -60.18
C ILE A 87 59.24 -0.96 -60.21
N SER A 88 59.76 -0.25 -61.20
CA SER A 88 59.52 1.18 -61.42
C SER A 88 59.70 1.56 -62.89
N ASN A 89 59.11 2.70 -63.30
CA ASN A 89 59.37 3.31 -64.59
C ASN A 89 59.53 4.82 -64.35
N PRO A 90 60.77 5.33 -64.27
CA PRO A 90 62.00 4.69 -64.76
C PRO A 90 62.54 3.51 -63.91
N GLN A 91 63.18 2.52 -64.55
CA GLN A 91 63.78 1.32 -63.96
C GLN A 91 65.31 1.44 -63.90
N HIS A 92 65.90 1.14 -62.73
CA HIS A 92 67.36 0.99 -62.58
C HIS A 92 67.83 -0.37 -63.12
N ILE A 93 68.91 -0.40 -63.91
CA ILE A 93 69.37 -1.59 -64.64
C ILE A 93 70.46 -2.39 -63.91
N GLY A 94 71.12 -1.77 -62.94
CA GLY A 94 72.15 -2.40 -62.13
C GLY A 94 73.35 -1.48 -61.90
N HIS A 95 74.25 -1.90 -61.02
CA HIS A 95 75.39 -1.10 -60.55
C HIS A 95 76.65 -1.27 -61.42
N LEU A 96 76.67 -2.22 -62.35
CA LEU A 96 77.80 -2.45 -63.26
C LEU A 96 77.70 -1.58 -64.52
N ALA A 97 78.81 -1.49 -65.26
CA ALA A 97 78.79 -0.98 -66.62
C ALA A 97 78.28 -2.08 -67.56
N TYR A 98 77.17 -1.81 -68.26
CA TYR A 98 76.53 -2.76 -69.19
C TYR A 98 76.69 -2.27 -70.64
N SER A 99 76.86 -3.20 -71.58
CA SER A 99 76.78 -2.83 -72.99
C SER A 99 75.34 -2.51 -73.38
N LYS A 100 75.13 -1.52 -74.27
CA LYS A 100 73.78 -1.12 -74.71
C LYS A 100 73.03 -2.24 -75.45
N GLU A 101 73.76 -3.21 -75.99
CA GLU A 101 73.22 -4.41 -76.65
C GLU A 101 72.78 -5.50 -75.65
N GLU A 102 73.18 -5.37 -74.38
CA GLU A 102 72.85 -6.33 -73.32
C GLU A 102 71.64 -5.86 -72.50
N VAL A 103 71.33 -4.57 -72.54
CA VAL A 103 70.20 -3.98 -71.81
C VAL A 103 68.97 -3.88 -72.71
N GLY A 104 67.88 -4.50 -72.28
CA GLY A 104 66.61 -4.46 -73.01
C GLY A 104 65.40 -4.61 -72.11
N ILE A 105 64.23 -4.23 -72.63
CA ILE A 105 62.95 -4.35 -71.94
C ILE A 105 61.85 -4.85 -72.88
N ARG A 106 60.93 -5.66 -72.36
CA ARG A 106 59.77 -6.17 -73.11
C ARG A 106 58.55 -6.32 -72.22
N VAL A 107 57.40 -6.59 -72.85
CA VAL A 107 56.22 -7.09 -72.14
C VAL A 107 56.42 -8.57 -71.79
N LYS A 108 56.24 -8.92 -70.52
CA LYS A 108 56.35 -10.28 -69.98
C LYS A 108 55.28 -11.21 -70.55
N ALA A 109 55.60 -12.49 -70.74
CA ALA A 109 54.64 -13.52 -71.14
C ALA A 109 53.53 -13.72 -70.07
N GLN A 110 52.29 -13.97 -70.49
CA GLN A 110 51.14 -14.20 -69.59
C GLN A 110 50.72 -15.67 -69.57
N GLU A 111 50.49 -16.22 -68.37
CA GLU A 111 50.30 -17.68 -68.16
C GLU A 111 48.85 -18.12 -67.87
N LYS A 112 47.81 -17.27 -68.04
CA LYS A 112 46.42 -17.67 -67.75
C LYS A 112 45.46 -17.56 -68.94
N GLU A 113 44.65 -18.61 -69.07
CA GLU A 113 43.52 -18.95 -69.98
C GLU A 113 43.65 -18.66 -71.49
N GLU A 114 44.37 -17.62 -71.92
CA GLU A 114 44.91 -17.47 -73.27
C GLU A 114 46.39 -17.09 -73.14
N ALA A 115 47.30 -18.06 -73.23
CA ALA A 115 48.72 -17.80 -73.04
C ALA A 115 49.26 -16.93 -74.21
N ILE A 116 49.89 -15.79 -73.88
CA ILE A 116 50.46 -14.84 -74.86
C ILE A 116 51.98 -14.90 -74.76
N ALA A 117 52.67 -15.03 -75.90
CA ALA A 117 54.13 -15.00 -75.95
C ALA A 117 54.69 -13.63 -75.48
N ALA A 118 55.89 -13.62 -74.91
CA ALA A 118 56.54 -12.36 -74.54
C ALA A 118 56.66 -11.41 -75.76
N GLY A 119 56.52 -10.11 -75.51
CA GLY A 119 56.61 -9.10 -76.56
C GLY A 119 58.01 -8.96 -77.15
N SER A 120 58.11 -8.24 -78.27
CA SER A 120 59.41 -7.87 -78.87
C SER A 120 60.25 -7.02 -77.90
N VAL A 121 61.56 -7.24 -77.89
CA VAL A 121 62.48 -6.53 -76.99
C VAL A 121 62.84 -5.16 -77.55
N ALA A 122 62.71 -4.11 -76.74
CA ALA A 122 63.31 -2.82 -76.98
C ALA A 122 64.72 -2.80 -76.37
N TRP A 123 65.74 -2.91 -77.22
CA TRP A 123 67.15 -2.85 -76.81
C TRP A 123 67.62 -1.41 -76.66
N ALA A 124 68.41 -1.12 -75.63
CA ALA A 124 69.02 0.18 -75.41
C ALA A 124 69.91 0.62 -76.59
N SER A 125 70.45 -0.33 -77.36
CA SER A 125 71.21 -0.10 -78.59
C SER A 125 70.41 0.56 -79.72
N SER A 126 69.07 0.61 -79.64
CA SER A 126 68.23 1.23 -80.68
C SER A 126 68.10 2.75 -80.54
N HIS A 127 68.71 3.35 -79.51
CA HIS A 127 68.71 4.80 -79.28
C HIS A 127 69.66 5.53 -80.27
N GLU A 128 69.25 6.72 -80.74
CA GLU A 128 69.93 7.48 -81.81
C GLU A 128 71.34 8.03 -81.49
N ASP A 129 71.82 7.93 -80.25
CA ASP A 129 73.10 8.54 -79.85
C ASP A 129 74.14 7.45 -79.54
N GLU A 130 75.16 7.42 -80.39
CA GLU A 130 76.19 6.39 -80.40
C GLU A 130 77.25 6.56 -79.29
N ASN A 131 77.29 7.70 -78.59
CA ASN A 131 78.31 8.00 -77.57
C ASN A 131 77.89 7.61 -76.13
N TYR A 132 76.71 7.02 -75.93
CA TYR A 132 76.22 6.66 -74.59
C TYR A 132 76.61 5.25 -74.13
N GLN A 133 76.94 5.13 -72.84
CA GLN A 133 77.27 3.89 -72.15
C GLN A 133 76.64 3.87 -70.75
N PHE A 134 76.27 2.68 -70.25
CA PHE A 134 75.94 2.48 -68.84
C PHE A 134 77.25 2.46 -68.03
N GLU A 135 77.32 3.18 -66.92
CA GLU A 135 78.55 3.39 -66.17
C GLU A 135 78.57 2.54 -64.90
N PHE A 136 79.74 2.26 -64.32
CA PHE A 136 79.78 1.66 -62.99
C PHE A 136 79.24 2.66 -61.95
N TYR A 137 78.24 2.24 -61.17
CA TYR A 137 77.58 3.07 -60.18
C TYR A 137 77.85 2.53 -58.75
N PRO A 138 78.69 3.20 -57.95
CA PRO A 138 79.23 2.64 -56.71
C PRO A 138 78.21 2.44 -55.58
N TYR A 139 77.03 3.05 -55.65
CA TYR A 139 76.05 3.03 -54.56
C TYR A 139 74.64 2.74 -55.07
N THR A 140 73.83 1.95 -54.38
CA THR A 140 72.40 1.80 -54.73
C THR A 140 71.52 1.96 -53.51
N TRP A 141 70.32 2.52 -53.68
CA TRP A 141 69.37 2.63 -52.58
C TRP A 141 68.49 1.39 -52.52
N LEU A 142 68.25 0.88 -51.31
CA LEU A 142 67.41 -0.27 -51.01
C LEU A 142 66.27 0.14 -50.09
N ASN A 143 65.12 -0.51 -50.23
CA ASN A 143 63.97 -0.36 -49.35
C ASN A 143 64.03 -1.34 -48.15
N LYS A 144 63.03 -1.30 -47.26
CA LYS A 144 62.93 -2.20 -46.08
C LYS A 144 62.93 -3.70 -46.41
N ASN A 145 62.60 -4.08 -47.65
CA ASN A 145 62.59 -5.46 -48.13
C ASN A 145 63.90 -5.82 -48.86
N HIS A 146 64.92 -4.96 -48.80
CA HIS A 146 66.22 -5.09 -49.46
C HIS A 146 66.12 -5.10 -50.99
N GLN A 147 65.03 -4.55 -51.53
CA GLN A 147 64.87 -4.37 -52.98
C GLN A 147 65.39 -2.99 -53.36
N THR A 148 66.05 -2.91 -54.51
CA THR A 148 66.49 -1.64 -55.10
C THR A 148 65.33 -0.66 -55.19
N GLU A 149 65.51 0.56 -54.67
CA GLU A 149 64.47 1.58 -54.68
C GLU A 149 64.07 1.99 -56.09
N ALA A 150 62.85 2.49 -56.24
CA ALA A 150 62.38 3.02 -57.51
C ALA A 150 63.17 4.28 -57.91
N LEU A 151 63.31 4.53 -59.21
CA LEU A 151 63.75 5.83 -59.72
C LEU A 151 62.53 6.72 -59.99
N ASN A 152 62.64 8.00 -59.63
CA ASN A 152 61.67 9.03 -60.00
C ASN A 152 61.91 9.55 -61.43
N THR A 153 60.99 10.40 -61.92
CA THR A 153 61.03 10.94 -63.30
C THR A 153 62.28 11.77 -63.63
N ASN A 154 63.01 12.25 -62.61
CA ASN A 154 64.27 12.99 -62.77
C ASN A 154 65.51 12.07 -62.68
N ALA A 155 65.32 10.75 -62.77
CA ALA A 155 66.35 9.74 -62.61
C ALA A 155 67.03 9.77 -61.23
N SER A 156 66.32 10.17 -60.17
CA SER A 156 66.81 10.13 -58.78
C SER A 156 66.08 9.05 -57.99
N TRP A 157 66.72 8.46 -56.99
CA TRP A 157 66.11 7.44 -56.14
C TRP A 157 64.90 7.99 -55.35
N ASP A 158 63.79 7.24 -55.33
CA ASP A 158 62.57 7.54 -54.58
C ASP A 158 62.69 7.03 -53.14
N LYS A 159 63.47 7.75 -52.34
CA LYS A 159 63.88 7.34 -50.99
C LYS A 159 62.72 7.49 -50.00
N THR A 160 62.49 6.46 -49.18
CA THR A 160 61.60 6.49 -48.02
C THR A 160 62.40 6.59 -46.72
N GLU A 161 61.71 6.85 -45.61
CA GLU A 161 62.29 6.80 -44.26
C GLU A 161 62.76 5.41 -43.81
N THR A 162 62.45 4.37 -44.59
CA THR A 162 62.93 3.00 -44.36
C THR A 162 64.04 2.57 -45.32
N SER A 163 64.47 3.48 -46.21
CA SER A 163 65.48 3.18 -47.22
C SER A 163 66.89 3.39 -46.70
N CYS A 164 67.85 2.63 -47.22
CA CYS A 164 69.27 2.79 -46.95
C CYS A 164 70.09 2.70 -48.24
N MET A 165 71.33 3.17 -48.18
CA MET A 165 72.27 3.13 -49.28
C MET A 165 73.24 1.97 -49.08
N LEU A 166 73.36 1.10 -50.08
CA LEU A 166 74.36 0.04 -50.16
C LEU A 166 75.59 0.53 -50.91
N ASP A 167 76.77 0.33 -50.33
CA ASP A 167 78.08 0.59 -50.94
C ASP A 167 78.66 -0.67 -51.60
N HIS A 168 78.82 -0.61 -52.92
CA HIS A 168 79.36 -1.70 -53.76
C HIS A 168 80.88 -1.67 -53.87
N ASN A 169 81.57 -0.67 -53.32
CA ASN A 169 83.04 -0.56 -53.41
C ASN A 169 83.79 -1.42 -52.40
N GLN A 170 83.09 -1.93 -51.37
CA GLN A 170 83.68 -2.69 -50.29
C GLN A 170 83.53 -4.20 -50.51
N ALA A 171 84.54 -4.98 -50.13
CA ALA A 171 84.49 -6.45 -50.20
C ALA A 171 83.41 -7.06 -49.28
N ILE A 172 82.99 -6.32 -48.26
CA ILE A 172 81.89 -6.66 -47.36
C ILE A 172 80.83 -5.55 -47.49
N PRO A 173 79.57 -5.90 -47.80
CA PRO A 173 78.49 -4.93 -47.95
C PRO A 173 78.38 -3.99 -46.73
N SER A 174 78.53 -2.70 -47.00
CA SER A 174 78.30 -1.64 -46.00
C SER A 174 77.05 -0.87 -46.38
N PHE A 175 76.14 -0.78 -45.42
CA PHE A 175 74.89 -0.06 -45.58
C PHE A 175 74.96 1.21 -44.76
N TRP A 176 74.34 2.25 -45.31
CA TRP A 176 74.40 3.60 -44.76
C TRP A 176 73.00 4.20 -44.73
N ILE A 177 72.68 4.85 -43.62
CA ILE A 177 71.51 5.72 -43.50
C ILE A 177 71.94 7.05 -42.92
N LYS A 178 71.13 8.08 -43.18
CA LYS A 178 71.32 9.40 -42.57
C LYS A 178 70.16 9.77 -41.68
N ILE A 179 70.47 10.53 -40.64
CA ILE A 179 69.50 11.35 -39.91
C ILE A 179 69.68 12.78 -40.41
N ASP A 180 68.69 13.27 -41.15
CA ASP A 180 68.67 14.65 -41.63
C ASP A 180 68.65 15.64 -40.45
N SER A 181 69.57 16.62 -40.48
CA SER A 181 69.75 17.74 -39.53
C SER A 181 69.21 17.47 -38.11
N THR A 182 70.12 17.11 -37.21
CA THR A 182 69.81 16.86 -35.79
C THR A 182 70.67 17.69 -34.85
N THR A 183 70.08 18.11 -33.74
CA THR A 183 70.75 18.81 -32.64
C THR A 183 71.38 17.79 -31.70
N ALA A 184 72.44 18.19 -30.96
CA ALA A 184 73.21 17.28 -30.12
C ALA A 184 72.37 16.54 -29.04
N ASN A 185 71.36 17.20 -28.48
CA ASN A 185 70.47 16.64 -27.45
C ASN A 185 69.35 15.73 -27.99
N LYS A 186 69.10 15.71 -29.31
CA LYS A 186 68.06 14.90 -29.94
C LYS A 186 68.61 13.71 -30.73
N LEU A 187 69.93 13.55 -30.76
CA LEU A 187 70.59 12.51 -31.56
C LEU A 187 70.08 11.11 -31.18
N ASP A 188 70.06 10.77 -29.88
CA ASP A 188 69.64 9.43 -29.42
C ASP A 188 68.12 9.18 -29.64
N GLU A 189 67.28 10.19 -29.44
CA GLU A 189 65.83 10.10 -29.70
C GLU A 189 65.55 9.87 -31.18
N LYS A 190 66.15 10.69 -32.07
CA LYS A 190 65.98 10.57 -33.52
C LYS A 190 66.57 9.26 -34.03
N MET A 191 67.68 8.81 -33.46
CA MET A 191 68.26 7.51 -33.75
C MET A 191 67.27 6.39 -33.39
N ASN A 192 66.77 6.34 -32.15
CA ASN A 192 65.80 5.32 -31.74
C ASN A 192 64.50 5.34 -32.57
N ALA A 193 64.00 6.54 -32.91
CA ALA A 193 62.82 6.69 -33.75
C ALA A 193 63.05 6.20 -35.20
N LEU A 194 64.27 6.36 -35.73
CA LEU A 194 64.66 5.83 -37.03
C LEU A 194 64.85 4.31 -36.98
N LEU A 195 65.51 3.78 -35.94
CA LEU A 195 65.72 2.34 -35.75
C LEU A 195 64.40 1.58 -35.56
N ALA A 196 63.41 2.19 -34.90
CA ALA A 196 62.06 1.62 -34.77
C ALA A 196 61.38 1.39 -36.13
N LYS A 197 61.74 2.15 -37.16
CA LYS A 197 61.23 2.00 -38.54
C LYS A 197 61.92 0.88 -39.32
N LYS A 198 62.93 0.22 -38.72
CA LYS A 198 63.74 -0.88 -39.29
C LYS A 198 64.25 -0.56 -40.71
N PRO A 199 65.10 0.48 -40.88
CA PRO A 199 65.62 0.86 -42.17
C PRO A 199 66.35 -0.32 -42.83
N CYS A 200 66.03 -0.61 -44.09
CA CYS A 200 66.52 -1.79 -44.82
C CYS A 200 66.39 -3.11 -44.04
N GLY A 201 65.30 -3.28 -43.29
CA GLY A 201 65.04 -4.49 -42.52
C GLY A 201 66.01 -4.74 -41.36
N THR A 202 66.99 -3.87 -41.14
CA THR A 202 68.15 -4.12 -40.27
C THR A 202 68.02 -3.38 -38.94
N LEU A 203 68.53 -3.98 -37.85
CA LEU A 203 68.38 -3.45 -36.48
C LEU A 203 69.68 -2.95 -35.83
N ASP A 204 70.86 -3.37 -36.30
CA ASP A 204 72.15 -3.14 -35.61
C ASP A 204 72.94 -1.95 -36.18
N TRP A 205 72.25 -0.85 -36.49
CA TRP A 205 72.89 0.35 -37.01
C TRP A 205 73.74 1.06 -35.95
N SER A 206 74.93 1.51 -36.33
CA SER A 206 75.87 2.21 -35.43
C SER A 206 76.31 3.54 -36.01
N LEU A 207 76.62 4.52 -35.16
CA LEU A 207 77.20 5.80 -35.61
C LEU A 207 78.61 5.58 -36.15
N ILE A 208 78.99 6.33 -37.20
CA ILE A 208 80.37 6.32 -37.71
C ILE A 208 81.33 6.79 -36.61
N PRO A 209 82.37 6.03 -36.27
CA PRO A 209 83.37 6.44 -35.28
C PRO A 209 84.01 7.80 -35.62
N LEU A 210 84.31 8.61 -34.59
CA LEU A 210 84.83 9.98 -34.77
C LEU A 210 86.03 10.08 -35.72
N ASN A 211 87.03 9.21 -35.55
CA ASN A 211 88.24 9.23 -36.37
C ASN A 211 87.96 8.87 -37.83
N GLU A 212 87.03 7.93 -38.06
CA GLU A 212 86.60 7.54 -39.40
C GLU A 212 85.84 8.67 -40.08
N LEU A 213 84.91 9.32 -39.37
CA LEU A 213 84.15 10.45 -39.88
C LEU A 213 85.05 11.65 -40.22
N ILE A 214 86.07 11.92 -39.41
CA ILE A 214 87.11 12.92 -39.71
C ILE A 214 87.84 12.59 -41.02
N SER A 215 88.24 11.34 -41.22
CA SER A 215 88.94 10.94 -42.44
C SER A 215 88.08 11.06 -43.70
N LYS A 216 86.81 10.65 -43.62
CA LYS A 216 85.88 10.61 -44.77
C LYS A 216 85.30 11.98 -45.15
N SER A 217 85.32 12.96 -44.22
CA SER A 217 84.75 14.29 -44.42
C SER A 217 85.72 15.33 -45.00
N GLN A 218 86.96 14.97 -45.36
CA GLN A 218 87.96 15.90 -45.91
C GLN A 218 87.56 16.44 -47.30
N ALA A 219 87.79 17.75 -47.53
CA ALA A 219 87.44 18.41 -48.79
C ALA A 219 88.28 17.89 -49.98
N GLY A 220 87.61 17.56 -51.10
CA GLY A 220 88.27 17.10 -52.34
C GLY A 220 88.40 15.57 -52.49
N ILE A 221 88.06 14.80 -51.45
CA ILE A 221 87.89 13.35 -51.57
C ILE A 221 86.51 13.09 -52.18
N LYS A 222 86.43 12.32 -53.28
CA LYS A 222 85.17 11.70 -53.72
C LYS A 222 84.80 10.61 -52.70
N SER A 223 84.32 11.01 -51.52
CA SER A 223 83.94 10.07 -50.46
C SER A 223 82.49 9.63 -50.62
N GLU A 224 82.15 8.51 -49.99
CA GLU A 224 80.80 7.92 -49.87
C GLU A 224 79.78 8.93 -49.29
N LEU A 225 80.27 10.04 -48.71
CA LEU A 225 79.50 11.13 -48.12
C LEU A 225 78.91 12.11 -49.15
N ALA A 226 79.39 12.08 -50.39
CA ALA A 226 78.97 13.04 -51.44
C ALA A 226 77.47 12.91 -51.80
N ASP A 227 76.90 11.71 -51.72
CA ASP A 227 75.47 11.46 -51.99
C ASP A 227 74.55 11.82 -50.81
N PHE A 228 75.12 12.06 -49.63
CA PHE A 228 74.43 12.61 -48.46
C PHE A 228 74.61 14.12 -48.31
N SER A 229 75.46 14.74 -49.15
CA SER A 229 75.84 16.15 -49.12
C SER A 229 74.86 17.03 -49.91
N HIS A 230 73.82 17.52 -49.25
CA HIS A 230 73.15 18.74 -49.71
C HIS A 230 73.46 19.91 -48.74
N THR A 231 74.34 20.77 -49.24
CA THR A 231 74.64 22.16 -48.83
C THR A 231 75.32 22.43 -47.49
N TYR A 232 75.47 21.45 -46.58
CA TYR A 232 76.25 21.63 -45.35
C TYR A 232 77.08 20.38 -45.03
N ASN A 233 78.40 20.42 -45.29
CA ASN A 233 79.37 19.35 -44.97
C ASN A 233 79.60 19.16 -43.45
N GLN A 234 78.54 19.22 -42.64
CA GLN A 234 78.56 19.22 -41.17
C GLN A 234 77.94 17.92 -40.67
N PHE A 235 78.79 17.09 -40.07
CA PHE A 235 78.40 15.77 -39.56
C PHE A 235 78.44 15.77 -38.03
N ILE A 236 77.61 14.91 -37.42
CA ILE A 236 77.54 14.73 -35.97
C ILE A 236 77.75 13.25 -35.62
N THR A 237 78.57 12.98 -34.61
CA THR A 237 78.83 11.63 -34.09
C THR A 237 79.14 11.66 -32.58
N LYS A 238 79.54 10.54 -31.97
CA LYS A 238 80.03 10.46 -30.59
C LYS A 238 81.55 10.26 -30.54
N SER A 239 82.21 10.89 -29.58
CA SER A 239 83.60 10.60 -29.22
C SER A 239 83.72 9.23 -28.54
N ASP A 240 84.96 8.74 -28.35
CA ASP A 240 85.22 7.51 -27.61
C ASP A 240 84.74 7.58 -26.14
N ALA A 241 84.54 8.79 -25.60
CA ALA A 241 83.97 9.03 -24.27
C ALA A 241 82.42 9.12 -24.28
N GLY A 242 81.77 8.95 -25.43
CA GLY A 242 80.32 9.01 -25.59
C GLY A 242 79.75 10.43 -25.75
N GLU A 243 80.60 11.45 -25.81
CA GLU A 243 80.18 12.86 -25.97
C GLU A 243 79.86 13.17 -27.43
N THR A 244 78.80 13.93 -27.68
CA THR A 244 78.41 14.32 -29.04
C THR A 244 79.40 15.35 -29.62
N VAL A 245 79.94 15.06 -30.81
CA VAL A 245 80.97 15.86 -31.49
C VAL A 245 80.52 16.21 -32.92
N PHE A 246 80.82 17.45 -33.34
CA PHE A 246 80.57 17.93 -34.71
C PHE A 246 81.86 17.91 -35.54
N VAL A 247 81.75 17.47 -36.80
CA VAL A 247 82.87 17.34 -37.74
C VAL A 247 82.53 18.04 -39.06
N GLN A 248 83.43 18.90 -39.56
CA GLN A 248 83.31 19.54 -40.86
C GLN A 248 84.67 19.60 -41.56
N ASN A 249 84.72 19.24 -42.85
CA ASN A 249 85.91 19.27 -43.69
C ASN A 249 87.14 18.58 -43.05
N GLY A 250 86.94 17.47 -42.34
CA GLY A 250 88.00 16.73 -41.66
C GLY A 250 88.55 17.36 -40.39
N ALA A 251 87.82 18.28 -39.75
CA ALA A 251 88.16 18.84 -38.45
C ALA A 251 86.98 18.79 -37.47
N GLN A 252 87.30 18.56 -36.19
CA GLN A 252 86.33 18.69 -35.09
C GLN A 252 86.00 20.17 -34.85
N LEU A 253 84.73 20.46 -34.62
CA LEU A 253 84.24 21.81 -34.32
C LEU A 253 83.93 21.96 -32.83
N SER A 254 84.17 23.17 -32.29
CA SER A 254 83.96 23.48 -30.87
C SER A 254 82.52 23.84 -30.50
N SER A 255 81.66 24.22 -31.46
CA SER A 255 80.23 24.50 -31.21
C SER A 255 79.42 24.64 -32.51
N TYR A 256 78.24 24.00 -32.60
CA TYR A 256 77.31 24.16 -33.72
C TYR A 256 75.85 23.85 -33.31
N SER A 257 74.86 24.34 -34.09
CA SER A 257 73.43 24.16 -33.79
C SER A 257 72.87 22.79 -34.21
N ASP A 258 73.29 22.27 -35.35
CA ASP A 258 72.75 21.07 -35.98
C ASP A 258 73.75 20.41 -36.94
N GLY A 259 73.63 19.10 -37.14
CA GLY A 259 74.48 18.35 -38.06
C GLY A 259 73.81 17.09 -38.57
N THR A 260 74.33 16.52 -39.65
CA THR A 260 73.82 15.25 -40.21
C THR A 260 74.50 14.08 -39.53
N ALA A 261 73.72 13.18 -38.93
CA ALA A 261 74.28 11.95 -38.36
C ALA A 261 74.24 10.86 -39.43
N LEU A 262 75.31 10.09 -39.53
CA LEU A 262 75.37 8.94 -40.42
C LEU A 262 75.49 7.70 -39.58
N LEU A 263 74.64 6.72 -39.88
CA LEU A 263 74.73 5.41 -39.30
C LEU A 263 75.19 4.44 -40.38
N GLN A 264 76.09 3.56 -39.98
CA GLN A 264 76.60 2.47 -40.76
C GLN A 264 76.20 1.17 -40.09
N TRP A 265 75.72 0.25 -40.91
CA TRP A 265 75.67 -1.15 -40.55
C TRP A 265 76.54 -1.91 -41.55
N GLN A 266 77.50 -2.65 -41.03
CA GLN A 266 78.34 -3.51 -41.83
C GLN A 266 77.87 -4.94 -41.62
N TYR A 267 77.54 -5.62 -42.71
CA TYR A 267 77.17 -7.02 -42.65
C TYR A 267 78.37 -7.82 -42.10
N PRO A 268 78.22 -8.57 -40.99
CA PRO A 268 79.36 -9.14 -40.26
C PRO A 268 79.98 -10.39 -40.92
N GLY A 269 79.56 -10.71 -42.15
CA GLY A 269 79.99 -11.89 -42.88
C GLY A 269 79.13 -13.12 -42.58
N VAL A 270 79.19 -14.11 -43.48
CA VAL A 270 78.38 -15.34 -43.45
C VAL A 270 78.50 -16.09 -42.12
N THR A 271 79.73 -16.32 -41.65
CA THR A 271 79.99 -17.14 -40.46
C THR A 271 79.43 -16.52 -39.19
N SER A 272 79.61 -15.20 -38.99
CA SER A 272 79.08 -14.53 -37.81
C SER A 272 77.55 -14.45 -37.85
N THR A 273 76.97 -14.20 -39.03
CA THR A 273 75.52 -14.14 -39.22
C THR A 273 74.87 -15.50 -38.96
N LEU A 274 75.45 -16.60 -39.46
CA LEU A 274 74.96 -17.96 -39.18
C LEU A 274 75.03 -18.33 -37.69
N ASN A 275 76.05 -17.87 -36.96
CA ASN A 275 76.11 -18.06 -35.50
C ASN A 275 74.98 -17.33 -34.77
N THR A 276 74.68 -16.08 -35.17
CA THR A 276 73.56 -15.32 -34.61
C THR A 276 72.22 -15.98 -34.92
N ILE A 277 72.00 -16.43 -36.17
CA ILE A 277 70.80 -17.18 -36.55
C ILE A 277 70.68 -18.45 -35.68
N THR A 278 71.77 -19.20 -35.51
CA THR A 278 71.78 -20.42 -34.68
C THR A 278 71.43 -20.14 -33.21
N ALA A 279 71.91 -19.02 -32.65
CA ALA A 279 71.54 -18.59 -31.31
C ALA A 279 70.05 -18.25 -31.19
N ILE A 280 69.47 -17.58 -32.20
CA ILE A 280 68.04 -17.29 -32.27
C ILE A 280 67.22 -18.58 -32.38
N VAL A 281 67.62 -19.53 -33.25
CA VAL A 281 67.00 -20.85 -33.37
C VAL A 281 66.96 -21.54 -32.01
N THR A 282 68.09 -21.57 -31.30
CA THR A 282 68.21 -22.21 -29.97
C THR A 282 67.32 -21.53 -28.94
N LYS A 283 67.26 -20.19 -28.93
CA LYS A 283 66.41 -19.40 -28.03
C LYS A 283 64.93 -19.71 -28.25
N ILE A 284 64.47 -19.69 -29.50
CA ILE A 284 63.08 -19.99 -29.86
C ILE A 284 62.74 -21.43 -29.49
N GLN A 285 63.56 -22.41 -29.90
CA GLN A 285 63.31 -23.82 -29.57
C GLN A 285 63.24 -24.07 -28.06
N THR A 286 64.14 -23.47 -27.28
CA THR A 286 64.12 -23.57 -25.81
C THR A 286 62.82 -23.00 -25.23
N GLN A 287 62.36 -21.86 -25.73
CA GLN A 287 61.09 -21.26 -25.31
C GLN A 287 59.89 -22.17 -25.63
N VAL A 288 59.83 -22.71 -26.87
CA VAL A 288 58.77 -23.64 -27.28
C VAL A 288 58.78 -24.92 -26.44
N THR A 289 59.95 -25.48 -26.13
CA THR A 289 60.08 -26.63 -25.23
C THR A 289 59.61 -26.30 -23.82
N ASN A 290 59.95 -25.12 -23.29
CA ASN A 290 59.53 -24.67 -21.95
C ASN A 290 58.02 -24.40 -21.83
N ASP A 291 57.33 -24.16 -22.94
CA ASP A 291 55.87 -23.96 -22.95
C ASP A 291 55.08 -25.28 -23.09
N GLU A 292 55.73 -26.37 -23.50
CA GLU A 292 55.06 -27.68 -23.63
C GLU A 292 54.42 -28.18 -22.31
N PRO A 293 55.12 -28.15 -21.16
CA PRO A 293 54.52 -28.58 -19.90
C PRO A 293 53.36 -27.68 -19.47
N LYS A 294 53.43 -26.37 -19.77
CA LYS A 294 52.37 -25.41 -19.44
C LYS A 294 51.11 -25.68 -20.25
N TYR A 295 51.28 -25.89 -21.55
CA TYR A 295 50.21 -26.31 -22.44
C TYR A 295 49.57 -27.63 -21.97
N LYS A 296 50.37 -28.65 -21.67
CA LYS A 296 49.86 -29.96 -21.20
C LYS A 296 49.11 -29.86 -19.87
N ASN A 297 49.68 -29.15 -18.89
CA ASN A 297 49.06 -28.96 -17.58
C ASN A 297 47.72 -28.19 -17.66
N ALA A 298 47.56 -27.33 -18.66
CA ALA A 298 46.30 -26.63 -18.88
C ALA A 298 45.26 -27.49 -19.63
N ARG A 299 45.72 -28.26 -20.62
CA ARG A 299 44.86 -29.08 -21.46
C ARG A 299 44.31 -30.32 -20.75
N THR A 300 45.15 -31.07 -20.02
CA THR A 300 44.74 -32.35 -19.43
C THR A 300 43.53 -32.25 -18.50
N PRO A 301 43.44 -31.29 -17.56
CA PRO A 301 42.24 -31.13 -16.73
C PRO A 301 40.97 -30.85 -17.55
N ALA A 302 41.07 -30.03 -18.60
CA ALA A 302 39.93 -29.68 -19.44
C ALA A 302 39.44 -30.87 -20.28
N ASP A 303 40.37 -31.64 -20.87
CA ASP A 303 40.04 -32.85 -21.62
C ASP A 303 39.39 -33.92 -20.70
N ASN A 304 39.88 -34.05 -19.46
CA ASN A 304 39.26 -34.92 -18.46
C ASN A 304 37.83 -34.48 -18.13
N LEU A 305 37.59 -33.18 -17.90
CA LEU A 305 36.24 -32.67 -17.64
C LEU A 305 35.28 -32.92 -18.81
N LEU A 306 35.74 -32.73 -20.04
CA LEU A 306 34.91 -32.98 -21.22
C LEU A 306 34.60 -34.48 -21.37
N THR A 307 35.55 -35.34 -21.03
CA THR A 307 35.36 -36.79 -20.99
C THR A 307 34.37 -37.19 -19.90
N ASP A 308 34.49 -36.60 -18.70
CA ASP A 308 33.56 -36.84 -17.59
C ASP A 308 32.14 -36.38 -17.95
N TYR A 309 32.00 -35.22 -18.61
CA TYR A 309 30.73 -34.72 -19.14
C TYR A 309 30.09 -35.69 -20.13
N GLN A 310 30.86 -36.22 -21.08
CA GLN A 310 30.37 -37.20 -22.05
C GLN A 310 29.92 -38.52 -21.39
N ASN A 311 30.52 -38.88 -20.24
CA ASN A 311 30.22 -40.10 -19.50
C ASN A 311 29.17 -39.91 -18.39
N ALA A 312 28.71 -38.68 -18.14
CA ALA A 312 27.75 -38.38 -17.07
C ALA A 312 26.35 -38.91 -17.40
N LYS A 313 25.84 -39.82 -16.56
CA LYS A 313 24.55 -40.51 -16.77
C LYS A 313 23.42 -40.04 -15.86
N SER A 314 23.73 -39.41 -14.74
CA SER A 314 22.78 -38.94 -13.73
C SER A 314 23.03 -37.47 -13.40
N ILE A 315 22.05 -36.80 -12.79
CA ILE A 315 22.19 -35.38 -12.39
C ILE A 315 23.33 -35.17 -11.39
N ASN A 316 23.52 -36.10 -10.46
CA ASN A 316 24.65 -36.04 -9.53
C ASN A 316 26.02 -36.08 -10.23
N ASN A 317 26.16 -36.82 -11.35
CA ASN A 317 27.40 -36.82 -12.11
C ASN A 317 27.68 -35.44 -12.72
N TYR A 318 26.66 -34.77 -13.26
CA TYR A 318 26.81 -33.41 -13.82
C TYR A 318 27.17 -32.39 -12.73
N LEU A 319 26.57 -32.48 -11.54
CA LEU A 319 26.89 -31.58 -10.42
C LEU A 319 28.35 -31.72 -9.95
N LEU A 320 28.88 -32.95 -9.88
CA LEU A 320 30.29 -33.19 -9.51
C LEU A 320 31.29 -32.60 -10.52
N ILE A 321 30.91 -32.51 -11.80
CA ILE A 321 31.75 -31.88 -12.83
C ILE A 321 31.81 -30.36 -12.61
N ASN A 322 30.72 -29.75 -12.16
CA ASN A 322 30.61 -28.31 -11.92
C ASN A 322 31.66 -27.80 -10.90
N ASP A 323 31.93 -28.59 -9.85
CA ASP A 323 32.90 -28.24 -8.79
C ASP A 323 34.33 -28.00 -9.34
N ASN A 324 34.70 -28.73 -10.38
CA ASN A 324 36.05 -28.68 -10.97
C ASN A 324 36.14 -27.71 -12.16
N LEU A 325 35.02 -27.21 -12.67
CA LEU A 325 34.91 -26.38 -13.86
C LEU A 325 35.68 -25.05 -13.71
N THR A 326 35.43 -24.33 -12.60
CA THR A 326 36.05 -23.02 -12.33
C THR A 326 37.58 -23.13 -12.27
N SER A 327 38.07 -24.16 -11.59
CA SER A 327 39.51 -24.44 -11.47
C SER A 327 40.13 -24.71 -12.84
N SER A 328 39.50 -25.55 -13.67
CA SER A 328 40.01 -25.85 -15.01
C SER A 328 39.96 -24.65 -15.96
N LYS A 329 38.89 -23.85 -15.91
CA LYS A 329 38.78 -22.61 -16.70
C LYS A 329 39.90 -21.64 -16.35
N THR A 330 40.13 -21.42 -15.06
CA THR A 330 41.19 -20.51 -14.56
C THR A 330 42.58 -20.94 -15.05
N VAL A 331 42.88 -22.24 -15.01
CA VAL A 331 44.18 -22.78 -15.46
C VAL A 331 44.36 -22.62 -16.97
N LEU A 332 43.30 -22.85 -17.78
CA LEU A 332 43.31 -22.63 -19.23
C LEU A 332 43.59 -21.16 -19.58
N GLU A 333 42.83 -20.23 -19.00
CA GLU A 333 42.95 -18.80 -19.28
C GLU A 333 44.33 -18.26 -18.91
N THR A 334 44.82 -18.63 -17.72
CA THR A 334 46.14 -18.20 -17.23
C THR A 334 47.27 -18.72 -18.13
N SER A 335 47.18 -19.98 -18.56
CA SER A 335 48.22 -20.60 -19.40
C SER A 335 48.19 -20.07 -20.84
N LEU A 336 47.00 -19.82 -21.39
CA LEU A 336 46.84 -19.21 -22.71
C LEU A 336 47.47 -17.81 -22.74
N GLU A 337 47.21 -16.99 -21.74
CA GLU A 337 47.77 -15.63 -21.66
C GLU A 337 49.30 -15.65 -21.61
N LEU A 338 49.87 -16.54 -20.79
CA LEU A 338 51.33 -16.67 -20.69
C LEU A 338 51.96 -17.11 -22.02
N ILE A 339 51.38 -18.10 -22.71
CA ILE A 339 51.90 -18.59 -23.99
C ILE A 339 51.77 -17.52 -25.08
N LYS A 340 50.68 -16.74 -25.10
CA LYS A 340 50.53 -15.58 -26.01
C LYS A 340 51.62 -14.54 -25.80
N GLN A 341 52.00 -14.25 -24.56
CA GLN A 341 53.09 -13.31 -24.27
C GLN A 341 54.44 -13.83 -24.81
N HIS A 342 54.72 -15.13 -24.66
CA HIS A 342 55.92 -15.73 -25.25
C HIS A 342 55.91 -15.73 -26.78
N GLN A 343 54.74 -15.90 -27.42
CA GLN A 343 54.59 -15.89 -28.87
C GLN A 343 55.01 -14.55 -29.49
N LEU A 344 54.67 -13.41 -28.87
CA LEU A 344 55.08 -12.08 -29.33
C LEU A 344 56.61 -11.91 -29.38
N ILE A 345 57.31 -12.52 -28.41
CA ILE A 345 58.79 -12.51 -28.36
C ILE A 345 59.35 -13.39 -29.47
N ILE A 346 58.78 -14.57 -29.66
CA ILE A 346 59.18 -15.51 -30.72
C ILE A 346 59.00 -14.89 -32.11
N GLU A 347 57.88 -14.22 -32.38
CA GLU A 347 57.61 -13.56 -33.67
C GLU A 347 58.64 -12.47 -33.99
N LYS A 348 59.00 -11.66 -32.98
CA LYS A 348 60.03 -10.62 -33.13
C LYS A 348 61.40 -11.21 -33.47
N ASP A 349 61.80 -12.28 -32.78
CA ASP A 349 63.07 -12.97 -33.04
C ASP A 349 63.06 -13.67 -34.41
N PHE A 350 61.91 -14.21 -34.84
CA PHE A 350 61.73 -14.84 -36.14
C PHE A 350 61.87 -13.84 -37.29
N GLU A 351 61.20 -12.68 -37.22
CA GLU A 351 61.35 -11.59 -38.20
C GLU A 351 62.82 -11.21 -38.37
N PHE A 352 63.55 -11.10 -37.25
CA PHE A 352 64.97 -10.75 -37.29
C PHE A 352 65.81 -11.86 -37.93
N ALA A 353 65.57 -13.13 -37.60
CA ALA A 353 66.25 -14.25 -38.23
C ALA A 353 66.01 -14.29 -39.75
N GLN A 354 64.78 -14.00 -40.21
CA GLN A 354 64.45 -13.97 -41.65
C GLN A 354 65.26 -12.93 -42.41
N VAL A 355 65.45 -11.75 -41.82
CA VAL A 355 66.31 -10.69 -42.38
C VAL A 355 67.76 -11.18 -42.49
N LEU A 356 68.30 -11.76 -41.41
CA LEU A 356 69.67 -12.28 -41.41
C LEU A 356 69.87 -13.41 -42.42
N ALA A 357 68.91 -14.33 -42.55
CA ALA A 357 68.96 -15.40 -43.53
C ALA A 357 68.92 -14.85 -44.97
N ASN A 358 68.13 -13.81 -45.23
CA ASN A 358 68.10 -13.14 -46.52
C ASN A 358 69.47 -12.53 -46.90
N PHE A 359 70.21 -11.99 -45.92
CA PHE A 359 71.58 -11.55 -46.15
C PHE A 359 72.52 -12.71 -46.51
N VAL A 360 72.44 -13.84 -45.80
CA VAL A 360 73.29 -15.01 -46.10
C VAL A 360 72.99 -15.60 -47.49
N THR A 361 71.72 -15.66 -47.90
CA THR A 361 71.35 -16.24 -49.21
C THR A 361 71.83 -15.40 -50.39
N HIS A 362 71.87 -14.07 -50.25
CA HIS A 362 72.33 -13.14 -51.28
C HIS A 362 73.82 -12.78 -51.19
N ASP A 363 74.54 -13.28 -50.18
CA ASP A 363 75.97 -13.06 -50.05
C ASP A 363 76.75 -13.82 -51.15
N PRO A 364 77.58 -13.14 -51.97
CA PRO A 364 78.42 -13.79 -52.97
C PRO A 364 79.57 -14.60 -52.38
N LEU A 365 79.94 -14.38 -51.11
CA LEU A 365 80.98 -15.11 -50.39
C LEU A 365 80.42 -16.33 -49.63
N ALA A 366 79.11 -16.49 -49.54
CA ALA A 366 78.48 -17.69 -48.98
C ALA A 366 78.51 -18.84 -49.98
N ASP A 367 79.01 -20.00 -49.55
CA ASP A 367 78.88 -21.23 -50.32
C ASP A 367 77.42 -21.77 -50.28
N GLU A 368 77.09 -22.71 -51.18
CA GLU A 368 75.74 -23.27 -51.25
C GLU A 368 75.30 -23.95 -49.94
N ILE A 369 76.23 -24.51 -49.16
CA ILE A 369 75.93 -25.16 -47.87
C ILE A 369 75.54 -24.12 -46.83
N GLN A 370 76.22 -22.99 -46.78
CA GLN A 370 75.93 -21.89 -45.87
C GLN A 370 74.57 -21.23 -46.19
N LYS A 371 74.25 -21.05 -47.48
CA LYS A 371 72.93 -20.57 -47.93
C LYS A 371 71.83 -21.56 -47.55
N GLN A 372 72.08 -22.86 -47.74
CA GLN A 372 71.16 -23.91 -47.33
C GLN A 372 70.97 -23.92 -45.80
N ASN A 373 72.05 -23.82 -45.01
CA ASN A 373 72.00 -23.78 -43.55
C ASN A 373 71.15 -22.60 -43.03
N SER A 374 71.26 -21.41 -43.64
CA SER A 374 70.40 -20.29 -43.27
C SER A 374 68.92 -20.55 -43.60
N THR A 375 68.65 -21.21 -44.73
CA THR A 375 67.28 -21.57 -45.14
C THR A 375 66.69 -22.63 -44.21
N ASP A 376 67.47 -23.66 -43.86
CA ASP A 376 67.09 -24.73 -42.94
C ASP A 376 66.83 -24.20 -41.53
N ALA A 377 67.61 -23.21 -41.07
CA ALA A 377 67.37 -22.54 -39.80
C ALA A 377 66.03 -21.79 -39.77
N ILE A 378 65.67 -21.09 -40.86
CA ILE A 378 64.34 -20.44 -40.98
C ILE A 378 63.22 -21.48 -41.03
N SER A 379 63.39 -22.59 -41.75
CA SER A 379 62.43 -23.70 -41.75
C SER A 379 62.23 -24.29 -40.34
N THR A 380 63.33 -24.42 -39.59
CA THR A 380 63.32 -24.90 -38.20
C THR A 380 62.56 -23.94 -37.28
N ILE A 381 62.81 -22.63 -37.37
CA ILE A 381 62.07 -21.63 -36.60
C ILE A 381 60.60 -21.62 -37.00
N THR A 382 60.29 -21.68 -38.30
CA THR A 382 58.91 -21.72 -38.81
C THR A 382 58.14 -22.87 -38.18
N THR A 383 58.74 -24.06 -38.12
CA THR A 383 58.13 -25.24 -37.47
C THR A 383 57.85 -24.99 -35.98
N ALA A 384 58.78 -24.37 -35.25
CA ALA A 384 58.59 -24.04 -33.83
C ALA A 384 57.47 -23.01 -33.60
N VAL A 385 57.37 -22.00 -34.48
CA VAL A 385 56.29 -21.00 -34.46
C VAL A 385 54.94 -21.65 -34.73
N THR A 386 54.86 -22.56 -35.72
CA THR A 386 53.63 -23.32 -36.01
C THR A 386 53.16 -24.11 -34.79
N ILE A 387 54.06 -24.81 -34.09
CA ILE A 387 53.73 -25.57 -32.87
C ILE A 387 53.13 -24.65 -31.79
N GLN A 388 53.67 -23.45 -31.58
CA GLN A 388 53.13 -22.52 -30.57
C GLN A 388 51.77 -21.95 -30.98
N ASN A 389 51.58 -21.63 -32.26
CA ASN A 389 50.30 -21.17 -32.78
C ASN A 389 49.21 -22.24 -32.67
N GLU A 390 49.54 -23.51 -32.93
CA GLU A 390 48.64 -24.65 -32.72
C GLU A 390 48.22 -24.75 -31.25
N ARG A 391 49.16 -24.68 -30.30
CA ARG A 391 48.86 -24.71 -28.85
C ARG A 391 47.93 -23.59 -28.42
N ILE A 392 48.15 -22.36 -28.89
CA ILE A 392 47.28 -21.21 -28.61
C ILE A 392 45.87 -21.46 -29.15
N THR A 393 45.77 -21.96 -30.38
CA THR A 393 44.49 -22.25 -31.05
C THR A 393 43.71 -23.34 -30.30
N GLU A 394 44.37 -24.42 -29.91
CA GLU A 394 43.76 -25.53 -29.18
C GLU A 394 43.28 -25.14 -27.78
N LEU A 395 44.09 -24.40 -27.01
CA LEU A 395 43.68 -23.91 -25.69
C LEU A 395 42.49 -22.94 -25.82
N ALA A 396 42.50 -22.04 -26.81
CA ALA A 396 41.38 -21.14 -27.05
C ALA A 396 40.09 -21.90 -27.43
N ALA A 397 40.20 -22.94 -28.26
CA ALA A 397 39.06 -23.79 -28.61
C ALA A 397 38.52 -24.58 -27.41
N LEU A 398 39.41 -25.03 -26.50
CA LEU A 398 39.01 -25.69 -25.25
C LEU A 398 38.29 -24.73 -24.30
N ILE A 399 38.72 -23.47 -24.19
CA ILE A 399 38.01 -22.46 -23.38
C ILE A 399 36.56 -22.31 -23.86
N VAL A 400 36.34 -22.17 -25.16
CA VAL A 400 34.98 -22.06 -25.73
C VAL A 400 34.12 -23.28 -25.41
N GLN A 401 34.70 -24.49 -25.47
CA GLN A 401 34.00 -25.72 -25.10
C GLN A 401 33.64 -25.76 -23.61
N ILE A 402 34.58 -25.36 -22.74
CA ILE A 402 34.36 -25.29 -21.29
C ILE A 402 33.32 -24.21 -20.93
N GLU A 403 33.25 -23.10 -21.65
CA GLU A 403 32.22 -22.07 -21.47
C GLU A 403 30.83 -22.54 -21.88
N SER A 404 30.73 -23.28 -23.00
CA SER A 404 29.48 -23.94 -23.40
C SER A 404 29.02 -24.94 -22.34
N LEU A 405 29.96 -25.75 -21.83
CA LEU A 405 29.69 -26.70 -20.74
C LEU A 405 29.22 -25.97 -19.47
N ALA A 406 29.83 -24.83 -19.12
CA ALA A 406 29.44 -24.02 -17.97
C ALA A 406 27.96 -23.63 -18.00
N GLN A 407 27.47 -23.20 -19.17
CA GLN A 407 26.07 -22.82 -19.33
C GLN A 407 25.11 -24.01 -19.13
N VAL A 408 25.49 -25.19 -19.64
CA VAL A 408 24.70 -26.41 -19.45
C VAL A 408 24.65 -26.81 -17.98
N LEU A 409 25.80 -26.81 -17.29
CA LEU A 409 25.87 -27.19 -15.87
C LEU A 409 25.12 -26.20 -14.97
N ALA A 410 25.15 -24.90 -15.28
CA ALA A 410 24.35 -23.90 -14.58
C ALA A 410 22.84 -24.14 -14.73
N ASN A 411 22.39 -24.53 -15.93
CA ASN A 411 20.98 -24.89 -16.15
C ASN A 411 20.60 -26.16 -15.35
N VAL A 412 21.47 -27.17 -15.31
CA VAL A 412 21.26 -28.40 -14.52
C VAL A 412 21.18 -28.09 -13.01
N GLU A 413 22.05 -27.24 -12.49
CA GLU A 413 22.05 -26.82 -11.08
C GLU A 413 20.78 -26.03 -10.71
N ALA A 414 20.33 -25.14 -11.59
CA ALA A 414 19.08 -24.40 -11.41
C ALA A 414 17.86 -25.35 -11.36
N ILE A 415 17.83 -26.35 -12.23
CA ILE A 415 16.79 -27.39 -12.25
C ILE A 415 16.81 -28.23 -10.98
N HIS A 416 17.99 -28.68 -10.54
CA HIS A 416 18.16 -29.44 -9.30
C HIS A 416 17.70 -28.64 -8.07
N THR A 417 17.99 -27.34 -8.04
CA THR A 417 17.51 -26.44 -6.97
C THR A 417 15.98 -26.35 -6.94
N ALA A 418 15.35 -26.26 -8.12
CA ALA A 418 13.89 -26.22 -8.24
C ALA A 418 13.20 -27.53 -7.79
N GLN A 419 13.90 -28.67 -7.82
CA GLN A 419 13.36 -29.99 -7.49
C GLN A 419 12.73 -30.05 -6.08
N THR A 420 13.35 -29.40 -5.10
CA THR A 420 12.83 -29.39 -3.71
C THR A 420 11.47 -28.69 -3.62
N GLU A 421 11.31 -27.56 -4.31
CA GLU A 421 10.05 -26.82 -4.37
C GLU A 421 8.95 -27.63 -5.09
N LEU A 422 9.29 -28.26 -6.23
CA LEU A 422 8.36 -29.09 -6.99
C LEU A 422 7.90 -30.33 -6.21
N ASN A 423 8.80 -30.96 -5.45
CA ASN A 423 8.46 -32.08 -4.57
C ASN A 423 7.54 -31.66 -3.40
N ALA A 424 7.79 -30.49 -2.82
CA ALA A 424 6.92 -29.93 -1.78
C ALA A 424 5.51 -29.66 -2.33
N LEU A 425 5.41 -29.05 -3.52
CA LEU A 425 4.13 -28.82 -4.21
C LEU A 425 3.40 -30.12 -4.54
N THR A 426 4.14 -31.13 -5.02
CA THR A 426 3.59 -32.47 -5.30
C THR A 426 2.98 -33.06 -4.03
N THR A 427 3.71 -33.02 -2.92
CA THR A 427 3.25 -33.53 -1.62
C THR A 427 1.98 -32.81 -1.16
N SER A 428 1.94 -31.47 -1.26
CA SER A 428 0.74 -30.70 -0.92
C SER A 428 -0.46 -31.06 -1.79
N LEU A 429 -0.29 -31.13 -3.11
CA LEU A 429 -1.38 -31.48 -4.03
C LEU A 429 -1.89 -32.91 -3.83
N THR A 430 -1.00 -33.88 -3.57
CA THR A 430 -1.41 -35.25 -3.22
C THR A 430 -2.17 -35.31 -1.89
N HIS A 431 -1.79 -34.50 -0.90
CA HIS A 431 -2.54 -34.38 0.35
C HIS A 431 -3.96 -33.85 0.09
N PHE A 432 -4.07 -32.74 -0.65
CA PHE A 432 -5.36 -32.16 -1.02
C PHE A 432 -6.24 -33.12 -1.82
N ALA A 433 -5.65 -33.98 -2.65
CA ALA A 433 -6.41 -34.95 -3.45
C ALA A 433 -7.15 -35.97 -2.58
N THR A 434 -6.75 -36.11 -1.31
CA THR A 434 -7.42 -36.96 -0.31
C THR A 434 -8.33 -36.15 0.61
N SER A 435 -7.86 -35.01 1.15
CA SER A 435 -8.60 -34.22 2.14
C SER A 435 -9.78 -33.46 1.53
N TYR A 436 -9.62 -32.88 0.33
CA TYR A 436 -10.61 -32.01 -0.29
C TYR A 436 -11.92 -32.76 -0.64
N PRO A 437 -11.91 -33.94 -1.31
CA PRO A 437 -13.14 -34.68 -1.59
C PRO A 437 -13.89 -35.15 -0.33
N ALA A 438 -13.17 -35.43 0.77
CA ALA A 438 -13.77 -35.82 2.04
C ALA A 438 -14.56 -34.66 2.67
N LEU A 439 -14.01 -33.43 2.64
CA LEU A 439 -14.70 -32.23 3.10
C LEU A 439 -15.91 -31.89 2.22
N LEU A 440 -15.78 -32.03 0.90
CA LEU A 440 -16.91 -31.84 -0.02
C LEU A 440 -18.05 -32.84 0.25
N THR A 441 -17.72 -34.10 0.52
CA THR A 441 -18.69 -35.12 0.91
C THR A 441 -19.35 -34.80 2.24
N ALA A 442 -18.58 -34.30 3.22
CA ALA A 442 -19.10 -33.90 4.53
C ALA A 442 -20.07 -32.72 4.42
N LEU A 443 -19.77 -31.72 3.59
CA LEU A 443 -20.68 -30.61 3.29
C LEU A 443 -21.99 -31.10 2.66
N ASN A 444 -21.89 -31.94 1.63
CA ASN A 444 -23.07 -32.49 0.93
C ASN A 444 -23.93 -33.42 1.81
N SER A 445 -23.35 -33.94 2.90
CA SER A 445 -24.04 -34.82 3.85
C SER A 445 -24.58 -34.08 5.08
N ALA A 446 -24.33 -32.77 5.21
CA ALA A 446 -24.75 -31.99 6.37
C ALA A 446 -26.28 -31.85 6.43
N GLN A 447 -26.86 -32.13 7.60
CA GLN A 447 -28.33 -32.20 7.79
C GLN A 447 -28.93 -31.02 8.57
N THR A 448 -28.09 -30.16 9.15
CA THR A 448 -28.51 -29.00 9.96
C THR A 448 -27.77 -27.75 9.50
N GLY A 449 -28.37 -26.57 9.67
CA GLY A 449 -27.73 -25.31 9.31
C GLY A 449 -26.38 -25.08 10.00
N SER A 450 -26.27 -25.44 11.29
CA SER A 450 -25.00 -25.33 12.02
C SER A 450 -23.90 -26.23 11.45
N GLU A 451 -24.26 -27.44 10.99
CA GLU A 451 -23.29 -28.35 10.38
C GLU A 451 -22.92 -27.90 8.97
N GLN A 452 -23.89 -27.42 8.18
CA GLN A 452 -23.65 -26.84 6.86
C GLN A 452 -22.68 -25.65 6.96
N HIS A 453 -22.92 -24.71 7.88
CA HIS A 453 -22.05 -23.56 8.14
C HIS A 453 -20.63 -23.99 8.51
N LYS A 454 -20.50 -24.94 9.45
CA LYS A 454 -19.19 -25.46 9.89
C LYS A 454 -18.43 -26.13 8.74
N GLN A 455 -19.07 -27.01 7.98
CA GLN A 455 -18.43 -27.72 6.87
C GLN A 455 -18.08 -26.77 5.72
N ALA A 456 -18.91 -25.75 5.46
CA ALA A 456 -18.62 -24.71 4.49
C ALA A 456 -17.33 -23.96 4.83
N LYS A 457 -17.15 -23.56 6.11
CA LYS A 457 -15.90 -22.92 6.59
C LYS A 457 -14.67 -23.80 6.40
N LEU A 458 -14.77 -25.09 6.72
CA LEU A 458 -13.65 -26.04 6.59
C LEU A 458 -13.29 -26.28 5.13
N LEU A 459 -14.27 -26.55 4.27
CA LEU A 459 -14.05 -26.78 2.85
C LEU A 459 -13.50 -25.54 2.16
N LEU A 460 -13.99 -24.34 2.50
CA LEU A 460 -13.48 -23.10 1.91
C LEU A 460 -12.03 -22.82 2.29
N ASN A 461 -11.66 -23.11 3.54
CA ASN A 461 -10.29 -22.97 3.99
C ASN A 461 -9.35 -23.93 3.24
N GLU A 462 -9.79 -25.17 3.01
CA GLU A 462 -9.05 -26.13 2.20
C GLU A 462 -8.97 -25.69 0.73
N TRP A 463 -10.08 -25.20 0.17
CA TRP A 463 -10.18 -24.71 -1.20
C TRP A 463 -9.16 -23.61 -1.49
N HIS A 464 -9.06 -22.61 -0.62
CA HIS A 464 -8.13 -21.50 -0.83
C HIS A 464 -6.67 -21.95 -0.77
N GLN A 465 -6.33 -22.85 0.16
CA GLN A 465 -4.97 -23.39 0.24
C GLN A 465 -4.64 -24.25 -0.98
N LEU A 466 -5.57 -25.10 -1.42
CA LEU A 466 -5.45 -25.87 -2.65
C LEU A 466 -5.25 -24.96 -3.87
N MET A 467 -6.09 -23.94 -4.04
CA MET A 467 -6.01 -23.02 -5.19
C MET A 467 -4.68 -22.27 -5.25
N ASP A 468 -4.14 -21.85 -4.11
CA ASP A 468 -2.82 -21.22 -4.04
C ASP A 468 -1.70 -22.18 -4.48
N LYS A 469 -1.71 -23.42 -3.99
CA LYS A 469 -0.74 -24.45 -4.40
C LYS A 469 -0.91 -24.88 -5.85
N TYR A 470 -2.16 -24.99 -6.33
CA TYR A 470 -2.48 -25.36 -7.70
C TYR A 470 -1.95 -24.32 -8.70
N GLN A 471 -2.19 -23.03 -8.44
CA GLN A 471 -1.67 -21.96 -9.30
C GLN A 471 -0.13 -21.88 -9.23
N THR A 472 0.45 -21.98 -8.04
CA THR A 472 1.92 -22.02 -7.87
C THR A 472 2.53 -23.18 -8.65
N ALA A 473 1.88 -24.35 -8.66
CA ALA A 473 2.32 -25.50 -9.42
C ALA A 473 2.27 -25.26 -10.94
N ILE A 474 1.27 -24.55 -11.47
CA ILE A 474 1.22 -24.16 -12.89
C ILE A 474 2.41 -23.27 -13.23
N ASP A 475 2.63 -22.22 -12.46
CA ASP A 475 3.69 -21.25 -12.73
C ASP A 475 5.07 -21.91 -12.66
N LYS A 476 5.30 -22.76 -11.64
CA LYS A 476 6.54 -23.50 -11.47
C LYS A 476 6.74 -24.58 -12.52
N LEU A 477 5.69 -25.27 -12.98
CA LEU A 477 5.79 -26.20 -14.11
C LEU A 477 6.21 -25.48 -15.39
N ASN A 478 5.66 -24.30 -15.66
CA ASN A 478 6.03 -23.50 -16.83
C ASN A 478 7.50 -23.02 -16.75
N GLN A 479 7.92 -22.52 -15.59
CA GLN A 479 9.33 -22.14 -15.35
C GLN A 479 10.28 -23.32 -15.51
N TYR A 480 9.92 -24.47 -14.93
CA TYR A 480 10.71 -25.70 -15.03
C TYR A 480 10.77 -26.21 -16.48
N GLN A 481 9.70 -26.05 -17.27
CA GLN A 481 9.71 -26.41 -18.69
C GLN A 481 10.66 -25.53 -19.50
N VAL A 482 10.71 -24.22 -19.25
CA VAL A 482 11.69 -23.32 -19.91
C VAL A 482 13.12 -23.76 -19.60
N LEU A 483 13.41 -24.16 -18.36
CA LEU A 483 14.73 -24.67 -17.98
C LEU A 483 15.05 -25.99 -18.68
N LEU A 484 14.07 -26.90 -18.79
CA LEU A 484 14.23 -28.15 -19.54
C LEU A 484 14.49 -27.90 -21.03
N ASP A 485 13.80 -26.94 -21.64
CA ASP A 485 13.96 -26.59 -23.05
C ASP A 485 15.32 -25.93 -23.35
N ALA A 486 15.97 -25.36 -22.32
CA ALA A 486 17.31 -24.79 -22.40
C ALA A 486 18.44 -25.84 -22.27
N LEU A 487 18.11 -27.11 -22.00
CA LEU A 487 19.08 -28.20 -21.99
C LEU A 487 19.40 -28.66 -23.41
N PRO A 488 20.66 -29.03 -23.70
CA PRO A 488 21.03 -29.45 -25.04
C PRO A 488 20.47 -30.86 -25.35
N SER A 489 20.18 -31.11 -26.63
CA SER A 489 19.57 -32.36 -27.08
C SER A 489 20.46 -33.60 -26.90
N ASN A 490 21.75 -33.42 -26.64
CA ASN A 490 22.72 -34.49 -26.39
C ASN A 490 22.92 -34.82 -24.90
N LEU A 491 22.14 -34.23 -23.99
CA LEU A 491 22.15 -34.63 -22.57
C LEU A 491 21.80 -36.13 -22.44
N HIS A 492 22.46 -36.85 -21.53
CA HIS A 492 22.24 -38.29 -21.37
C HIS A 492 20.78 -38.61 -21.03
N ALA A 493 20.21 -39.62 -21.71
CA ALA A 493 18.79 -39.95 -21.63
C ALA A 493 18.33 -40.29 -20.21
N ASP A 494 19.15 -40.99 -19.42
CA ASP A 494 18.83 -41.34 -18.03
C ASP A 494 18.71 -40.09 -17.13
N ALA A 495 19.64 -39.12 -17.23
CA ALA A 495 19.58 -37.86 -16.50
C ALA A 495 18.36 -37.02 -16.93
N LEU A 496 18.07 -36.98 -18.24
CA LEU A 496 16.86 -36.32 -18.74
C LEU A 496 15.59 -37.00 -18.19
N ALA A 497 15.56 -38.33 -18.11
CA ALA A 497 14.45 -39.07 -17.53
C ALA A 497 14.26 -38.78 -16.03
N GLU A 498 15.34 -38.65 -15.25
CA GLU A 498 15.30 -38.22 -13.85
C GLU A 498 14.62 -36.84 -13.71
N LEU A 499 14.98 -35.87 -14.55
CA LEU A 499 14.41 -34.52 -14.53
C LEU A 499 12.94 -34.49 -14.98
N LEU A 500 12.61 -35.26 -16.02
CA LEU A 500 11.24 -35.38 -16.53
C LEU A 500 10.32 -36.07 -15.51
N LEU A 501 10.83 -37.01 -14.71
CA LEU A 501 10.06 -37.70 -13.68
C LEU A 501 9.52 -36.71 -12.63
N VAL A 502 10.34 -35.76 -12.18
CA VAL A 502 9.92 -34.72 -11.21
C VAL A 502 8.76 -33.90 -11.78
N ARG A 503 8.92 -33.40 -13.01
CA ARG A 503 7.88 -32.63 -13.71
C ARG A 503 6.60 -33.43 -13.93
N ASN A 504 6.73 -34.67 -14.39
CA ASN A 504 5.58 -35.54 -14.64
C ASN A 504 4.83 -35.88 -13.34
N THR A 505 5.54 -36.11 -12.24
CA THR A 505 4.93 -36.41 -10.93
C THR A 505 4.09 -35.24 -10.43
N LEU A 506 4.63 -34.01 -10.50
CA LEU A 506 3.87 -32.80 -10.15
C LEU A 506 2.66 -32.61 -11.08
N ASN A 507 2.84 -32.83 -12.38
CA ASN A 507 1.74 -32.72 -13.34
C ASN A 507 0.64 -33.75 -13.07
N THR A 508 0.98 -35.00 -12.73
CA THR A 508 0.00 -36.02 -12.31
C THR A 508 -0.72 -35.63 -11.01
N ALA A 509 0.00 -35.12 -10.01
CA ALA A 509 -0.64 -34.62 -8.79
C ALA A 509 -1.65 -33.51 -9.10
N LYS A 510 -1.28 -32.56 -9.99
CA LYS A 510 -2.16 -31.48 -10.46
C LYS A 510 -3.43 -32.00 -11.14
N THR A 511 -3.35 -33.07 -11.94
CA THR A 511 -4.52 -33.58 -12.71
C THR A 511 -5.67 -34.12 -11.86
N HIS A 512 -5.49 -34.30 -10.56
CA HIS A 512 -6.60 -34.62 -9.65
C HIS A 512 -7.62 -33.49 -9.50
N PHE A 513 -7.25 -32.27 -9.92
CA PHE A 513 -8.08 -31.09 -9.80
C PHE A 513 -8.37 -30.47 -11.17
N ASN A 514 -9.59 -29.95 -11.32
CA ASN A 514 -10.03 -29.23 -12.50
C ASN A 514 -10.52 -27.83 -12.06
N LEU A 515 -10.07 -26.79 -12.76
CA LEU A 515 -10.39 -25.40 -12.40
C LEU A 515 -11.89 -25.10 -12.48
N ASN A 516 -12.61 -25.70 -13.45
CA ASN A 516 -14.06 -25.52 -13.58
C ASN A 516 -14.80 -26.18 -12.41
N ASP A 517 -14.35 -27.36 -11.99
CA ASP A 517 -14.93 -28.08 -10.84
C ASP A 517 -14.67 -27.28 -9.55
N LEU A 518 -13.45 -26.81 -9.32
CA LEU A 518 -13.11 -25.95 -8.17
C LEU A 518 -13.93 -24.65 -8.17
N THR A 519 -14.18 -24.05 -9.33
CA THR A 519 -15.03 -22.85 -9.45
C THR A 519 -16.48 -23.18 -9.09
N THR A 520 -16.97 -24.35 -9.51
CA THR A 520 -18.31 -24.83 -9.17
C THR A 520 -18.44 -25.08 -7.67
N ASP A 521 -17.46 -25.76 -7.08
CA ASP A 521 -17.44 -26.05 -5.64
C ASP A 521 -17.42 -24.77 -4.79
N TYR A 522 -16.71 -23.72 -5.23
CA TYR A 522 -16.75 -22.41 -4.57
C TYR A 522 -18.17 -21.84 -4.51
N GLN A 523 -18.95 -21.98 -5.58
CA GLN A 523 -20.36 -21.58 -5.60
C GLN A 523 -21.23 -22.50 -4.72
N THR A 524 -20.94 -23.81 -4.68
CA THR A 524 -21.61 -24.75 -3.76
C THR A 524 -21.38 -24.35 -2.30
N VAL A 525 -20.16 -23.96 -1.93
CA VAL A 525 -19.85 -23.46 -0.58
C VAL A 525 -20.62 -22.17 -0.28
N LYS A 526 -20.71 -21.24 -1.24
CA LYS A 526 -21.50 -20.01 -1.09
C LYS A 526 -22.97 -20.33 -0.83
N GLN A 527 -23.53 -21.27 -1.59
CA GLN A 527 -24.90 -21.71 -1.42
C GLN A 527 -25.11 -22.39 -0.05
N ALA A 528 -24.13 -23.13 0.47
CA ALA A 528 -24.26 -23.75 1.78
C ALA A 528 -24.35 -22.75 2.95
N PHE A 529 -23.67 -21.60 2.86
CA PHE A 529 -23.85 -20.51 3.83
C PHE A 529 -25.27 -19.92 3.74
N GLU A 530 -25.78 -19.72 2.53
CA GLU A 530 -27.17 -19.27 2.32
C GLU A 530 -28.18 -20.27 2.88
N ASP A 531 -28.03 -21.56 2.58
CA ASP A 531 -28.93 -22.62 3.05
C ASP A 531 -28.93 -22.73 4.58
N ALA A 532 -27.75 -22.59 5.21
CA ALA A 532 -27.64 -22.54 6.67
C ALA A 532 -28.43 -21.37 7.26
N TYR A 533 -28.29 -20.17 6.69
CA TYR A 533 -29.06 -18.99 7.10
C TYR A 533 -30.58 -19.19 6.93
N GLN A 534 -31.00 -19.71 5.78
CA GLN A 534 -32.42 -19.99 5.48
C GLN A 534 -33.02 -21.07 6.39
N SER A 535 -32.20 -22.01 6.89
CA SER A 535 -32.61 -23.00 7.89
C SER A 535 -32.74 -22.44 9.31
N GLY A 536 -32.43 -21.16 9.52
CA GLY A 536 -32.55 -20.46 10.79
C GLY A 536 -31.25 -20.42 11.63
N TYR A 537 -30.13 -20.93 11.11
CA TYR A 537 -28.84 -20.79 11.77
C TYR A 537 -28.22 -19.42 11.44
N GLN A 538 -28.25 -18.50 12.40
CA GLN A 538 -27.77 -17.13 12.23
C GLN A 538 -26.77 -16.76 13.31
N ILE A 539 -25.69 -16.10 12.92
CA ILE A 539 -24.76 -15.48 13.86
C ILE A 539 -25.30 -14.09 14.23
N THR A 540 -25.35 -13.80 15.52
CA THR A 540 -25.75 -12.47 16.00
C THR A 540 -24.68 -11.44 15.68
N ILE A 541 -25.08 -10.16 15.59
CA ILE A 541 -24.14 -9.06 15.37
C ILE A 541 -23.01 -9.10 16.41
N ASP A 542 -23.34 -9.26 17.69
CA ASP A 542 -22.38 -9.31 18.81
C ASP A 542 -21.30 -10.38 18.65
N ASN A 543 -21.65 -11.53 18.04
CA ASN A 543 -20.71 -12.62 17.80
C ASN A 543 -19.93 -12.47 16.48
N ALA A 544 -20.29 -11.50 15.65
CA ALA A 544 -19.62 -11.18 14.39
C ALA A 544 -18.79 -9.88 14.47
N VAL A 545 -18.90 -9.10 15.56
CA VAL A 545 -18.17 -7.85 15.73
C VAL A 545 -16.66 -8.07 15.72
N ILE A 546 -15.94 -7.21 15.00
CA ILE A 546 -14.48 -7.13 15.01
C ILE A 546 -14.03 -5.66 15.03
N GLY A 547 -12.94 -5.40 15.76
CA GLY A 547 -12.46 -4.04 15.98
C GLY A 547 -13.44 -3.24 16.84
N THR A 548 -13.64 -1.96 16.50
CA THR A 548 -14.47 -1.05 17.30
C THR A 548 -15.90 -0.87 16.78
N HIS A 549 -16.14 -1.11 15.49
CA HIS A 549 -17.43 -0.81 14.85
C HIS A 549 -17.68 -1.57 13.54
N PHE A 550 -17.02 -2.70 13.31
CA PHE A 550 -17.28 -3.54 12.15
C PHE A 550 -17.85 -4.88 12.56
N ALA A 551 -18.58 -5.55 11.67
CA ALA A 551 -18.94 -6.95 11.82
C ALA A 551 -18.60 -7.75 10.56
N LYS A 552 -18.14 -8.98 10.75
CA LYS A 552 -17.74 -9.88 9.66
C LYS A 552 -18.95 -10.40 8.91
N LEU A 553 -18.83 -10.41 7.58
CA LEU A 553 -19.77 -11.08 6.69
C LEU A 553 -19.07 -12.20 5.92
N ASP A 554 -19.76 -13.32 5.77
CA ASP A 554 -19.34 -14.45 4.96
C ASP A 554 -19.45 -14.17 3.44
N ILE A 555 -19.16 -15.19 2.62
CA ILE A 555 -19.18 -15.07 1.17
C ILE A 555 -20.60 -14.94 0.58
N ALA A 556 -21.63 -15.26 1.37
CA ALA A 556 -23.05 -15.11 1.04
C ALA A 556 -23.64 -13.80 1.60
N GLY A 557 -22.86 -13.03 2.39
CA GLY A 557 -23.27 -11.75 2.95
C GLY A 557 -23.95 -11.83 4.32
N HIS A 558 -23.89 -12.99 4.99
CA HIS A 558 -24.44 -13.17 6.33
C HIS A 558 -23.39 -12.98 7.41
N TYR A 559 -23.82 -12.67 8.63
CA TYR A 559 -22.90 -12.56 9.76
C TYR A 559 -22.16 -13.89 10.01
N ILE A 560 -20.86 -13.79 10.26
CA ILE A 560 -19.99 -14.94 10.55
C ILE A 560 -19.15 -14.66 11.79
N GLU A 561 -18.76 -15.71 12.50
CA GLU A 561 -18.13 -15.60 13.82
C GLU A 561 -16.84 -14.76 13.78
N ALA A 562 -16.62 -13.95 14.83
CA ALA A 562 -15.52 -13.00 14.91
C ALA A 562 -14.12 -13.64 14.81
N ASP A 563 -13.96 -14.92 15.13
CA ASP A 563 -12.71 -15.68 15.01
C ASP A 563 -12.46 -16.22 13.59
N THR A 564 -13.44 -16.12 12.68
CA THR A 564 -13.35 -16.65 11.32
C THR A 564 -12.28 -15.92 10.51
N THR A 565 -11.38 -16.68 9.90
CA THR A 565 -10.30 -16.14 9.06
C THR A 565 -10.78 -15.83 7.64
N PHE A 566 -9.97 -15.07 6.89
CA PHE A 566 -10.21 -14.82 5.47
C PHE A 566 -10.41 -16.14 4.70
N TYR A 567 -9.60 -17.16 4.93
CA TYR A 567 -9.72 -18.43 4.19
C TYR A 567 -10.97 -19.25 4.54
N GLN A 568 -11.57 -19.04 5.71
CA GLN A 568 -12.78 -19.74 6.15
C GLN A 568 -14.10 -19.09 5.68
N GLY A 569 -14.03 -18.03 4.87
CA GLY A 569 -15.22 -17.42 4.24
C GLY A 569 -15.52 -15.99 4.63
N TRP A 570 -14.72 -15.37 5.50
CA TRP A 570 -14.84 -13.94 5.75
C TRP A 570 -14.38 -13.14 4.51
N ARG A 571 -15.33 -12.51 3.79
CA ARG A 571 -15.05 -11.73 2.56
C ARG A 571 -15.40 -10.26 2.67
N CYS A 572 -16.33 -9.91 3.54
CA CYS A 572 -16.79 -8.53 3.69
C CYS A 572 -16.94 -8.10 5.14
N LEU A 573 -17.09 -6.79 5.30
CA LEU A 573 -17.31 -6.14 6.58
C LEU A 573 -18.47 -5.16 6.44
N THR A 574 -19.42 -5.19 7.37
CA THR A 574 -20.40 -4.11 7.49
C THR A 574 -19.93 -3.08 8.54
N ASP A 575 -20.11 -1.80 8.23
CA ASP A 575 -19.78 -0.68 9.14
C ASP A 575 -21.00 -0.36 10.02
N LEU A 576 -20.90 -0.68 11.31
CA LEU A 576 -21.99 -0.56 12.28
C LEU A 576 -22.28 0.89 12.68
N ARG A 577 -21.44 1.86 12.30
CA ARG A 577 -21.71 3.29 12.54
C ARG A 577 -22.82 3.85 11.64
N TYR A 578 -23.06 3.19 10.48
CA TYR A 578 -23.98 3.64 9.44
C TYR A 578 -24.93 2.52 9.01
N GLN A 579 -25.58 1.86 9.97
CA GLN A 579 -26.47 0.74 9.69
C GLN A 579 -27.61 1.12 8.72
N GLU A 580 -28.08 2.36 8.77
CA GLU A 580 -29.08 2.92 7.87
C GLU A 580 -28.60 3.01 6.41
N ARG A 581 -27.29 3.06 6.19
CA ARG A 581 -26.68 3.07 4.84
C ARG A 581 -26.33 1.67 4.35
N GLN A 582 -26.35 0.66 5.22
CA GLN A 582 -25.89 -0.70 4.95
C GLN A 582 -24.55 -0.70 4.21
N ARG A 583 -23.59 0.06 4.76
CA ARG A 583 -22.26 0.20 4.16
C ARG A 583 -21.48 -1.08 4.38
N VAL A 584 -21.11 -1.71 3.28
CA VAL A 584 -20.31 -2.94 3.28
C VAL A 584 -19.02 -2.71 2.49
N TRP A 585 -17.92 -3.20 3.03
CA TRP A 585 -16.59 -3.16 2.42
C TRP A 585 -16.17 -4.56 2.05
N ALA A 586 -15.63 -4.74 0.84
CA ALA A 586 -14.97 -5.97 0.49
C ALA A 586 -13.53 -5.97 1.03
N LEU A 587 -13.06 -7.16 1.44
CA LEU A 587 -11.67 -7.37 1.81
C LEU A 587 -10.78 -7.51 0.57
N LEU A 588 -9.51 -7.17 0.72
CA LEU A 588 -8.52 -7.46 -0.32
C LEU A 588 -8.31 -8.97 -0.41
N ASN A 589 -8.11 -9.49 -1.61
CA ASN A 589 -7.84 -10.91 -1.81
C ASN A 589 -6.46 -11.33 -1.30
N LYS A 590 -5.40 -10.64 -1.74
CA LYS A 590 -4.02 -10.86 -1.25
C LYS A 590 -3.31 -9.56 -0.86
N GLY A 591 -3.64 -8.43 -1.50
CA GLY A 591 -3.00 -7.14 -1.22
C GLY A 591 -1.48 -7.13 -1.41
N THR A 592 -0.96 -7.98 -2.29
CA THR A 592 0.46 -8.04 -2.66
C THR A 592 0.67 -7.60 -4.10
N LEU A 593 1.91 -7.26 -4.47
CA LEU A 593 2.29 -6.98 -5.86
C LEU A 593 1.90 -8.13 -6.79
N GLY A 594 1.35 -7.79 -7.95
CA GLY A 594 0.87 -8.74 -8.95
C GLY A 594 -0.42 -9.49 -8.57
N SER A 595 -0.99 -9.27 -7.39
CA SER A 595 -2.29 -9.81 -7.02
C SER A 595 -3.43 -9.23 -7.87
N ILE A 596 -4.63 -9.81 -7.77
CA ILE A 596 -5.82 -9.29 -8.46
C ILE A 596 -6.25 -7.92 -7.93
N ASP A 597 -5.85 -7.57 -6.69
CA ASP A 597 -6.15 -6.27 -6.10
C ASP A 597 -5.18 -5.18 -6.58
N ASN A 598 -3.99 -5.57 -7.06
CA ASN A 598 -2.98 -4.66 -7.59
C ASN A 598 -3.25 -4.39 -9.08
N VAL A 599 -3.96 -3.29 -9.32
CA VAL A 599 -4.49 -2.93 -10.64
C VAL A 599 -4.15 -1.49 -11.00
N ALA A 600 -4.05 -1.23 -12.31
CA ALA A 600 -4.16 0.13 -12.82
C ALA A 600 -5.60 0.64 -12.65
N TYR A 601 -5.80 1.95 -12.62
CA TYR A 601 -7.15 2.52 -12.65
C TYR A 601 -7.83 2.24 -14.01
N SER A 602 -7.14 2.52 -15.12
CA SER A 602 -7.56 2.23 -16.51
C SER A 602 -6.34 2.09 -17.44
N GLY A 603 -6.46 1.36 -18.55
CA GLY A 603 -5.46 1.29 -19.62
C GLY A 603 -4.18 0.49 -19.32
N GLY A 604 -4.14 -0.27 -18.21
CA GLY A 604 -3.01 -1.12 -17.85
C GLY A 604 -3.03 -2.48 -18.55
N SER A 605 -1.88 -3.18 -18.57
CA SER A 605 -1.73 -4.54 -19.10
C SER A 605 -2.64 -5.54 -18.37
N ASP A 606 -3.80 -5.84 -18.97
CA ASP A 606 -4.82 -6.84 -18.60
C ASP A 606 -5.42 -6.78 -17.17
N LYS A 607 -4.93 -5.90 -16.29
CA LYS A 607 -5.39 -5.72 -14.90
C LYS A 607 -5.73 -4.26 -14.65
N ASN A 608 -7.00 -3.92 -14.83
CA ASN A 608 -7.53 -2.59 -14.61
C ASN A 608 -8.74 -2.64 -13.64
N LEU A 609 -9.07 -1.48 -13.08
CA LEU A 609 -10.17 -1.36 -12.13
C LEU A 609 -11.53 -1.16 -12.82
N MET A 610 -11.60 -0.32 -13.86
CA MET A 610 -12.86 0.24 -14.37
C MET A 610 -13.33 -0.27 -15.74
N GLU A 611 -12.48 -0.89 -16.54
CA GLU A 611 -12.84 -1.30 -17.90
C GLU A 611 -13.66 -2.59 -17.91
N ALA A 612 -14.20 -2.96 -19.06
CA ALA A 612 -14.95 -4.21 -19.22
C ALA A 612 -14.06 -5.42 -18.85
N GLY A 613 -14.51 -6.22 -17.89
CA GLY A 613 -13.73 -7.33 -17.33
C GLY A 613 -12.70 -6.92 -16.28
N GLY A 614 -12.60 -5.63 -15.93
CA GLY A 614 -11.79 -5.14 -14.81
C GLY A 614 -12.36 -5.54 -13.45
N LEU A 615 -11.59 -5.25 -12.39
CA LEU A 615 -11.88 -5.73 -11.03
C LEU A 615 -13.28 -5.37 -10.54
N LEU A 616 -13.73 -4.13 -10.80
CA LEU A 616 -15.06 -3.68 -10.36
C LEU A 616 -16.18 -4.47 -11.05
N ALA A 617 -16.04 -4.72 -12.35
CA ALA A 617 -17.00 -5.52 -13.12
C ALA A 617 -17.02 -6.97 -12.63
N GLN A 618 -15.84 -7.53 -12.31
CA GLN A 618 -15.72 -8.87 -11.77
C GLN A 618 -16.39 -9.02 -10.40
N TYR A 619 -16.14 -8.10 -9.45
CA TYR A 619 -16.78 -8.14 -8.13
C TYR A 619 -18.31 -8.10 -8.21
N ASN A 620 -18.84 -7.31 -9.17
CA ASN A 620 -20.27 -7.23 -9.42
C ASN A 620 -20.84 -8.48 -10.11
N SER A 621 -20.08 -9.09 -11.02
CA SER A 621 -20.46 -10.34 -11.69
C SER A 621 -20.45 -11.55 -10.75
N ASP A 622 -19.42 -11.65 -9.90
CA ASP A 622 -19.24 -12.75 -8.95
C ASP A 622 -20.16 -12.63 -7.72
N ALA A 623 -20.88 -11.50 -7.62
CA ALA A 623 -21.76 -11.15 -6.52
C ALA A 623 -21.08 -11.39 -5.16
N ILE A 624 -19.90 -10.82 -4.96
CA ILE A 624 -19.11 -10.99 -3.73
C ILE A 624 -19.98 -10.57 -2.53
N CYS A 625 -20.08 -11.44 -1.52
CA CYS A 625 -20.98 -11.26 -0.36
C CYS A 625 -22.45 -11.02 -0.75
N ASN A 626 -22.86 -11.62 -1.88
CA ASN A 626 -24.18 -11.50 -2.48
C ASN A 626 -24.59 -10.07 -2.90
N TYR A 627 -23.60 -9.22 -3.21
CA TYR A 627 -23.82 -7.86 -3.68
C TYR A 627 -23.29 -7.64 -5.10
N THR A 628 -24.04 -6.90 -5.91
CA THR A 628 -23.75 -6.65 -7.34
C THR A 628 -23.64 -5.16 -7.68
N ASP A 629 -23.63 -4.30 -6.66
CA ASP A 629 -23.62 -2.85 -6.77
C ASP A 629 -22.37 -2.21 -6.13
N TRP A 630 -21.24 -2.93 -6.15
CA TRP A 630 -19.94 -2.44 -5.69
C TRP A 630 -19.50 -1.18 -6.46
N GLN A 631 -18.80 -0.30 -5.73
CA GLN A 631 -18.32 1.01 -6.18
C GLN A 631 -16.89 1.26 -5.70
N ILE A 632 -16.19 2.18 -6.37
CA ILE A 632 -14.89 2.70 -5.91
C ILE A 632 -15.13 3.79 -4.85
N PRO A 633 -14.44 3.75 -3.70
CA PRO A 633 -14.58 4.73 -2.64
C PRO A 633 -13.96 6.10 -2.98
N THR A 634 -14.39 7.12 -2.27
CA THR A 634 -13.70 8.42 -2.21
C THR A 634 -12.52 8.34 -1.22
N ILE A 635 -11.56 9.28 -1.30
CA ILE A 635 -10.45 9.38 -0.33
C ILE A 635 -10.93 9.45 1.13
N HIS A 636 -12.08 10.08 1.38
CA HIS A 636 -12.64 10.20 2.74
C HIS A 636 -13.29 8.90 3.23
N LEU A 637 -13.96 8.16 2.33
CA LEU A 637 -14.46 6.84 2.67
C LEU A 637 -13.30 5.89 3.01
N LEU A 638 -12.20 5.96 2.26
CA LEU A 638 -10.97 5.24 2.61
C LEU A 638 -10.43 5.72 3.97
N GLY A 639 -10.28 7.03 4.18
CA GLY A 639 -9.85 7.58 5.48
C GLY A 639 -10.71 7.15 6.67
N SER A 640 -12.01 6.91 6.48
CA SER A 640 -12.93 6.45 7.53
C SER A 640 -12.68 5.01 8.03
N LEU A 641 -11.84 4.25 7.33
CA LEU A 641 -11.43 2.88 7.71
C LEU A 641 -10.27 2.86 8.70
N ALA A 642 -9.62 4.00 8.96
CA ALA A 642 -8.51 4.06 9.89
C ALA A 642 -9.01 3.86 11.33
N THR A 643 -8.58 2.76 11.96
CA THR A 643 -9.06 2.33 13.29
C THR A 643 -7.95 2.16 14.32
N THR A 644 -6.69 2.20 13.92
CA THR A 644 -5.53 2.00 14.83
C THR A 644 -4.68 3.25 14.88
N ASN A 645 -4.25 3.63 16.08
CA ASN A 645 -3.35 4.76 16.29
C ASN A 645 -1.90 4.26 16.34
N ILE A 646 -1.01 4.82 15.51
CA ILE A 646 0.42 4.45 15.49
C ILE A 646 1.33 5.50 16.16
N SER A 647 0.85 6.73 16.35
CA SER A 647 1.50 7.81 17.12
C SER A 647 0.53 8.98 17.27
N LYS A 648 0.66 9.85 18.29
CA LYS A 648 -0.25 11.00 18.56
C LYS A 648 -0.76 11.66 17.26
N GLU A 649 -2.04 11.42 16.94
CA GLU A 649 -2.81 11.94 15.79
C GLU A 649 -2.59 11.28 14.42
N LYS A 650 -1.73 10.26 14.29
CA LYS A 650 -1.58 9.46 13.06
C LYS A 650 -2.36 8.15 13.15
N LEU A 651 -3.44 8.07 12.36
CA LEU A 651 -4.28 6.88 12.24
C LEU A 651 -3.84 6.01 11.05
N SER A 652 -3.87 4.71 11.27
CA SER A 652 -3.67 3.65 10.29
C SER A 652 -4.86 2.69 10.30
N ILE A 653 -4.88 1.76 9.35
CA ILE A 653 -5.89 0.71 9.23
C ILE A 653 -5.46 -0.49 10.07
N ASP A 654 -6.37 -1.06 10.87
CA ASP A 654 -6.10 -2.26 11.68
C ASP A 654 -6.03 -3.51 10.78
N PRO A 655 -4.88 -4.20 10.65
CA PRO A 655 -4.76 -5.41 9.84
C PRO A 655 -5.57 -6.60 10.38
N ALA A 656 -5.95 -6.60 11.66
CA ALA A 656 -6.82 -7.63 12.22
C ALA A 656 -8.27 -7.46 11.72
N VAL A 657 -8.71 -6.22 11.50
CA VAL A 657 -10.01 -5.90 10.88
C VAL A 657 -9.91 -6.00 9.36
N PHE A 658 -8.84 -5.51 8.76
CA PHE A 658 -8.64 -5.50 7.31
C PHE A 658 -7.45 -6.39 6.94
N PRO A 659 -7.64 -7.73 6.91
CA PRO A 659 -6.59 -8.65 6.51
C PRO A 659 -6.12 -8.33 5.10
N ASN A 660 -4.89 -8.76 4.80
CA ASN A 660 -4.22 -8.55 3.52
C ASN A 660 -3.85 -7.08 3.24
N HIS A 661 -4.04 -6.14 4.17
CA HIS A 661 -3.39 -4.82 4.09
C HIS A 661 -1.89 -4.94 4.39
N GLN A 662 -1.02 -4.64 3.41
CA GLN A 662 0.44 -4.71 3.56
C GLN A 662 1.10 -3.33 3.76
N GLY A 663 0.33 -2.24 3.83
CA GLY A 663 0.87 -0.88 3.98
C GLY A 663 1.57 -0.62 5.32
N THR A 664 1.41 -1.51 6.31
CA THR A 664 2.20 -1.50 7.55
C THR A 664 3.66 -1.93 7.34
N ASN A 665 3.96 -2.67 6.27
CA ASN A 665 5.29 -3.22 5.95
C ASN A 665 5.87 -2.66 4.64
N LEU A 666 5.03 -2.04 3.81
CA LEU A 666 5.41 -1.51 2.51
C LEU A 666 5.26 0.01 2.46
N ASP A 667 6.30 0.69 2.01
CA ASP A 667 6.22 2.07 1.59
C ASP A 667 5.42 2.18 0.29
N SER A 668 4.84 3.35 0.02
CA SER A 668 4.10 3.64 -1.21
C SER A 668 2.91 2.71 -1.50
N TYR A 669 2.22 2.23 -0.45
CA TYR A 669 1.01 1.41 -0.57
C TYR A 669 -0.26 2.29 -0.62
N TYR A 670 -0.86 2.41 -1.80
CA TYR A 670 -2.00 3.30 -2.06
C TYR A 670 -3.27 2.55 -2.44
N TYR A 671 -4.42 3.15 -2.13
CA TYR A 671 -5.75 2.69 -2.53
C TYR A 671 -6.38 3.64 -3.53
N TRP A 672 -6.88 3.12 -4.65
CA TRP A 672 -7.55 3.93 -5.66
C TRP A 672 -8.81 4.61 -5.14
N SER A 673 -9.01 5.87 -5.54
CA SER A 673 -10.24 6.61 -5.35
C SER A 673 -10.92 6.94 -6.67
N VAL A 674 -12.25 7.08 -6.64
CA VAL A 674 -13.04 7.54 -7.79
C VAL A 674 -12.76 9.01 -8.18
N GLN A 675 -12.08 9.76 -7.32
CA GLN A 675 -11.82 11.18 -7.56
C GLN A 675 -10.68 11.38 -8.55
N ALA A 676 -10.89 12.27 -9.53
CA ALA A 676 -9.92 12.57 -10.57
C ALA A 676 -9.59 14.07 -10.58
N PRO A 677 -8.31 14.47 -10.46
CA PRO A 677 -7.91 15.86 -10.71
C PRO A 677 -8.03 16.25 -12.19
N ASN A 678 -7.91 15.29 -13.11
CA ASN A 678 -7.99 15.47 -14.56
C ASN A 678 -8.30 14.12 -15.26
N SER A 679 -8.38 14.11 -16.59
CA SER A 679 -8.75 12.91 -17.37
C SER A 679 -7.69 11.79 -17.38
N THR A 680 -6.44 12.10 -17.01
CA THR A 680 -5.30 11.17 -17.11
C THR A 680 -4.81 10.64 -15.76
N GLN A 681 -5.35 11.18 -14.66
CA GLN A 681 -4.92 10.87 -13.30
C GLN A 681 -6.12 10.67 -12.37
N HIS A 682 -5.95 9.82 -11.36
CA HIS A 682 -6.87 9.64 -10.26
C HIS A 682 -6.15 9.80 -8.92
N ARG A 683 -6.90 10.24 -7.90
CA ARG A 683 -6.41 10.29 -6.53
C ARG A 683 -6.28 8.89 -5.96
N ALA A 684 -5.22 8.69 -5.19
CA ALA A 684 -5.02 7.50 -4.40
C ALA A 684 -4.73 7.87 -2.94
N TYR A 685 -5.18 7.01 -2.02
CA TYR A 685 -5.12 7.24 -0.58
C TYR A 685 -4.15 6.27 0.10
N GLN A 686 -3.30 6.77 0.98
CA GLN A 686 -2.38 5.99 1.80
C GLN A 686 -2.67 6.20 3.29
N TYR A 687 -2.70 5.11 4.04
CA TYR A 687 -2.78 5.16 5.50
C TYR A 687 -1.39 5.39 6.10
N ASN A 688 -1.35 6.00 7.29
CA ASN A 688 -0.06 6.16 7.98
C ASN A 688 0.56 4.79 8.28
N SER A 689 1.89 4.70 8.22
CA SER A 689 2.64 3.46 8.45
C SER A 689 3.84 3.70 9.36
N PRO A 690 4.23 2.74 10.23
CA PRO A 690 5.44 2.83 11.04
C PRO A 690 6.73 3.01 10.21
N VAL A 691 6.71 2.59 8.95
CA VAL A 691 7.88 2.58 8.07
C VAL A 691 8.21 3.98 7.50
N LYS A 692 7.31 4.97 7.62
CA LYS A 692 7.53 6.31 7.04
C LYS A 692 6.90 7.45 7.84
N THR A 693 7.64 8.56 8.00
CA THR A 693 7.26 9.64 8.92
C THR A 693 6.59 10.87 8.29
N SER A 694 6.53 11.02 6.95
CA SER A 694 6.09 12.29 6.36
C SER A 694 5.69 12.23 4.87
N PHE A 695 4.40 11.98 4.57
CA PHE A 695 3.74 12.36 3.31
C PHE A 695 2.28 12.77 3.56
N SER A 696 1.70 13.47 2.58
CA SER A 696 0.25 13.62 2.44
C SER A 696 -0.39 12.24 2.28
N ASN A 697 -1.52 12.00 2.94
CA ASN A 697 -2.29 10.74 2.80
C ASN A 697 -2.94 10.60 1.41
N GLU A 698 -2.86 11.64 0.57
CA GLU A 698 -3.45 11.70 -0.76
C GLU A 698 -2.37 12.02 -1.79
N GLN A 699 -2.45 11.33 -2.94
CA GLN A 699 -1.53 11.51 -4.07
C GLN A 699 -2.32 11.45 -5.39
N ASP A 700 -2.02 12.34 -6.34
CA ASP A 700 -2.52 12.26 -7.71
C ASP A 700 -1.60 11.35 -8.52
N LEU A 701 -2.12 10.23 -9.05
CA LEU A 701 -1.37 9.22 -9.78
C LEU A 701 -1.91 9.02 -11.19
N ALA A 702 -1.03 8.70 -12.15
CA ALA A 702 -1.43 8.35 -13.51
C ALA A 702 -2.34 7.11 -13.52
N ASN A 703 -3.32 7.08 -14.44
CA ASN A 703 -4.30 5.98 -14.51
C ASN A 703 -3.66 4.58 -14.69
N ILE A 704 -2.51 4.50 -15.34
CA ILE A 704 -1.76 3.26 -15.56
C ILE A 704 -0.93 2.82 -14.34
N GLY A 705 -0.86 3.65 -13.29
CA GLY A 705 0.10 3.51 -12.19
C GLY A 705 1.50 4.05 -12.54
N GLU A 706 2.34 4.26 -11.53
CA GLU A 706 3.76 4.57 -11.72
C GLU A 706 4.59 3.50 -11.00
N ASP A 707 5.76 3.15 -11.53
CA ASP A 707 6.58 2.01 -11.06
C ASP A 707 6.95 2.07 -9.57
N ASN A 708 6.99 3.28 -9.01
CA ASN A 708 7.36 3.58 -7.63
C ASN A 708 6.16 3.65 -6.66
N TYR A 709 4.93 3.42 -7.14
CA TYR A 709 3.70 3.40 -6.33
C TYR A 709 2.93 2.10 -6.49
N PHE A 710 2.60 1.44 -5.38
CA PHE A 710 1.82 0.22 -5.38
C PHE A 710 0.35 0.55 -5.15
N THR A 711 -0.44 0.53 -6.23
CA THR A 711 -1.85 0.90 -6.18
C THR A 711 -2.74 -0.33 -6.12
N PHE A 712 -3.67 -0.31 -5.18
CA PHE A 712 -4.62 -1.38 -4.91
C PHE A 712 -6.05 -0.87 -4.99
N ALA A 713 -6.96 -1.73 -5.42
CA ALA A 713 -8.38 -1.42 -5.43
C ALA A 713 -9.08 -2.08 -4.23
N ARG A 714 -9.83 -1.26 -3.48
CA ARG A 714 -10.80 -1.73 -2.50
C ARG A 714 -12.16 -1.19 -2.91
N VAL A 715 -13.16 -2.06 -2.95
CA VAL A 715 -14.51 -1.67 -3.30
C VAL A 715 -15.42 -1.66 -2.08
N TYR A 716 -16.45 -0.83 -2.15
CA TYR A 716 -17.47 -0.72 -1.12
C TYR A 716 -18.84 -0.65 -1.78
N ARG A 717 -19.88 -0.95 -1.03
CA ARG A 717 -21.26 -0.63 -1.38
C ARG A 717 -21.95 0.04 -0.22
N GLN A 718 -22.95 0.84 -0.53
CA GLN A 718 -23.90 1.38 0.44
C GLN A 718 -25.20 1.65 -0.34
N GLN A 719 -26.34 1.69 0.34
CA GLN A 719 -27.59 2.04 -0.31
C GLN A 719 -27.48 3.40 -1.00
N LYS A 720 -27.79 3.44 -2.31
CA LYS A 720 -27.76 4.66 -3.11
C LYS A 720 -28.84 5.63 -2.63
N GLN A 721 -28.46 6.88 -2.42
CA GLN A 721 -29.40 7.95 -2.09
C GLN A 721 -30.21 8.34 -3.35
N GLN A 722 -31.45 8.78 -3.16
CA GLN A 722 -32.34 9.13 -4.27
C GLN A 722 -32.18 10.62 -4.61
N LEU A 723 -31.74 10.95 -5.83
CA LEU A 723 -31.79 12.33 -6.30
C LEU A 723 -33.25 12.70 -6.61
N LEU A 724 -33.64 13.91 -6.24
CA LEU A 724 -34.98 14.44 -6.49
C LEU A 724 -34.89 15.68 -7.38
N ASP A 725 -35.78 15.76 -8.37
CA ASP A 725 -35.99 16.98 -9.15
C ASP A 725 -36.69 18.09 -8.33
N SER A 726 -36.88 19.27 -8.92
CA SER A 726 -37.47 20.41 -8.22
C SER A 726 -38.92 20.20 -7.78
N THR A 727 -39.60 19.19 -8.33
CA THR A 727 -40.97 18.82 -7.97
C THR A 727 -41.03 17.67 -6.96
N GLY A 728 -39.90 17.03 -6.65
CA GLY A 728 -39.78 15.95 -5.68
C GLY A 728 -39.84 14.55 -6.29
N ASN A 729 -39.79 14.41 -7.62
CA ASN A 729 -39.74 13.10 -8.27
C ASN A 729 -38.30 12.56 -8.28
N VAL A 730 -38.16 11.24 -8.18
CA VAL A 730 -36.85 10.59 -8.28
C VAL A 730 -36.28 10.76 -9.69
N THR A 731 -35.06 11.26 -9.78
CA THR A 731 -34.29 11.41 -11.04
C THR A 731 -32.94 10.71 -10.92
N THR A 732 -32.34 10.35 -12.05
CA THR A 732 -30.95 9.87 -12.12
C THR A 732 -30.01 10.91 -12.76
N ASP A 733 -30.57 11.98 -13.29
CA ASP A 733 -29.84 13.06 -13.96
C ASP A 733 -29.43 14.14 -12.94
N TRP A 734 -28.13 14.41 -12.90
CA TRP A 734 -27.56 15.41 -12.00
C TRP A 734 -28.04 16.82 -12.36
N ASP A 735 -28.21 17.14 -13.63
CA ASP A 735 -28.52 18.50 -14.07
C ASP A 735 -29.94 18.92 -13.66
N THR A 736 -30.87 17.95 -13.58
CA THR A 736 -32.24 18.16 -13.14
C THR A 736 -32.46 17.96 -11.64
N ALA A 737 -31.56 17.25 -10.94
CA ALA A 737 -31.66 17.04 -9.50
C ALA A 737 -31.47 18.35 -8.72
N THR A 738 -32.35 18.70 -7.79
CA THR A 738 -32.20 19.87 -6.89
C THR A 738 -32.18 19.49 -5.42
N CYS A 739 -32.58 18.27 -5.07
CA CYS A 739 -32.43 17.72 -3.74
C CYS A 739 -31.90 16.28 -3.78
N VAL A 740 -31.51 15.79 -2.61
CA VAL A 740 -31.11 14.39 -2.40
C VAL A 740 -31.79 13.85 -1.15
N LYS A 741 -32.40 12.68 -1.27
CA LYS A 741 -33.09 11.97 -0.20
C LYS A 741 -32.20 10.83 0.32
N GLU A 742 -31.98 10.84 1.62
CA GLU A 742 -31.26 9.81 2.34
C GLU A 742 -32.11 8.57 2.62
N SER A 743 -31.46 7.47 3.00
CA SER A 743 -32.11 6.25 3.51
C SER A 743 -32.94 6.52 4.76
N SER A 744 -32.52 7.49 5.59
CA SER A 744 -33.25 7.97 6.78
C SER A 744 -34.58 8.65 6.44
N GLY A 745 -34.79 9.02 5.17
CA GLY A 745 -35.93 9.81 4.71
C GLY A 745 -35.70 11.32 4.74
N ALA A 746 -34.59 11.81 5.31
CA ALA A 746 -34.20 13.21 5.25
C ALA A 746 -33.89 13.64 3.82
N ILE A 747 -34.26 14.88 3.46
CA ILE A 747 -34.05 15.46 2.14
C ILE A 747 -33.20 16.71 2.28
N TRP A 748 -32.07 16.74 1.58
CA TRP A 748 -31.16 17.88 1.57
C TRP A 748 -31.27 18.65 0.27
N HIS A 749 -31.25 19.98 0.37
CA HIS A 749 -31.12 20.86 -0.78
C HIS A 749 -29.69 20.81 -1.31
N LEU A 750 -29.53 20.68 -2.63
CA LEU A 750 -28.22 20.60 -3.28
C LEU A 750 -27.72 22.00 -3.69
N PRO A 751 -26.54 22.46 -3.21
CA PRO A 751 -25.95 23.71 -3.67
C PRO A 751 -25.45 23.56 -5.11
N LYS A 752 -26.17 24.15 -6.07
CA LYS A 752 -25.92 24.04 -7.52
C LYS A 752 -25.06 25.14 -8.14
N THR A 753 -24.55 26.08 -7.34
CA THR A 753 -23.72 27.18 -7.82
C THR A 753 -22.61 27.54 -6.85
N GLY A 754 -21.47 27.98 -7.40
CA GLY A 754 -20.35 28.57 -6.65
C GLY A 754 -20.47 30.09 -6.47
N GLU A 755 -21.52 30.73 -6.99
CA GLU A 755 -21.71 32.18 -6.95
C GLU A 755 -21.80 32.71 -5.51
N ILE A 756 -20.81 33.52 -5.11
CA ILE A 756 -20.58 33.97 -3.72
C ILE A 756 -21.85 34.58 -3.10
N ASN A 757 -22.51 35.52 -3.81
CA ASN A 757 -23.68 36.23 -3.30
C ASN A 757 -24.93 35.35 -3.11
N THR A 758 -24.97 34.17 -3.72
CA THR A 758 -26.05 33.21 -3.53
C THR A 758 -25.76 32.26 -2.38
N ARG A 759 -24.47 31.95 -2.15
CA ARG A 759 -23.99 30.95 -1.18
C ARG A 759 -23.76 31.52 0.21
N TYR A 760 -23.29 32.78 0.28
CA TYR A 760 -23.06 33.50 1.53
C TYR A 760 -24.27 34.37 1.87
N GLN A 761 -24.91 34.09 3.01
CA GLN A 761 -26.09 34.81 3.46
C GLN A 761 -25.94 35.27 4.91
N THR A 762 -26.62 36.36 5.26
CA THR A 762 -26.61 36.88 6.63
C THR A 762 -27.40 35.95 7.56
N ILE A 763 -27.03 35.93 8.85
CA ILE A 763 -27.79 35.17 9.86
C ILE A 763 -29.28 35.57 9.86
N ALA A 764 -29.60 36.85 9.63
CA ALA A 764 -30.98 37.33 9.54
C ALA A 764 -31.77 36.61 8.42
N LYS A 765 -31.18 36.52 7.21
CA LYS A 765 -31.80 35.80 6.09
C LYS A 765 -31.89 34.29 6.30
N LEU A 766 -31.01 33.71 7.10
CA LEU A 766 -30.98 32.26 7.34
C LEU A 766 -31.89 31.83 8.48
N THR A 767 -32.18 32.71 9.43
CA THR A 767 -32.88 32.35 10.68
C THR A 767 -34.21 33.06 10.86
N GLY A 768 -34.50 34.10 10.09
CA GLY A 768 -35.71 34.92 10.26
C GLY A 768 -35.64 35.89 11.44
N ILE A 769 -34.48 36.01 12.11
CA ILE A 769 -34.30 36.93 13.24
C ILE A 769 -33.45 38.11 12.78
N ALA A 770 -34.07 39.29 12.67
CA ALA A 770 -33.42 40.53 12.28
C ALA A 770 -32.35 40.96 13.30
N GLU A 771 -31.49 41.89 12.91
CA GLU A 771 -30.35 42.34 13.73
C GLU A 771 -30.76 42.93 15.08
N ASN A 772 -31.93 43.54 15.15
CA ASN A 772 -32.50 44.15 16.36
C ASN A 772 -33.35 43.16 17.20
N GLY A 773 -33.38 41.87 16.84
CA GLY A 773 -34.23 40.86 17.48
C GLY A 773 -35.67 40.83 16.95
N GLY A 774 -36.02 41.66 15.96
CA GLY A 774 -37.30 41.60 15.25
C GLY A 774 -37.39 40.44 14.24
N ILE A 775 -38.48 40.40 13.49
CA ILE A 775 -38.76 39.35 12.49
C ILE A 775 -38.22 39.81 11.13
N GLU A 776 -37.37 38.99 10.49
CA GLU A 776 -36.97 39.13 9.09
C GLU A 776 -37.91 38.31 8.22
N THR A 777 -38.78 38.97 7.45
CA THR A 777 -39.79 38.30 6.61
C THR A 777 -39.22 37.79 5.28
N ASP A 778 -38.09 38.33 4.81
CA ASP A 778 -37.38 37.88 3.60
C ASP A 778 -36.30 36.82 3.94
N ASN A 779 -36.67 35.82 4.75
CA ASN A 779 -35.76 34.75 5.18
C ASN A 779 -35.94 33.46 4.34
N ILE A 780 -34.83 32.79 4.06
CA ILE A 780 -34.73 31.62 3.18
C ILE A 780 -35.64 30.46 3.62
N PRO A 781 -35.64 30.02 4.90
CA PRO A 781 -36.58 28.99 5.34
C PRO A 781 -38.04 29.34 5.05
N HIS A 782 -38.45 30.57 5.37
CA HIS A 782 -39.82 31.03 5.12
C HIS A 782 -40.14 31.02 3.62
N LEU A 783 -39.28 31.61 2.78
CA LEU A 783 -39.46 31.66 1.33
C LEU A 783 -39.58 30.27 0.71
N MET A 784 -38.76 29.31 1.15
CA MET A 784 -38.82 27.93 0.65
C MET A 784 -40.11 27.21 1.09
N ASN A 785 -40.63 27.53 2.26
CA ASN A 785 -41.80 26.86 2.84
C ASN A 785 -43.13 27.46 2.38
N THR A 786 -43.14 28.73 1.96
CA THR A 786 -44.35 29.43 1.45
C THR A 786 -44.36 29.60 -0.06
N ALA A 787 -43.38 29.04 -0.78
CA ALA A 787 -43.33 29.08 -2.23
C ALA A 787 -44.57 28.42 -2.85
N SER A 788 -45.11 29.03 -3.91
CA SER A 788 -46.23 28.47 -4.68
C SER A 788 -45.90 27.12 -5.33
N ALA A 789 -44.62 26.88 -5.61
CA ALA A 789 -44.06 25.60 -6.01
C ALA A 789 -43.01 25.16 -4.96
N PRO A 790 -43.37 24.27 -4.01
CA PRO A 790 -42.46 23.83 -2.95
C PRO A 790 -41.25 23.09 -3.51
N LEU A 791 -40.04 23.50 -3.11
CA LEU A 791 -38.81 22.89 -3.59
C LEU A 791 -38.78 21.39 -3.19
N CYS A 792 -38.61 20.53 -4.19
CA CYS A 792 -38.60 19.08 -4.04
C CYS A 792 -39.86 18.51 -3.40
N GLY A 793 -40.99 19.21 -3.56
CA GLY A 793 -42.29 18.82 -3.00
C GLY A 793 -42.36 18.92 -1.47
N LYS A 794 -41.48 19.72 -0.84
CA LYS A 794 -41.40 19.88 0.62
C LYS A 794 -41.63 21.32 1.06
N THR A 795 -42.33 21.48 2.19
CA THR A 795 -42.74 22.77 2.78
C THR A 795 -42.25 22.94 4.23
N ASN A 796 -41.30 22.10 4.67
CA ASN A 796 -40.75 22.07 6.02
C ASN A 796 -39.20 22.18 6.02
N TRP A 797 -38.66 22.98 5.12
CA TRP A 797 -37.25 23.32 5.02
C TRP A 797 -36.76 24.12 6.23
N GLN A 798 -35.62 23.70 6.77
CA GLN A 798 -34.99 24.31 7.93
C GLN A 798 -33.46 24.26 7.81
N LEU A 799 -32.77 25.03 8.65
CA LEU A 799 -31.32 24.88 8.85
C LEU A 799 -31.02 23.55 9.58
N PRO A 800 -29.98 22.80 9.20
CA PRO A 800 -29.59 21.57 9.88
C PRO A 800 -28.96 21.85 11.25
N THR A 801 -28.95 20.85 12.15
CA THR A 801 -28.16 20.91 13.39
C THR A 801 -26.66 20.80 13.08
N LEU A 802 -25.81 21.17 14.03
CA LEU A 802 -24.36 20.99 13.93
C LEU A 802 -24.00 19.51 13.78
N ALA A 803 -24.72 18.61 14.47
CA ALA A 803 -24.55 17.17 14.33
C ALA A 803 -24.86 16.72 12.89
N GLN A 804 -25.98 17.18 12.32
CA GLN A 804 -26.35 16.86 10.94
C GLN A 804 -25.36 17.41 9.91
N LEU A 805 -24.86 18.64 10.12
CA LEU A 805 -23.80 19.20 9.28
C LEU A 805 -22.50 18.40 9.42
N SER A 806 -22.15 17.99 10.64
CA SER A 806 -20.93 17.20 10.90
C SER A 806 -21.04 15.83 10.24
N ASP A 807 -22.18 15.15 10.38
CA ASP A 807 -22.45 13.88 9.71
C ASP A 807 -22.43 14.03 8.19
N LEU A 808 -23.01 15.11 7.65
CA LEU A 808 -22.91 15.43 6.23
C LEU A 808 -21.49 15.78 5.80
N TYR A 809 -20.64 16.35 6.65
CA TYR A 809 -19.27 16.73 6.31
C TYR A 809 -18.29 15.54 6.31
N PHE A 810 -18.32 14.75 7.39
CA PHE A 810 -17.44 13.59 7.56
C PHE A 810 -17.93 12.38 6.77
N TYR A 811 -19.26 12.27 6.58
CA TYR A 811 -19.91 11.17 5.87
C TYR A 811 -20.92 11.69 4.83
N PRO A 812 -20.51 12.55 3.90
CA PRO A 812 -21.39 13.18 2.92
C PRO A 812 -22.11 12.16 2.06
N LEU A 813 -23.35 12.51 1.70
CA LEU A 813 -23.96 11.98 0.48
C LEU A 813 -22.95 12.24 -0.63
N ASN A 814 -22.72 11.26 -1.51
CA ASN A 814 -21.64 11.23 -2.50
C ASN A 814 -21.11 12.64 -2.82
N LYS A 815 -19.86 12.98 -2.46
CA LYS A 815 -19.34 14.37 -2.53
C LYS A 815 -19.49 15.01 -3.92
N THR A 816 -19.64 14.23 -4.99
CA THR A 816 -20.01 14.76 -6.32
C THR A 816 -21.33 15.54 -6.30
N TYR A 817 -22.26 15.19 -5.40
CA TYR A 817 -23.50 15.92 -5.20
C TYR A 817 -23.32 17.25 -4.46
N PHE A 818 -22.22 17.43 -3.74
CA PHE A 818 -21.89 18.70 -3.07
C PHE A 818 -20.66 19.34 -3.73
N GLN A 819 -20.65 19.42 -5.06
CA GLN A 819 -19.53 19.96 -5.83
C GLN A 819 -19.10 21.37 -5.41
N TYR A 820 -20.02 22.14 -4.81
CA TYR A 820 -19.75 23.48 -4.28
C TYR A 820 -19.77 23.52 -2.74
N TRP A 821 -19.49 22.41 -2.06
CA TRP A 821 -19.32 22.41 -0.60
C TRP A 821 -18.24 23.42 -0.17
N HIS A 822 -17.14 23.46 -0.92
CA HIS A 822 -16.05 24.39 -0.70
C HIS A 822 -16.18 25.55 -1.70
N THR A 823 -16.52 26.74 -1.19
CA THR A 823 -16.57 27.99 -1.93
C THR A 823 -15.92 29.05 -1.09
N ASP A 824 -14.85 29.67 -1.59
CA ASP A 824 -14.10 30.69 -0.86
C ASP A 824 -14.46 32.09 -1.35
N SER A 825 -14.70 32.99 -0.40
CA SER A 825 -14.85 34.43 -0.67
C SER A 825 -13.59 35.17 -0.21
N THR A 826 -13.27 36.26 -0.89
CA THR A 826 -12.18 37.17 -0.50
C THR A 826 -12.66 38.32 0.40
N GLU A 827 -13.98 38.42 0.66
CA GLU A 827 -14.55 39.43 1.54
C GLU A 827 -14.38 39.06 3.02
N ASN A 828 -13.82 39.96 3.82
CA ASN A 828 -13.50 39.70 5.24
C ASN A 828 -14.73 39.41 6.14
N ASN A 829 -15.94 39.75 5.68
CA ASN A 829 -17.19 39.48 6.39
C ASN A 829 -17.86 38.17 5.93
N ASP A 830 -17.29 37.46 4.96
CA ASP A 830 -17.73 36.14 4.54
C ASP A 830 -16.91 35.09 5.26
N HIS A 831 -17.58 34.31 6.10
CA HIS A 831 -16.92 33.27 6.88
C HIS A 831 -17.21 31.92 6.24
N ASN A 832 -16.14 31.18 5.95
CA ASN A 832 -16.13 29.82 5.41
C ASN A 832 -16.71 28.78 6.39
N PHE A 833 -17.89 29.04 6.95
CA PHE A 833 -18.60 28.21 7.92
C PHE A 833 -20.05 28.01 7.47
N TYR A 834 -20.54 26.78 7.56
CA TYR A 834 -21.94 26.43 7.38
C TYR A 834 -22.72 26.73 8.66
N LEU A 835 -23.72 27.61 8.58
CA LEU A 835 -24.57 27.96 9.72
C LEU A 835 -25.47 26.77 10.11
N SER A 836 -25.50 26.44 11.40
CA SER A 836 -26.45 25.47 11.95
C SER A 836 -27.62 26.19 12.65
N ARG A 837 -28.71 25.46 12.90
CA ARG A 837 -29.81 25.96 13.75
C ARG A 837 -29.47 25.99 15.25
N ASP A 838 -28.35 25.39 15.67
CA ASP A 838 -28.01 25.30 17.09
C ASP A 838 -27.57 26.67 17.63
N ILE A 839 -28.21 27.12 18.71
CA ILE A 839 -27.97 28.45 19.30
C ILE A 839 -27.05 28.30 20.51
N LYS A 840 -25.98 29.09 20.55
CA LYS A 840 -25.07 29.17 21.71
C LYS A 840 -25.50 30.26 22.69
N SER A 841 -25.91 31.42 22.18
CA SER A 841 -26.43 32.54 22.96
C SER A 841 -27.37 33.39 22.11
N SER A 842 -28.04 34.39 22.71
CA SER A 842 -29.01 35.26 22.03
C SER A 842 -28.47 36.00 20.78
N SER A 843 -27.14 36.05 20.59
CA SER A 843 -26.48 36.70 19.45
C SER A 843 -25.48 35.79 18.69
N SER A 844 -25.37 34.50 19.05
CA SER A 844 -24.36 33.57 18.52
C SER A 844 -24.94 32.18 18.22
N TYR A 845 -24.72 31.70 17.00
CA TYR A 845 -25.09 30.37 16.53
C TYR A 845 -23.86 29.47 16.53
N ARG A 846 -24.08 28.16 16.52
CA ARG A 846 -23.03 27.20 16.19
C ARG A 846 -22.98 27.00 14.69
N CYS A 847 -21.80 26.68 14.19
CA CYS A 847 -21.59 26.45 12.77
C CYS A 847 -20.45 25.46 12.56
N LEU A 848 -20.39 24.92 11.35
CA LEU A 848 -19.38 23.95 10.96
C LEU A 848 -18.40 24.61 9.99
N ALA A 849 -17.13 24.62 10.33
CA ALA A 849 -16.11 25.10 9.44
C ALA A 849 -15.82 24.14 8.28
N LEU A 850 -15.30 24.66 7.16
CA LEU A 850 -14.99 23.84 5.98
C LEU A 850 -13.91 22.77 6.24
N ASN A 851 -13.21 22.84 7.37
CA ASN A 851 -12.29 21.80 7.86
C ASN A 851 -12.95 20.76 8.80
N GLY A 852 -14.26 20.88 9.06
CA GLY A 852 -15.03 19.97 9.91
C GLY A 852 -15.10 20.35 11.39
N ASP A 853 -14.45 21.45 11.80
CA ASP A 853 -14.47 21.89 13.19
C ASP A 853 -15.75 22.66 13.54
N ALA A 854 -16.23 22.47 14.75
CA ALA A 854 -17.31 23.28 15.29
C ALA A 854 -16.79 24.69 15.64
N ALA A 855 -17.45 25.71 15.13
CA ALA A 855 -17.17 27.11 15.37
C ALA A 855 -18.38 27.86 15.92
N ASP A 856 -18.14 29.10 16.36
CA ASP A 856 -19.18 30.05 16.76
C ASP A 856 -19.39 31.09 15.65
N CYS A 857 -20.65 31.30 15.26
CA CYS A 857 -21.07 32.24 14.22
C CYS A 857 -21.83 33.41 14.84
N ASN A 858 -21.22 34.59 14.79
CA ASN A 858 -21.74 35.81 15.38
C ASN A 858 -22.41 36.70 14.33
N ARG A 859 -23.50 37.38 14.71
CA ARG A 859 -24.22 38.29 13.80
C ARG A 859 -23.36 39.47 13.29
N LYS A 860 -22.43 39.99 14.12
CA LYS A 860 -21.51 41.10 13.79
C LYS A 860 -20.14 40.89 14.41
N ALA A 861 -19.10 41.45 13.77
CA ALA A 861 -17.72 41.38 14.23
C ALA A 861 -17.39 42.39 15.37
N TYR A 862 -17.99 43.59 15.39
CA TYR A 862 -17.91 44.59 16.46
C TYR A 862 -18.86 45.77 16.17
N ASN A 863 -19.14 46.66 17.13
CA ASN A 863 -19.99 47.85 16.92
C ASN A 863 -19.43 48.74 15.78
N GLY A 864 -20.12 48.75 14.63
CA GLY A 864 -19.77 49.52 13.43
C GLY A 864 -19.18 48.72 12.26
N ALA A 865 -18.99 47.41 12.38
CA ALA A 865 -18.46 46.55 11.31
C ALA A 865 -19.53 46.04 10.33
N LEU A 866 -19.10 45.62 9.13
CA LEU A 866 -19.94 44.95 8.12
C LEU A 866 -20.61 43.69 8.68
N ILE A 867 -21.78 43.35 8.13
CA ILE A 867 -22.60 42.22 8.58
C ILE A 867 -21.94 40.91 8.11
N ASN A 868 -21.75 39.96 9.04
CA ASN A 868 -21.17 38.67 8.72
C ASN A 868 -22.14 37.83 7.87
N ARG A 869 -21.62 37.18 6.82
CA ARG A 869 -22.33 36.20 6.01
C ARG A 869 -21.69 34.82 6.15
N TYR A 870 -22.51 33.79 6.04
CA TYR A 870 -22.15 32.39 6.25
C TYR A 870 -22.70 31.52 5.12
N LEU A 871 -22.07 30.37 4.90
CA LEU A 871 -22.60 29.34 4.01
C LEU A 871 -23.86 28.72 4.62
N TYR A 872 -24.76 28.25 3.76
CA TYR A 872 -25.95 27.52 4.20
C TYR A 872 -26.25 26.32 3.30
N ILE A 873 -26.96 25.38 3.91
CA ILE A 873 -27.66 24.28 3.26
C ILE A 873 -28.95 24.08 4.03
N MET A 874 -29.99 23.58 3.36
CA MET A 874 -31.29 23.35 3.97
C MET A 874 -31.58 21.85 4.02
N ILE A 875 -32.25 21.43 5.08
CA ILE A 875 -32.74 20.06 5.26
C ILE A 875 -34.25 20.08 5.44
N SER A 876 -34.92 19.09 4.88
CA SER A 876 -36.32 18.76 5.09
C SER A 876 -36.35 17.35 5.68
N GLU A 877 -36.63 17.25 6.97
CA GLU A 877 -36.77 15.96 7.65
C GLU A 877 -38.14 15.34 7.33
N PRO A 878 -38.31 14.00 7.45
CA PRO A 878 -39.63 13.42 7.61
C PRO A 878 -40.31 14.15 8.77
N THR A 879 -41.53 14.65 8.58
CA THR A 879 -42.27 15.32 9.65
C THR A 879 -42.27 14.43 10.87
N LYS A 880 -41.63 14.89 11.95
CA LYS A 880 -41.71 14.24 13.26
C LYS A 880 -43.19 14.11 13.59
N ASP A 881 -43.65 12.91 13.92
CA ASP A 881 -45.08 12.66 14.19
C ASP A 881 -45.62 13.71 15.16
N VAL A 882 -46.85 14.17 14.90
CA VAL A 882 -47.56 15.08 15.81
C VAL A 882 -47.49 14.47 17.20
N PRO A 883 -46.87 15.16 18.19
CA PRO A 883 -46.73 14.62 19.54
C PRO A 883 -48.08 14.12 20.02
N ASP A 884 -48.11 12.88 20.52
CA ASP A 884 -49.33 12.33 21.07
C ASP A 884 -49.82 13.20 22.22
N ALA A 885 -51.13 13.15 22.46
CA ALA A 885 -51.70 13.87 23.56
C ALA A 885 -51.05 13.37 24.87
N PRO A 886 -50.77 14.26 25.83
CA PRO A 886 -50.55 13.80 27.21
C PRO A 886 -51.70 12.88 27.63
N ILE A 887 -51.44 12.00 28.58
CA ILE A 887 -52.40 10.96 28.98
C ILE A 887 -52.81 11.15 30.43
N ASN A 888 -53.83 10.41 30.88
CA ASN A 888 -54.28 10.39 32.28
C ASN A 888 -54.63 11.79 32.84
N GLY A 889 -55.50 12.52 32.14
CA GLY A 889 -55.99 13.82 32.60
C GLY A 889 -56.73 13.72 33.95
N VAL A 890 -56.22 14.41 34.97
CA VAL A 890 -56.78 14.46 36.32
C VAL A 890 -57.46 15.81 36.52
N VAL A 891 -58.78 15.79 36.62
CA VAL A 891 -59.59 16.96 36.99
C VAL A 891 -59.69 17.01 38.52
N ASN A 892 -59.16 18.07 39.12
CA ASN A 892 -59.39 18.41 40.52
C ASN A 892 -60.23 19.69 40.59
N ASP A 893 -61.51 19.51 40.92
CA ASP A 893 -62.52 20.55 41.10
C ASP A 893 -62.63 20.88 42.60
N GLY A 894 -61.68 21.68 43.09
CA GLY A 894 -61.40 21.86 44.51
C GLY A 894 -61.95 23.16 45.09
N ILE A 895 -62.26 23.17 46.40
CA ILE A 895 -62.90 24.30 47.10
C ILE A 895 -62.05 25.59 47.14
N GLU A 896 -60.75 25.53 46.89
CA GLU A 896 -59.89 26.74 46.86
C GLU A 896 -59.16 26.94 45.52
N LEU A 897 -59.00 25.88 44.71
CA LEU A 897 -58.29 25.91 43.43
C LEU A 897 -58.79 24.79 42.52
N ASN A 898 -59.21 25.16 41.30
CA ASN A 898 -59.43 24.22 40.22
C ASN A 898 -58.08 23.96 39.51
N THR A 899 -57.69 22.69 39.41
CA THR A 899 -56.44 22.29 38.74
C THR A 899 -56.67 21.14 37.78
N PHE A 900 -55.96 21.16 36.66
CA PHE A 900 -55.95 20.08 35.68
C PHE A 900 -54.54 19.48 35.57
N GLY A 901 -54.37 18.22 35.95
CA GLY A 901 -53.11 17.49 35.85
C GLY A 901 -53.09 16.44 34.74
N TRP A 902 -51.92 15.97 34.36
CA TRP A 902 -51.75 14.94 33.34
C TRP A 902 -50.40 14.22 33.47
N ASP A 903 -50.28 13.05 32.86
CA ASP A 903 -49.00 12.41 32.65
C ASP A 903 -48.31 12.97 31.41
N TYR A 904 -47.01 13.19 31.54
CA TYR A 904 -46.15 13.62 30.44
C TYR A 904 -46.23 12.66 29.25
N ALA A 905 -46.43 13.23 28.07
CA ALA A 905 -46.31 12.53 26.79
C ALA A 905 -44.87 12.03 26.61
N THR A 906 -44.71 10.84 26.02
CA THR A 906 -43.42 10.20 25.81
C THR A 906 -42.43 11.15 25.12
N GLY A 907 -41.30 11.43 25.78
CA GLY A 907 -40.26 12.35 25.28
C GLY A 907 -40.42 13.82 25.70
N PHE A 908 -41.45 14.18 26.46
CA PHE A 908 -41.73 15.55 26.91
C PHE A 908 -41.97 15.61 28.42
N ASN A 909 -40.91 15.73 29.21
CA ASN A 909 -40.93 15.56 30.68
C ASN A 909 -40.84 16.87 31.48
N GLN A 910 -41.11 18.03 30.88
CA GLN A 910 -41.06 19.33 31.56
C GLN A 910 -42.32 20.16 31.33
N ASN A 911 -42.81 20.86 32.36
CA ASN A 911 -43.99 21.74 32.30
C ASN A 911 -43.92 22.77 31.16
N ASN A 912 -42.78 23.43 30.98
CA ASN A 912 -42.56 24.45 29.93
C ASN A 912 -42.58 23.89 28.49
N GLN A 913 -42.76 22.58 28.31
CA GLN A 913 -42.98 21.93 27.02
C GLN A 913 -44.47 21.81 26.69
N TYR A 914 -45.36 22.23 27.58
CA TYR A 914 -46.81 22.14 27.42
C TYR A 914 -47.46 23.52 27.35
N GLU A 915 -48.60 23.55 26.69
CA GLU A 915 -49.54 24.67 26.72
C GLU A 915 -50.94 24.16 27.04
N TYR A 916 -51.72 24.97 27.76
CA TYR A 916 -53.08 24.66 28.17
C TYR A 916 -54.08 25.68 27.65
N SER A 917 -55.33 25.25 27.50
CA SER A 917 -56.47 26.07 27.12
C SER A 917 -57.55 25.94 28.18
N ILE A 918 -58.34 26.99 28.39
CA ILE A 918 -59.55 27.00 29.23
C ILE A 918 -60.79 27.39 28.42
N ASN A 919 -60.69 27.38 27.08
CA ASN A 919 -61.75 27.80 26.17
C ASN A 919 -61.78 26.91 24.92
N ALA A 920 -61.74 25.59 25.14
CA ALA A 920 -61.86 24.55 24.13
C ALA A 920 -60.82 24.63 22.99
N GLY A 921 -59.64 25.19 23.27
CA GLY A 921 -58.54 25.29 22.31
C GLY A 921 -58.55 26.56 21.44
N LEU A 922 -59.44 27.53 21.72
CA LEU A 922 -59.48 28.83 21.02
C LEU A 922 -58.23 29.69 21.32
N SER A 923 -57.70 29.58 22.54
CA SER A 923 -56.44 30.21 22.94
C SER A 923 -55.64 29.30 23.86
N TRP A 924 -54.31 29.38 23.77
CA TRP A 924 -53.38 28.55 24.53
C TRP A 924 -52.43 29.42 25.35
N LYS A 925 -52.16 28.98 26.58
CA LYS A 925 -51.24 29.60 27.54
C LYS A 925 -50.17 28.60 27.91
N GLU A 926 -48.97 29.08 28.22
CA GLU A 926 -47.88 28.21 28.65
C GLU A 926 -48.20 27.58 30.01
N VAL A 927 -47.88 26.29 30.15
CA VAL A 927 -48.03 25.59 31.42
C VAL A 927 -46.90 26.01 32.36
N THR A 928 -47.27 26.42 33.57
CA THR A 928 -46.30 26.73 34.64
C THR A 928 -46.14 25.56 35.60
N ASP A 929 -47.21 24.81 35.83
CA ASP A 929 -47.29 23.74 36.82
C ASP A 929 -48.10 22.55 36.30
N ASN A 930 -47.84 21.35 36.83
CA ASN A 930 -48.62 20.16 36.57
C ASN A 930 -48.87 19.46 37.92
N PRO A 931 -50.07 19.54 38.51
CA PRO A 931 -51.32 20.06 37.92
C PRO A 931 -51.34 21.57 37.64
N GLN A 932 -51.89 21.97 36.50
CA GLN A 932 -52.02 23.38 36.09
C GLN A 932 -53.21 24.03 36.78
N ASN A 933 -52.97 25.15 37.47
CA ASN A 933 -54.04 25.99 38.02
C ASN A 933 -54.80 26.68 36.86
N ILE A 934 -56.12 26.47 36.83
CA ILE A 934 -57.03 27.03 35.81
C ILE A 934 -57.97 28.10 36.38
N ASN A 935 -57.73 28.50 37.63
CA ASN A 935 -58.55 29.37 38.47
C ASN A 935 -59.96 28.82 38.71
N ASP A 936 -60.61 29.34 39.75
CA ASP A 936 -61.95 28.96 40.18
C ASP A 936 -63.05 29.49 39.23
N ASN A 937 -63.07 28.97 38.01
CA ASN A 937 -64.02 29.34 36.96
C ASN A 937 -64.97 28.18 36.66
N ASP A 938 -66.20 28.51 36.27
CA ASP A 938 -67.15 27.57 35.67
C ASP A 938 -66.70 27.22 34.25
N LEU A 939 -66.23 25.99 34.03
CA LEU A 939 -65.67 25.53 32.76
C LEU A 939 -66.28 24.17 32.40
N ALA A 940 -66.85 24.05 31.21
CA ALA A 940 -67.52 22.82 30.80
C ALA A 940 -66.53 21.67 30.55
N GLU A 941 -67.03 20.44 30.57
CA GLU A 941 -66.25 19.27 30.17
C GLU A 941 -65.65 19.47 28.76
N GLY A 942 -64.32 19.33 28.65
CA GLY A 942 -63.58 19.48 27.40
C GLY A 942 -63.13 20.91 27.06
N ASP A 943 -63.54 21.92 27.83
CA ASP A 943 -63.08 23.30 27.67
C ASP A 943 -61.63 23.46 28.13
N VAL A 944 -61.27 22.76 29.22
CA VAL A 944 -59.87 22.69 29.66
C VAL A 944 -59.15 21.63 28.85
N GLN A 945 -58.06 22.03 28.21
CA GLN A 945 -57.25 21.18 27.35
C GLN A 945 -55.76 21.39 27.61
N VAL A 946 -54.94 20.37 27.37
CA VAL A 946 -53.48 20.48 27.44
C VAL A 946 -52.82 19.70 26.31
N ARG A 947 -51.74 20.25 25.75
CA ARG A 947 -50.97 19.62 24.67
C ARG A 947 -49.51 20.00 24.75
N VAL A 948 -48.67 19.25 24.04
CA VAL A 948 -47.27 19.63 23.82
C VAL A 948 -47.25 20.93 23.01
N LYS A 949 -46.57 21.96 23.55
CA LYS A 949 -46.38 23.27 22.94
C LYS A 949 -45.60 23.12 21.65
N GLY A 950 -46.15 23.67 20.57
CA GLY A 950 -45.43 23.76 19.31
C GLY A 950 -44.23 24.69 19.46
N ARG A 951 -43.08 24.27 18.95
CA ARG A 951 -41.84 25.05 18.98
C ARG A 951 -41.39 25.30 17.56
N ALA A 952 -41.62 26.52 17.08
CA ALA A 952 -41.25 26.91 15.72
C ALA A 952 -39.74 26.81 15.47
N GLU A 953 -38.94 27.03 16.52
CA GLU A 953 -37.48 26.92 16.54
C GLU A 953 -36.93 25.50 16.32
N ILE A 954 -37.73 24.47 16.61
CA ILE A 954 -37.38 23.05 16.37
C ILE A 954 -38.41 22.35 15.48
N PHE A 955 -39.28 23.13 14.82
CA PHE A 955 -40.36 22.67 13.95
C PHE A 955 -41.19 21.52 14.55
N LEU A 956 -41.38 21.56 15.87
CA LEU A 956 -42.26 20.64 16.58
C LEU A 956 -43.71 21.10 16.35
N PRO A 957 -44.55 20.34 15.61
CA PRO A 957 -45.96 20.68 15.49
C PRO A 957 -46.61 20.63 16.87
N THR A 958 -47.64 21.45 17.09
CA THR A 958 -48.43 21.38 18.31
C THR A 958 -49.02 19.98 18.48
N GLY A 959 -48.87 19.40 19.67
CA GLY A 959 -49.33 18.05 19.96
C GLY A 959 -50.86 17.91 19.88
N LYS A 960 -51.36 16.67 19.87
CA LYS A 960 -52.79 16.41 20.07
C LYS A 960 -53.19 16.90 21.47
N ALA A 961 -54.42 17.40 21.62
CA ALA A 961 -54.91 17.91 22.89
C ALA A 961 -55.56 16.81 23.73
N LEU A 962 -55.11 16.67 24.98
CA LEU A 962 -55.83 15.98 26.04
C LEU A 962 -56.91 16.92 26.57
N LYS A 963 -58.14 16.43 26.64
CA LYS A 963 -59.30 17.19 27.11
C LYS A 963 -59.67 16.77 28.53
N SER A 964 -60.10 17.73 29.35
CA SER A 964 -60.75 17.45 30.62
C SER A 964 -61.98 16.57 30.40
N THR A 965 -62.12 15.52 31.22
CA THR A 965 -63.22 14.56 31.16
C THR A 965 -64.35 14.88 32.15
N LYS A 966 -64.27 16.02 32.84
CA LYS A 966 -65.26 16.55 33.78
C LYS A 966 -65.26 18.08 33.69
N ALA A 967 -66.39 18.70 34.05
CA ALA A 967 -66.49 20.14 34.23
C ALA A 967 -65.77 20.61 35.51
N PHE A 968 -65.45 21.90 35.58
CA PHE A 968 -64.98 22.59 36.78
C PHE A 968 -66.06 23.56 37.24
N THR A 969 -66.32 23.60 38.55
CA THR A 969 -67.34 24.42 39.17
C THR A 969 -66.71 25.47 40.09
N PRO A 970 -67.28 26.69 40.20
CA PRO A 970 -66.80 27.69 41.14
C PRO A 970 -67.01 27.24 42.60
N SER A 971 -66.02 27.46 43.45
CA SER A 971 -66.11 27.24 44.88
C SER A 971 -67.12 28.20 45.53
N ILE A 972 -68.08 27.65 46.29
CA ILE A 972 -68.94 28.45 47.18
C ILE A 972 -68.11 28.82 48.41
N ALA A 973 -67.65 30.07 48.47
CA ALA A 973 -66.98 30.63 49.64
C ALA A 973 -67.87 30.53 50.90
N CYS A 974 -67.33 30.00 52.00
CA CYS A 974 -67.96 30.11 53.32
C CYS A 974 -67.88 31.56 53.80
N SER A 975 -68.93 32.35 53.54
CA SER A 975 -69.05 33.74 53.98
C SER A 975 -69.79 33.91 55.32
N GLY A 976 -70.31 32.82 55.91
CA GLY A 976 -71.05 32.81 57.17
C GLY A 976 -70.26 32.30 58.40
N TYR A 977 -70.98 31.76 59.39
CA TYR A 977 -70.44 31.32 60.68
C TYR A 977 -70.04 29.85 60.66
N PHE A 978 -68.88 29.51 61.23
CA PHE A 978 -68.38 28.13 61.29
C PHE A 978 -68.38 27.60 62.72
N ASN A 979 -68.94 26.40 62.92
CA ASN A 979 -68.92 25.72 64.21
C ASN A 979 -68.99 24.19 64.02
N ASN A 980 -68.16 23.44 64.77
CA ASN A 980 -68.18 21.97 64.83
C ASN A 980 -68.15 21.25 63.47
N GLY A 981 -67.35 21.74 62.52
CA GLY A 981 -67.24 21.10 61.20
C GLY A 981 -68.33 21.50 60.20
N PHE A 982 -69.28 22.34 60.61
CA PHE A 982 -70.36 22.84 59.77
C PHE A 982 -70.21 24.34 59.50
N CYS A 983 -70.40 24.71 58.24
CA CYS A 983 -70.52 26.08 57.78
C CYS A 983 -71.99 26.45 57.69
N TYR A 984 -72.37 27.51 58.41
CA TYR A 984 -73.72 28.05 58.46
C TYR A 984 -73.72 29.36 57.67
N ASN A 985 -74.49 29.45 56.60
CA ASN A 985 -74.62 30.66 55.79
C ASN A 985 -76.03 31.23 55.94
N LEU A 986 -76.14 32.47 56.43
CA LEU A 986 -77.41 33.18 56.45
C LEU A 986 -77.77 33.62 55.02
N VAL A 987 -78.94 33.18 54.56
CA VAL A 987 -79.60 33.71 53.36
C VAL A 987 -80.65 34.71 53.83
N ALA A 988 -80.36 36.00 53.63
CA ALA A 988 -81.22 37.09 54.06
C ALA A 988 -82.49 37.24 53.20
N ASP A 989 -82.48 36.69 51.97
CA ASP A 989 -83.64 36.66 51.08
C ASP A 989 -84.75 35.79 51.68
N GLU A 990 -85.94 36.37 51.80
CA GLU A 990 -87.09 35.65 52.35
C GLU A 990 -87.70 34.76 51.27
N LYS A 991 -87.72 33.44 51.51
CA LYS A 991 -88.24 32.44 50.56
C LYS A 991 -89.24 31.51 51.23
N SER A 992 -90.10 30.88 50.43
CA SER A 992 -90.94 29.78 50.89
C SER A 992 -90.05 28.64 51.41
N HIS A 993 -90.57 27.77 52.28
CA HIS A 993 -89.76 26.67 52.84
C HIS A 993 -89.19 25.76 51.73
N ILE A 994 -89.98 25.50 50.68
CA ILE A 994 -89.57 24.66 49.55
C ILE A 994 -88.50 25.33 48.70
N ASP A 995 -88.62 26.64 48.46
CA ASP A 995 -87.61 27.39 47.71
C ASP A 995 -86.32 27.56 48.54
N ALA A 996 -86.43 27.70 49.86
CA ALA A 996 -85.30 27.72 50.77
C ALA A 996 -84.54 26.37 50.77
N LEU A 997 -85.27 25.26 50.84
CA LEU A 997 -84.69 23.91 50.76
C LEU A 997 -84.01 23.66 49.41
N THR A 998 -84.68 24.04 48.32
CA THR A 998 -84.13 23.93 46.95
C THR A 998 -82.88 24.79 46.81
N HIS A 999 -82.91 26.04 47.29
CA HIS A 999 -81.77 26.94 47.25
C HIS A 999 -80.55 26.41 48.02
N CYS A 1000 -80.74 25.89 49.24
CA CYS A 1000 -79.62 25.27 49.97
C CYS A 1000 -79.08 24.04 49.24
N THR A 1001 -79.96 23.22 48.63
CA THR A 1001 -79.57 22.00 47.90
C THR A 1001 -78.78 22.33 46.63
N GLU A 1002 -79.18 23.36 45.87
CA GLU A 1002 -78.44 23.88 44.71
C GLU A 1002 -77.04 24.37 45.09
N LEU A 1003 -76.86 24.86 46.32
CA LEU A 1003 -75.56 25.25 46.88
C LEU A 1003 -74.76 24.07 47.46
N GLY A 1004 -75.20 22.83 47.25
CA GLY A 1004 -74.59 21.62 47.81
C GLY A 1004 -74.60 21.60 49.34
N SER A 1005 -75.63 22.19 49.95
CA SER A 1005 -75.83 22.36 51.40
C SER A 1005 -77.21 21.83 51.83
N GLY A 1006 -77.42 21.61 53.12
CA GLY A 1006 -78.74 21.35 53.70
C GLY A 1006 -79.39 22.63 54.27
N LEU A 1007 -80.71 22.65 54.46
CA LEU A 1007 -81.36 23.66 55.29
C LEU A 1007 -81.14 23.30 56.78
N LEU A 1008 -80.83 24.29 57.64
CA LEU A 1008 -80.59 24.07 59.07
C LEU A 1008 -81.75 23.28 59.72
N THR A 1009 -81.43 22.26 60.51
CA THR A 1009 -82.44 21.34 61.05
C THR A 1009 -82.80 21.65 62.51
N LYS A 1010 -84.04 21.33 62.90
CA LYS A 1010 -84.55 21.56 64.26
C LYS A 1010 -83.97 20.63 65.33
N GLU A 1011 -83.36 19.51 64.94
CA GLU A 1011 -82.74 18.53 65.87
C GLU A 1011 -81.39 19.03 66.45
N THR A 1012 -81.04 20.30 66.23
CA THR A 1012 -79.86 20.93 66.81
C THR A 1012 -80.08 21.30 68.28
N ASP A 1013 -79.11 20.97 69.14
CA ASP A 1013 -79.14 21.25 70.59
C ASP A 1013 -79.47 22.73 70.87
N THR A 1014 -80.26 23.03 71.90
CA THR A 1014 -80.63 24.41 72.27
C THR A 1014 -79.42 25.30 72.56
N ASP A 1015 -78.31 24.69 73.01
CA ASP A 1015 -77.04 25.40 73.20
C ASP A 1015 -76.39 25.76 71.85
N LEU A 1016 -76.53 24.93 70.82
CA LEU A 1016 -75.99 25.16 69.47
C LEU A 1016 -76.69 26.33 68.76
N PHE A 1017 -78.00 26.49 68.94
CA PHE A 1017 -78.74 27.64 68.38
C PHE A 1017 -78.22 28.97 68.92
N SER A 1018 -77.93 29.05 70.22
CA SER A 1018 -77.37 30.27 70.82
C SER A 1018 -76.01 30.64 70.21
N VAL A 1019 -75.24 29.64 69.81
CA VAL A 1019 -73.91 29.80 69.22
C VAL A 1019 -74.00 30.18 67.74
N ILE A 1020 -74.87 29.52 66.96
CA ILE A 1020 -75.11 29.82 65.54
C ILE A 1020 -75.69 31.24 65.37
N THR A 1021 -76.68 31.59 66.20
CA THR A 1021 -77.37 32.88 66.11
C THR A 1021 -76.48 34.07 66.47
N ASN A 1022 -75.63 33.93 67.50
CA ASN A 1022 -74.61 34.93 67.84
C ASN A 1022 -73.55 35.04 66.75
N GLY A 1023 -73.10 33.90 66.22
CA GLY A 1023 -72.09 33.84 65.18
C GLY A 1023 -72.52 34.46 63.84
N LEU A 1024 -73.79 34.32 63.49
CA LEU A 1024 -74.39 34.90 62.27
C LEU A 1024 -74.97 36.30 62.45
N SER A 1025 -75.01 36.83 63.68
CA SER A 1025 -75.66 38.11 63.99
C SER A 1025 -77.10 38.19 63.47
N LEU A 1026 -77.90 37.15 63.74
CA LEU A 1026 -79.28 37.09 63.26
C LEU A 1026 -80.14 38.22 63.83
N ASP A 1027 -81.07 38.73 63.02
CA ASP A 1027 -82.02 39.79 63.38
C ASP A 1027 -83.09 39.22 64.33
N ASN A 1028 -83.09 39.69 65.57
CA ASN A 1028 -84.00 39.22 66.61
C ASN A 1028 -85.48 39.57 66.36
N SER A 1029 -85.79 40.40 65.35
CA SER A 1029 -87.15 40.71 64.94
C SER A 1029 -87.73 39.74 63.90
N LYS A 1030 -86.90 38.83 63.35
CA LYS A 1030 -87.29 37.90 62.28
C LYS A 1030 -87.44 36.46 62.74
N ASN A 1031 -88.29 35.72 62.03
CA ASN A 1031 -88.36 34.27 62.08
C ASN A 1031 -87.47 33.68 60.98
N TYR A 1032 -86.86 32.53 61.24
CA TYR A 1032 -85.98 31.85 60.30
C TYR A 1032 -86.41 30.41 60.07
N TRP A 1033 -86.36 29.93 58.82
CA TRP A 1033 -86.75 28.55 58.49
C TRP A 1033 -85.80 27.49 59.10
N LEU A 1034 -86.39 26.36 59.49
CA LEU A 1034 -85.75 25.11 59.89
C LEU A 1034 -86.43 23.92 59.21
N ASN A 1035 -85.65 22.88 58.98
CA ASN A 1035 -86.13 21.60 58.47
C ASN A 1035 -86.19 20.51 59.58
N GLU A 1036 -87.07 19.53 59.43
CA GLU A 1036 -87.07 18.32 60.27
C GLU A 1036 -86.57 17.10 59.49
N THR A 1037 -85.60 16.39 60.08
CA THR A 1037 -84.88 15.24 59.50
C THR A 1037 -85.75 14.03 59.16
N ARG A 1038 -86.97 13.90 59.73
CA ARG A 1038 -87.82 12.71 59.53
C ARG A 1038 -88.98 12.89 58.56
N ASN A 1039 -89.56 14.09 58.46
CA ASN A 1039 -90.83 14.32 57.74
C ASN A 1039 -90.82 15.54 56.80
N GLU A 1040 -89.69 16.25 56.65
CA GLU A 1040 -89.57 17.49 55.85
C GLU A 1040 -90.58 18.59 56.23
N ASP A 1041 -91.03 18.58 57.50
CA ASP A 1041 -91.92 19.59 58.02
C ASP A 1041 -91.18 20.92 58.24
N ALA A 1042 -91.88 22.01 57.94
CA ALA A 1042 -91.34 23.35 57.97
C ALA A 1042 -91.54 23.97 59.35
N TYR A 1043 -90.45 24.30 60.02
CA TYR A 1043 -90.46 24.93 61.33
C TYR A 1043 -89.78 26.29 61.27
N THR A 1044 -90.08 27.16 62.23
CA THR A 1044 -89.34 28.41 62.40
C THR A 1044 -88.67 28.49 63.76
N PHE A 1045 -87.61 29.29 63.85
CA PHE A 1045 -87.11 29.77 65.14
C PHE A 1045 -87.10 31.29 65.16
N HIS A 1046 -87.35 31.84 66.35
CA HIS A 1046 -87.50 33.28 66.58
C HIS A 1046 -86.94 33.67 67.95
N TYR A 1047 -86.64 34.96 68.17
CA TYR A 1047 -86.10 35.43 69.44
C TYR A 1047 -87.22 35.91 70.38
N SER A 1048 -87.30 35.34 71.60
CA SER A 1048 -88.35 35.64 72.58
C SER A 1048 -87.90 35.36 74.02
N ASN A 1049 -88.15 36.29 74.95
CA ASN A 1049 -87.72 36.23 76.36
C ASN A 1049 -86.19 36.06 76.52
N ASP A 1050 -85.40 36.88 75.82
CA ASP A 1050 -83.93 36.90 75.82
C ASP A 1050 -83.25 35.60 75.34
N LYS A 1051 -83.96 34.78 74.57
CA LYS A 1051 -83.43 33.51 74.01
C LYS A 1051 -84.12 33.16 72.68
N TRP A 1052 -83.39 32.48 71.80
CA TRP A 1052 -83.95 31.89 70.59
C TRP A 1052 -84.78 30.65 70.93
N LYS A 1053 -85.96 30.51 70.33
CA LYS A 1053 -86.89 29.39 70.53
C LYS A 1053 -87.35 28.86 69.17
N VAL A 1054 -87.48 27.55 69.09
CA VAL A 1054 -88.10 26.87 67.94
C VAL A 1054 -89.61 26.81 68.19
N ASP A 1055 -90.39 27.14 67.17
CA ASP A 1055 -91.84 26.95 67.20
C ASP A 1055 -92.15 25.47 67.05
N ASN A 1056 -92.83 24.86 68.03
CA ASN A 1056 -93.07 23.41 68.05
C ASN A 1056 -94.20 22.94 67.11
N PHE A 1057 -94.77 23.85 66.30
CA PHE A 1057 -95.83 23.54 65.35
C PHE A 1057 -95.36 23.85 63.92
N PRO A 1058 -95.69 23.02 62.91
CA PRO A 1058 -95.36 23.31 61.52
C PRO A 1058 -95.97 24.65 61.08
N GLU A 1059 -95.16 25.50 60.45
CA GLU A 1059 -95.61 26.77 59.86
C GLU A 1059 -96.11 26.57 58.42
N ASP A 1060 -96.90 27.53 57.91
CA ASP A 1060 -97.37 27.50 56.52
C ASP A 1060 -96.18 27.62 55.56
N ARG A 1061 -95.93 26.55 54.79
CA ARG A 1061 -94.78 26.42 53.87
C ARG A 1061 -94.72 27.52 52.79
N ASN A 1062 -95.83 28.23 52.54
CA ASN A 1062 -95.91 29.32 51.57
C ASN A 1062 -95.47 30.69 52.13
N LYS A 1063 -95.32 30.83 53.46
CA LYS A 1063 -94.76 32.06 54.05
C LYS A 1063 -93.30 32.22 53.66
N THR A 1064 -92.83 33.45 53.57
CA THR A 1064 -91.45 33.75 53.25
C THR A 1064 -90.68 34.14 54.50
N TYR A 1065 -89.59 33.44 54.78
CA TYR A 1065 -88.67 33.78 55.88
C TYR A 1065 -87.22 33.69 55.39
N PRO A 1066 -86.29 34.45 55.98
CA PRO A 1066 -84.86 34.19 55.82
C PRO A 1066 -84.51 32.80 56.38
N PHE A 1067 -83.38 32.25 55.96
CA PHE A 1067 -83.02 30.88 56.31
C PHE A 1067 -81.51 30.66 56.37
N VAL A 1068 -81.08 29.58 57.02
CA VAL A 1068 -79.66 29.26 57.18
C VAL A 1068 -79.36 27.96 56.46
N CYS A 1069 -78.46 28.00 55.48
CA CYS A 1069 -77.94 26.80 54.85
C CYS A 1069 -76.75 26.25 55.65
N ILE A 1070 -76.68 24.94 55.82
CA ILE A 1070 -75.65 24.21 56.56
C ILE A 1070 -74.88 23.26 55.62
N LYS A 1071 -73.54 23.34 55.60
CA LYS A 1071 -72.66 22.46 54.82
C LYS A 1071 -71.55 21.89 55.69
N LEU A 1072 -71.23 20.61 55.54
CA LEU A 1072 -70.07 19.99 56.20
C LEU A 1072 -68.79 20.47 55.49
N LYS A 1073 -67.80 21.00 56.24
CA LYS A 1073 -66.48 21.34 55.67
C LYS A 1073 -65.68 20.05 55.52
N ALA A 1074 -65.35 19.69 54.28
CA ALA A 1074 -64.62 18.46 53.96
C ALA A 1074 -63.27 18.41 54.70
N VAL A 1075 -62.95 17.25 55.26
CA VAL A 1075 -61.62 16.93 55.77
C VAL A 1075 -60.65 16.97 54.59
N ALA A 1076 -59.40 17.39 54.79
CA ALA A 1076 -58.41 17.31 53.73
C ALA A 1076 -58.27 15.85 53.26
N ASP A 1077 -58.26 15.65 51.94
CA ASP A 1077 -58.12 14.31 51.35
C ASP A 1077 -56.85 13.62 51.85
N ALA A 1078 -56.81 12.29 51.75
CA ALA A 1078 -55.62 11.55 52.10
C ALA A 1078 -54.50 11.96 51.13
N PRO A 1079 -53.26 12.09 51.61
CA PRO A 1079 -52.11 12.21 50.71
C PRO A 1079 -52.13 11.04 49.71
N SER A 1080 -51.70 11.26 48.47
CA SER A 1080 -51.75 10.22 47.44
C SER A 1080 -50.36 9.71 47.08
N ASN A 1081 -50.28 8.64 46.28
CA ASN A 1081 -49.04 8.09 45.74
C ASN A 1081 -47.95 7.79 46.78
N GLY A 1082 -48.35 7.11 47.86
CA GLY A 1082 -47.44 6.61 48.89
C GLY A 1082 -46.33 5.74 48.30
N THR A 1083 -45.11 6.28 48.28
CA THR A 1083 -43.92 5.64 47.72
C THR A 1083 -43.03 5.18 48.86
N VAL A 1084 -42.79 3.87 48.91
CA VAL A 1084 -41.87 3.24 49.86
C VAL A 1084 -40.52 3.06 49.16
N VAL A 1085 -39.46 3.63 49.73
CA VAL A 1085 -38.08 3.31 49.39
C VAL A 1085 -37.47 2.60 50.59
N ASP A 1086 -37.16 1.32 50.41
CA ASP A 1086 -36.58 0.40 51.41
C ASP A 1086 -35.26 -0.15 50.82
N THR A 1087 -34.13 0.48 51.15
CA THR A 1087 -32.78 0.14 50.63
C THR A 1087 -31.74 0.10 51.75
N THR A 1088 -30.52 -0.36 51.47
CA THR A 1088 -29.46 -0.55 52.49
C THR A 1088 -29.11 0.70 53.30
N ASP A 1089 -29.26 1.89 52.72
CA ASP A 1089 -28.83 3.15 53.33
C ASP A 1089 -29.97 4.18 53.47
N ILE A 1090 -31.15 3.89 52.92
CA ILE A 1090 -32.27 4.84 52.84
C ILE A 1090 -33.60 4.11 53.03
N ASN A 1091 -34.26 4.40 54.16
CA ASN A 1091 -35.68 4.09 54.39
C ASN A 1091 -36.47 5.39 54.36
N THR A 1092 -37.24 5.62 53.30
CA THR A 1092 -38.10 6.80 53.19
C THR A 1092 -39.51 6.44 52.76
N PHE A 1093 -40.45 7.22 53.26
CA PHE A 1093 -41.84 7.20 52.82
C PHE A 1093 -42.18 8.56 52.21
N GLY A 1094 -42.44 8.58 50.91
CA GLY A 1094 -42.84 9.78 50.16
C GLY A 1094 -44.31 9.74 49.79
N TRP A 1095 -44.90 10.90 49.56
CA TRP A 1095 -46.29 11.04 49.10
C TRP A 1095 -46.45 12.30 48.27
N ASP A 1096 -47.52 12.37 47.49
CA ASP A 1096 -47.93 13.60 46.84
C ASP A 1096 -48.72 14.47 47.82
N TYR A 1097 -48.43 15.77 47.79
CA TYR A 1097 -49.10 16.75 48.62
C TYR A 1097 -50.59 16.84 48.27
N VAL A 1098 -51.44 16.83 49.30
CA VAL A 1098 -52.85 17.18 49.25
C VAL A 1098 -52.99 18.65 48.82
N SER A 1099 -53.91 18.93 47.90
CA SER A 1099 -54.16 20.27 47.39
C SER A 1099 -54.42 21.26 48.54
N GLY A 1100 -53.74 22.41 48.51
CA GLY A 1100 -53.77 23.42 49.58
C GLY A 1100 -52.76 23.20 50.73
N TYR A 1101 -52.11 22.03 50.81
CA TYR A 1101 -51.13 21.68 51.84
C TYR A 1101 -49.80 21.27 51.17
N ILE A 1102 -49.05 22.25 50.66
CA ILE A 1102 -47.93 22.01 49.75
C ILE A 1102 -46.55 21.96 50.43
N THR A 1103 -46.51 22.01 51.76
CA THR A 1103 -45.25 21.99 52.50
C THR A 1103 -45.17 20.76 53.41
N PRO A 1104 -43.98 20.17 53.64
CA PRO A 1104 -43.84 19.03 54.54
C PRO A 1104 -44.37 19.31 55.95
N ILE A 1105 -44.26 20.55 56.43
CA ILE A 1105 -44.69 20.94 57.77
C ILE A 1105 -46.21 20.97 57.96
N ASP A 1106 -46.99 20.92 56.87
CA ASP A 1106 -48.44 20.74 56.93
C ASP A 1106 -48.85 19.28 57.23
N TYR A 1107 -47.90 18.35 57.33
CA TYR A 1107 -48.16 16.92 57.51
C TYR A 1107 -47.62 16.39 58.83
N GLU A 1108 -48.26 15.32 59.28
CA GLU A 1108 -47.77 14.48 60.37
C GLU A 1108 -47.77 13.02 59.90
N TYR A 1109 -46.79 12.24 60.35
CA TYR A 1109 -46.63 10.83 60.03
C TYR A 1109 -46.63 9.96 61.29
N SER A 1110 -46.98 8.70 61.13
CA SER A 1110 -46.97 7.67 62.17
C SER A 1110 -46.18 6.48 61.66
N ILE A 1111 -45.45 5.80 62.55
CA ILE A 1111 -44.80 4.50 62.29
C ILE A 1111 -45.42 3.36 63.12
N ASN A 1112 -46.57 3.60 63.75
CA ASN A 1112 -47.20 2.66 64.68
C ASN A 1112 -48.72 2.58 64.48
N THR A 1113 -49.18 2.57 63.22
CA THR A 1113 -50.60 2.44 62.82
C THR A 1113 -51.52 3.56 63.32
N GLY A 1114 -51.00 4.78 63.44
CA GLY A 1114 -51.78 5.97 63.78
C GLY A 1114 -51.96 6.19 65.28
N LYS A 1115 -51.23 5.43 66.13
CA LYS A 1115 -51.27 5.58 67.59
C LYS A 1115 -50.57 6.86 68.05
N ASN A 1116 -49.44 7.20 67.42
CA ASN A 1116 -48.71 8.45 67.67
C ASN A 1116 -48.39 9.12 66.33
N TRP A 1117 -48.62 10.43 66.26
CA TRP A 1117 -48.31 11.25 65.09
C TRP A 1117 -47.12 12.17 65.40
N ILE A 1118 -46.22 12.29 64.44
CA ILE A 1118 -44.96 13.01 64.51
C ILE A 1118 -44.94 14.01 63.36
N ASP A 1119 -44.49 15.24 63.60
CA ASP A 1119 -44.37 16.25 62.55
C ASP A 1119 -43.42 15.78 61.45
N VAL A 1120 -43.85 15.94 60.21
CA VAL A 1120 -43.01 15.67 59.04
C VAL A 1120 -41.98 16.79 58.89
N THR A 1121 -40.72 16.42 58.71
CA THR A 1121 -39.62 17.37 58.49
C THR A 1121 -39.24 17.49 57.01
N THR A 1122 -39.44 16.42 56.24
CA THR A 1122 -39.10 16.34 54.81
C THR A 1122 -40.09 15.41 54.11
N ASN A 1123 -40.32 15.63 52.82
CA ASN A 1123 -41.02 14.68 51.96
C ASN A 1123 -40.10 14.39 50.76
N PRO A 1124 -39.57 13.16 50.59
CA PRO A 1124 -39.86 11.95 51.39
C PRO A 1124 -39.41 12.05 52.86
N GLN A 1125 -40.20 11.47 53.77
CA GLN A 1125 -39.89 11.41 55.20
C GLN A 1125 -38.93 10.26 55.47
N SER A 1126 -37.77 10.58 56.06
CA SER A 1126 -36.80 9.56 56.48
C SER A 1126 -37.29 8.81 57.72
N LEU A 1127 -37.18 7.49 57.68
CA LEU A 1127 -37.53 6.57 58.76
C LEU A 1127 -36.27 5.90 59.30
N SER A 1128 -36.32 5.47 60.57
CA SER A 1128 -35.23 4.65 61.13
C SER A 1128 -35.21 3.26 60.49
N ASP A 1129 -34.04 2.64 60.41
CA ASP A 1129 -33.88 1.27 59.89
C ASP A 1129 -34.43 0.21 60.86
N ILE A 1130 -35.75 0.04 60.85
CA ILE A 1130 -36.52 -0.90 61.66
C ILE A 1130 -37.56 -1.62 60.81
N ASN A 1131 -37.93 -2.85 61.19
CA ASN A 1131 -38.99 -3.60 60.51
C ASN A 1131 -40.34 -2.92 60.77
N LEU A 1132 -41.06 -2.57 59.71
CA LEU A 1132 -42.43 -2.01 59.77
C LEU A 1132 -43.29 -2.77 58.76
N GLU A 1133 -44.43 -3.29 59.20
CA GLU A 1133 -45.35 -4.03 58.34
C GLU A 1133 -46.14 -3.09 57.41
N ILE A 1134 -46.77 -3.67 56.38
CA ILE A 1134 -47.65 -2.93 55.48
C ILE A 1134 -48.73 -2.20 56.30
N GLY A 1135 -48.79 -0.88 56.16
CA GLY A 1135 -49.77 -0.03 56.83
C GLY A 1135 -49.37 0.49 58.22
N ASP A 1136 -48.19 0.11 58.73
CA ASP A 1136 -47.62 0.64 59.97
C ASP A 1136 -47.21 2.11 59.80
N VAL A 1137 -46.59 2.42 58.66
CA VAL A 1137 -46.27 3.80 58.27
C VAL A 1137 -47.50 4.45 57.65
N GLN A 1138 -47.89 5.60 58.20
CA GLN A 1138 -49.06 6.36 57.81
C GLN A 1138 -48.73 7.85 57.74
N VAL A 1139 -49.41 8.61 56.88
CA VAL A 1139 -49.25 10.07 56.78
C VAL A 1139 -50.60 10.73 56.52
N ARG A 1140 -50.79 11.93 57.08
CA ARG A 1140 -51.99 12.76 56.87
C ARG A 1140 -51.65 14.24 57.03
N VAL A 1141 -52.55 15.11 56.56
CA VAL A 1141 -52.49 16.55 56.84
C VAL A 1141 -52.69 16.77 58.35
N LYS A 1142 -51.78 17.54 58.95
CA LYS A 1142 -51.76 17.86 60.38
C LYS A 1142 -52.99 18.68 60.77
N ALA A 1143 -53.60 18.36 61.91
CA ALA A 1143 -54.63 19.21 62.48
C ALA A 1143 -54.08 20.60 62.82
N LYS A 1144 -54.84 21.66 62.54
CA LYS A 1144 -54.54 23.03 62.98
C LYS A 1144 -55.65 23.46 63.95
N PRO A 1145 -55.56 23.12 65.25
CA PRO A 1145 -56.65 23.38 66.21
C PRO A 1145 -57.00 24.86 66.36
N GLN A 1146 -56.02 25.76 66.18
CA GLN A 1146 -56.26 27.21 66.22
C GLN A 1146 -56.97 27.75 64.97
N GLU A 1147 -56.91 27.00 63.86
CA GLU A 1147 -57.63 27.28 62.61
C GLU A 1147 -58.88 26.39 62.46
N TYR A 1148 -59.22 25.63 63.52
CA TYR A 1148 -60.34 24.70 63.58
C TYR A 1148 -60.36 23.65 62.46
N LEU A 1149 -59.19 23.27 61.94
CA LEU A 1149 -59.04 22.22 60.93
C LEU A 1149 -58.77 20.86 61.61
N PRO A 1150 -59.65 19.85 61.44
CA PRO A 1150 -59.34 18.47 61.85
C PRO A 1150 -58.18 17.91 61.02
N ALA A 1151 -57.50 16.89 61.52
CA ALA A 1151 -56.47 16.19 60.75
C ALA A 1151 -57.09 15.52 59.52
N GLY A 1152 -56.35 15.50 58.40
CA GLY A 1152 -56.79 14.93 57.13
C GLY A 1152 -56.97 13.40 57.16
N GLU A 1153 -57.50 12.87 56.06
CA GLU A 1153 -57.60 11.43 55.84
C GLU A 1153 -56.20 10.77 55.74
N ILE A 1154 -56.12 9.47 56.02
CA ILE A 1154 -54.85 8.76 56.20
C ILE A 1154 -54.42 8.02 54.93
N LEU A 1155 -53.19 8.30 54.48
CA LEU A 1155 -52.47 7.45 53.55
C LEU A 1155 -51.65 6.40 54.32
N LYS A 1156 -51.72 5.15 53.88
CA LYS A 1156 -50.98 4.03 54.47
C LYS A 1156 -49.91 3.53 53.52
N SER A 1157 -48.76 3.13 54.05
CA SER A 1157 -47.74 2.39 53.29
C SER A 1157 -48.32 1.10 52.71
N THR A 1158 -48.02 0.84 51.44
CA THR A 1158 -48.47 -0.35 50.69
C THR A 1158 -47.43 -1.46 50.65
N GLN A 1159 -46.21 -1.18 51.14
CA GLN A 1159 -45.09 -2.12 51.24
C GLN A 1159 -44.54 -2.11 52.67
N LYS A 1160 -43.93 -3.22 53.08
CA LYS A 1160 -43.20 -3.32 54.35
C LYS A 1160 -41.86 -2.59 54.25
N PHE A 1161 -41.33 -2.13 55.37
CA PHE A 1161 -39.93 -1.73 55.53
C PHE A 1161 -39.16 -2.85 56.22
N SER A 1162 -38.01 -3.20 55.67
CA SER A 1162 -37.21 -4.36 56.09
C SER A 1162 -35.92 -3.86 56.74
N SER A 1163 -35.74 -4.13 58.02
CA SER A 1163 -34.48 -3.85 58.71
C SER A 1163 -33.37 -4.71 58.10
N LEU A 1164 -32.41 -4.08 57.42
CA LEU A 1164 -31.24 -4.74 56.81
C LEU A 1164 -30.02 -4.79 57.74
N LYS A 1165 -30.26 -4.54 59.03
CA LYS A 1165 -29.31 -4.48 60.13
C LYS A 1165 -28.63 -5.81 60.43
N ASN A 1166 -27.87 -6.41 59.50
CA ASN A 1166 -26.87 -7.47 59.75
C ASN A 1166 -25.97 -7.90 58.55
N CYS A 1167 -25.76 -7.13 57.47
CA CYS A 1167 -24.63 -7.41 56.57
C CYS A 1167 -23.36 -6.73 57.11
N THR A 1168 -22.50 -7.48 57.81
CA THR A 1168 -21.30 -6.92 58.48
C THR A 1168 -20.01 -7.09 57.67
N GLY A 1169 -20.10 -7.64 56.45
CA GLY A 1169 -18.97 -7.85 55.55
C GLY A 1169 -19.21 -7.31 54.14
N TYR A 1170 -18.78 -8.04 53.12
CA TYR A 1170 -18.81 -7.62 51.72
C TYR A 1170 -20.10 -8.06 51.01
N PHE A 1171 -20.78 -7.16 50.30
CA PHE A 1171 -21.99 -7.49 49.55
C PHE A 1171 -21.77 -7.34 48.05
N GLU A 1172 -22.02 -8.41 47.29
CA GLU A 1172 -21.91 -8.40 45.83
C GLU A 1172 -22.87 -9.42 45.20
N ASN A 1173 -23.50 -9.04 44.10
CA ASN A 1173 -24.42 -9.88 43.31
C ASN A 1173 -25.56 -10.52 44.13
N GLY A 1174 -26.08 -9.81 45.14
CA GLY A 1174 -27.17 -10.30 45.98
C GLY A 1174 -26.75 -11.17 47.16
N ASN A 1175 -25.44 -11.43 47.35
CA ASN A 1175 -24.91 -12.27 48.42
C ASN A 1175 -24.10 -11.43 49.43
N CYS A 1176 -24.26 -11.70 50.73
CA CYS A 1176 -23.49 -11.05 51.80
C CYS A 1176 -22.42 -12.00 52.37
N TYR A 1177 -21.14 -11.66 52.18
CA TYR A 1177 -19.96 -12.39 52.64
C TYR A 1177 -19.44 -11.83 53.96
N THR A 1178 -19.30 -12.64 55.00
CA THR A 1178 -18.81 -12.22 56.33
C THR A 1178 -17.67 -13.11 56.79
N LEU A 1179 -16.55 -12.51 57.22
CA LEU A 1179 -15.43 -13.23 57.82
C LEU A 1179 -15.77 -13.63 59.26
N ALA A 1180 -15.85 -14.93 59.53
CA ALA A 1180 -16.15 -15.45 60.86
C ALA A 1180 -14.88 -15.62 61.71
N THR A 1181 -14.93 -15.12 62.94
CA THR A 1181 -13.91 -15.35 63.98
C THR A 1181 -14.57 -15.74 65.30
N PRO A 1182 -13.95 -16.59 66.14
CA PRO A 1182 -12.61 -17.17 66.01
C PRO A 1182 -12.54 -18.38 65.04
N PRO A 1183 -11.32 -18.78 64.60
CA PRO A 1183 -11.09 -19.98 63.80
C PRO A 1183 -11.75 -21.25 64.36
N LYS A 1184 -12.30 -22.09 63.48
CA LYS A 1184 -12.97 -23.36 63.84
C LYS A 1184 -12.51 -24.50 62.94
N ASN A 1185 -12.73 -25.74 63.39
CA ASN A 1185 -12.64 -26.90 62.50
C ASN A 1185 -13.75 -26.82 61.43
N HIS A 1186 -13.62 -27.57 60.33
CA HIS A 1186 -14.49 -27.41 59.17
C HIS A 1186 -15.98 -27.65 59.49
N THR A 1187 -16.29 -28.67 60.28
CA THR A 1187 -17.67 -29.00 60.66
C THR A 1187 -18.30 -27.91 61.52
N ASP A 1188 -17.56 -27.40 62.51
CA ASP A 1188 -18.05 -26.32 63.37
C ASP A 1188 -18.13 -24.97 62.64
N ALA A 1189 -17.27 -24.75 61.64
CA ALA A 1189 -17.37 -23.61 60.74
C ALA A 1189 -18.66 -23.64 59.91
N SER A 1190 -18.99 -24.79 59.33
CA SER A 1190 -20.22 -24.97 58.55
C SER A 1190 -21.47 -24.75 59.40
N ASN A 1191 -21.50 -25.34 60.60
CA ASN A 1191 -22.60 -25.18 61.54
C ASN A 1191 -22.73 -23.73 62.03
N HIS A 1192 -21.62 -23.01 62.20
CA HIS A 1192 -21.65 -21.60 62.59
C HIS A 1192 -22.34 -20.75 61.51
N CYS A 1193 -21.94 -20.87 60.24
CA CYS A 1193 -22.60 -20.13 59.17
C CYS A 1193 -24.09 -20.45 59.07
N LEU A 1194 -24.46 -21.74 59.18
CA LEU A 1194 -25.86 -22.17 59.13
C LEU A 1194 -26.70 -21.59 60.28
N ALA A 1195 -26.13 -21.50 61.49
CA ALA A 1195 -26.80 -20.89 62.64
C ALA A 1195 -27.08 -19.38 62.44
N GLU A 1196 -26.29 -18.71 61.61
CA GLU A 1196 -26.50 -17.31 61.20
C GLU A 1196 -27.41 -17.17 59.97
N GLY A 1197 -27.95 -18.28 59.49
CA GLY A 1197 -28.79 -18.36 58.30
C GLY A 1197 -28.01 -18.14 57.00
N ALA A 1198 -26.72 -18.50 56.99
CA ALA A 1198 -25.79 -18.40 55.87
C ALA A 1198 -25.18 -19.77 55.52
N GLY A 1199 -24.53 -19.90 54.36
CA GLY A 1199 -23.67 -21.04 54.02
C GLY A 1199 -22.18 -20.71 54.15
N MET A 1200 -21.28 -21.69 54.09
CA MET A 1200 -19.86 -21.40 53.83
C MET A 1200 -19.64 -21.13 52.33
N VAL A 1201 -18.68 -20.28 52.01
CA VAL A 1201 -18.31 -19.99 50.61
C VAL A 1201 -17.82 -21.26 49.89
N SER A 1202 -18.32 -21.47 48.66
CA SER A 1202 -17.99 -22.61 47.78
C SER A 1202 -16.71 -22.36 46.98
N LYS A 1203 -15.99 -23.42 46.60
CA LYS A 1203 -14.82 -23.37 45.70
C LYS A 1203 -15.14 -23.14 44.20
N ASP A 1204 -16.38 -22.76 43.87
CA ASP A 1204 -16.85 -22.52 42.50
C ASP A 1204 -16.01 -21.44 41.78
N ALA A 1205 -15.71 -21.67 40.50
CA ALA A 1205 -14.91 -20.77 39.67
C ALA A 1205 -15.63 -19.44 39.32
N THR A 1206 -16.93 -19.34 39.57
CA THR A 1206 -17.73 -18.11 39.38
C THR A 1206 -17.62 -17.10 40.53
N VAL A 1207 -16.97 -17.48 41.64
CA VAL A 1207 -16.78 -16.62 42.81
C VAL A 1207 -15.47 -15.82 42.65
N ASP A 1208 -15.55 -14.48 42.64
CA ASP A 1208 -14.36 -13.63 42.63
C ASP A 1208 -13.71 -13.56 44.02
N PHE A 1209 -12.83 -14.52 44.29
CA PHE A 1209 -12.09 -14.59 45.56
C PHE A 1209 -11.14 -13.42 45.77
N THR A 1210 -10.67 -12.76 44.72
CA THR A 1210 -9.74 -11.62 44.84
C THR A 1210 -10.50 -10.41 45.40
N GLN A 1211 -11.71 -10.19 44.91
CA GLN A 1211 -12.56 -9.11 45.37
C GLN A 1211 -13.03 -9.33 46.81
N ILE A 1212 -13.53 -10.53 47.14
CA ILE A 1212 -13.92 -10.88 48.52
C ILE A 1212 -12.73 -10.71 49.48
N ALA A 1213 -11.54 -11.16 49.08
CA ALA A 1213 -10.37 -11.07 49.94
C ALA A 1213 -9.93 -9.63 50.24
N ASN A 1214 -10.01 -8.74 49.24
CA ASN A 1214 -9.67 -7.33 49.41
C ASN A 1214 -10.67 -6.63 50.35
N TYR A 1215 -11.97 -6.84 50.15
CA TYR A 1215 -13.01 -6.17 50.94
C TYR A 1215 -13.08 -6.68 52.38
N LEU A 1216 -12.88 -7.99 52.60
CA LEU A 1216 -12.83 -8.56 53.95
C LEU A 1216 -11.45 -8.43 54.61
N SER A 1217 -10.48 -7.79 53.94
CA SER A 1217 -9.11 -7.60 54.45
C SER A 1217 -8.46 -8.91 54.92
N LEU A 1218 -8.56 -9.96 54.10
CA LEU A 1218 -8.00 -11.27 54.45
C LEU A 1218 -6.46 -11.20 54.49
N GLU A 1219 -5.87 -11.86 55.48
CA GLU A 1219 -4.42 -11.90 55.63
C GLU A 1219 -3.84 -13.02 54.75
N SER A 1220 -2.95 -12.68 53.81
CA SER A 1220 -2.35 -13.62 52.85
C SER A 1220 -1.58 -14.79 53.47
N LYS A 1221 -1.14 -14.67 54.73
CA LYS A 1221 -0.48 -15.74 55.50
C LYS A 1221 -1.45 -16.82 56.01
N ASN A 1222 -2.75 -16.53 56.06
CA ASN A 1222 -3.76 -17.45 56.60
C ASN A 1222 -4.44 -18.24 55.47
N LYS A 1223 -5.03 -19.38 55.84
CA LYS A 1223 -5.93 -20.16 55.00
C LYS A 1223 -7.34 -20.08 55.57
N TYR A 1224 -8.34 -20.03 54.70
CA TYR A 1224 -9.75 -19.88 55.09
C TYR A 1224 -10.59 -21.05 54.60
N TRP A 1225 -11.42 -21.67 55.45
CA TRP A 1225 -12.19 -22.86 55.01
C TRP A 1225 -13.19 -22.52 53.90
N LEU A 1226 -13.23 -23.40 52.89
CA LEU A 1226 -14.29 -23.46 51.88
C LEU A 1226 -15.27 -24.60 52.21
N LYS A 1227 -16.47 -24.55 51.65
CA LYS A 1227 -17.57 -25.48 51.96
C LYS A 1227 -17.23 -26.95 51.67
N GLU A 1228 -16.45 -27.22 50.63
CA GLU A 1228 -16.23 -28.57 50.11
C GLU A 1228 -15.20 -29.39 50.91
N ILE A 1229 -15.42 -30.71 50.95
CA ILE A 1229 -14.52 -31.74 51.46
C ILE A 1229 -14.24 -32.72 50.31
N ASP A 1230 -13.01 -33.21 50.20
CA ASP A 1230 -12.63 -34.22 49.21
C ASP A 1230 -13.11 -35.64 49.57
N SER A 1231 -12.91 -36.59 48.65
CA SER A 1231 -13.34 -37.98 48.80
C SER A 1231 -12.61 -38.75 49.91
N TRP A 1232 -11.54 -38.19 50.48
CA TRP A 1232 -10.76 -38.78 51.57
C TRP A 1232 -11.06 -38.14 52.93
N GLY A 1233 -11.99 -37.17 52.99
CA GLY A 1233 -12.41 -36.51 54.22
C GLY A 1233 -11.54 -35.30 54.62
N TYR A 1234 -10.80 -34.72 53.68
CA TYR A 1234 -10.02 -33.49 53.90
C TYR A 1234 -10.72 -32.27 53.30
N GLY A 1235 -10.68 -31.12 53.99
CA GLY A 1235 -11.34 -29.90 53.56
C GLY A 1235 -10.49 -29.08 52.60
N TYR A 1236 -11.15 -28.32 51.73
CA TYR A 1236 -10.52 -27.30 50.88
C TYR A 1236 -10.42 -25.95 51.59
N SER A 1237 -9.37 -25.18 51.31
CA SER A 1237 -9.19 -23.84 51.87
C SER A 1237 -8.86 -22.81 50.79
N LEU A 1238 -9.29 -21.58 50.98
CA LEU A 1238 -8.86 -20.40 50.20
C LEU A 1238 -7.50 -19.92 50.70
N ARG A 1239 -6.55 -19.62 49.79
CA ARG A 1239 -5.19 -19.13 50.09
C ARG A 1239 -4.70 -18.15 49.03
N ASP A 1240 -3.84 -17.21 49.42
CA ASP A 1240 -3.02 -16.39 48.53
C ASP A 1240 -1.60 -16.96 48.37
N SER A 1241 -1.32 -17.69 47.28
CA SER A 1241 0.04 -18.16 46.95
C SER A 1241 0.63 -17.54 45.69
N SER A 1242 -0.23 -17.11 44.77
CA SER A 1242 0.10 -16.40 43.52
C SER A 1242 -1.12 -15.57 43.07
N GLY A 1243 -1.95 -15.13 44.02
CA GLY A 1243 -3.34 -14.74 43.83
C GLY A 1243 -4.29 -15.57 44.70
N TRP A 1244 -5.43 -14.99 45.10
CA TRP A 1244 -6.43 -15.64 45.94
C TRP A 1244 -7.18 -16.74 45.16
N GLY A 1245 -7.08 -17.99 45.62
CA GLY A 1245 -7.76 -19.12 45.00
C GLY A 1245 -7.86 -20.35 45.90
N ALA A 1246 -8.68 -21.33 45.48
CA ALA A 1246 -8.84 -22.57 46.21
C ALA A 1246 -7.54 -23.39 46.20
N ASP A 1247 -7.00 -23.67 47.38
CA ASP A 1247 -5.85 -24.54 47.61
C ASP A 1247 -6.32 -26.01 47.63
N TYR A 1248 -5.87 -26.78 46.64
CA TYR A 1248 -6.22 -28.19 46.47
C TYR A 1248 -5.37 -29.14 47.33
N ALA A 1249 -4.45 -28.62 48.15
CA ALA A 1249 -3.73 -29.44 49.12
C ALA A 1249 -4.65 -29.81 50.29
N SER A 1250 -5.11 -31.06 50.32
CA SER A 1250 -5.99 -31.66 51.35
C SER A 1250 -5.56 -31.34 52.79
N ILE A 1251 -6.35 -30.55 53.54
CA ILE A 1251 -6.10 -30.25 54.97
C ILE A 1251 -7.08 -31.01 55.86
N ASN A 1252 -6.58 -31.62 56.95
CA ASN A 1252 -7.41 -32.41 57.85
C ASN A 1252 -8.50 -31.51 58.46
N ILE A 1253 -9.76 -31.91 58.31
CA ILE A 1253 -10.95 -31.13 58.70
C ILE A 1253 -10.99 -30.79 60.19
N SER A 1254 -10.23 -31.49 61.04
CA SER A 1254 -10.07 -31.18 62.46
C SER A 1254 -9.22 -29.93 62.75
N THR A 1255 -8.52 -29.40 61.73
CA THR A 1255 -7.67 -28.20 61.84
C THR A 1255 -8.53 -26.95 62.04
N SER A 1256 -8.21 -26.12 63.03
CA SER A 1256 -8.93 -24.86 63.23
C SER A 1256 -8.39 -23.76 62.30
N GLN A 1257 -9.26 -23.20 61.47
CA GLN A 1257 -8.94 -22.12 60.52
C GLN A 1257 -10.07 -21.08 60.49
N PRO A 1258 -9.79 -19.82 60.15
CA PRO A 1258 -10.83 -18.83 59.87
C PRO A 1258 -11.65 -19.26 58.63
N PHE A 1259 -12.84 -18.69 58.45
CA PHE A 1259 -13.75 -19.10 57.37
C PHE A 1259 -14.74 -17.97 57.04
N ILE A 1260 -15.36 -18.04 55.87
CA ILE A 1260 -16.24 -16.99 55.36
C ILE A 1260 -17.64 -17.57 55.21
N CYS A 1261 -18.63 -16.89 55.79
CA CYS A 1261 -20.04 -17.20 55.61
C CYS A 1261 -20.63 -16.33 54.49
N VAL A 1262 -21.48 -16.91 53.65
CA VAL A 1262 -22.19 -16.24 52.56
C VAL A 1262 -23.69 -16.44 52.72
N LYS A 1263 -24.44 -15.35 52.75
CA LYS A 1263 -25.90 -15.32 52.95
C LYS A 1263 -26.63 -14.83 51.72
#